data_AF-A0AA96MBY5-F1
#
_entry.id   AF-A0AA96MBY5-F1
#
_cell.length_a   1.000
_cell.length_b   1.000
_cell.length_c   1.000
_cell.angle_alpha   90.00
_cell.angle_beta   90.00
_cell.angle_gamma   90.00
#
_symmetry.space_group_name_H-M   'P 1'
#
loop_
_entity.id
_entity.type
_entity.pdbx_description
1 polymer ?
#
loop_
_entity_poly.entity_id
_entity_poly.type
_entity_poly.pdbx_seq_one_letter_code
_entity_poly.pdbx_strand_id
1 'polypeptide(L)'
;MLLLFILPVTNIYAEGNLLQNPGFEEGEDGAPAGWSKDMWIAGDASGTLSVQSEDVHSGSKAAVIENFAANHLKWVQTVAVTPDTYYRISGFVKVVTTAGEGMGANIFPVGIGGGYPSTLDTTGNWQYLEFIGQTGAGQTEVTIGAALGGYASLIQGKAYFDDLSVEQLDALPAGASVVSLDSGAPAAEAGGGGDSAAAETPHKVSPAKLLLISAVFSIFFALLYNRAFRSERLLIQHNAIYTRWLYVLFGAALLLRIWIGLTAQGYKNDMNTFIAWSQRLNDLGPGKFYEEGYFADYPPGYLYVLYLLGLLRGLFGFAGGSGGETLLYKLPAIISDLVLGWLIYKGAKPKIGAGLGIGLMMLFLFNPAVLMDSAAWGQADSFFLIFLLLSITGIVDKTFIRAAIFFALATLVKPQALIFTPVLLFAFYHHRAWKQLALGAVYGLGIFAFLAAPFFWNNGGFAGLINLYKATLSSYPYSTVNAFNLYALTDPMWSALDLTWLGIPYRIWGFIFILAAVALAAYFSFNTKDRKDLSKSFFIGIVLITIVFVFGTKMHERYLYPVLLLSLFAFIESKDRRFLTLFLGFSLTQYINVGYTLAYLNTGGNPPTDGIVLVTAITTLILAFYTLYIGYDVYIRKAVKPLAPPVTMTAVFEADVALAGGIRPLAAKEQRSRLGLQRKDWIWMALITVLYGALALYHLGDTKSPQTVWQPSASGESFYVDLGQDYPLEQVKVFGGVGTGKFQLEFSQTPDNWSSPFEVSEDVGNVFIWKSQPVNVSARYVKLTVTSPGFILHEIAFYQQGAPETPLTIANVVPDAGAVPVRGTPANLFDEQSIIPLNSNFMNSTYFDEIYHARTAYEHYHGIVPYENTHPPLGKLLIGAGMELFGVNPFGWRIIGTLFGIAMLPLIYIMAMRLFRRTTYAALAAGLFALDFMHFTQTRISTIDVYGVFFIMLMFYFMQRYFTMNFYRTPLRTTLVPLFWSGLFFGIGVASKWIVLYGGAGLAIMLALVLFERYREYKAAGRLLAGGKLTDQELKAACRTADRSFWKNTVITLASCIGFFVIIPVIIYSLSFIPALSASAEGYTIKGLIDAQKNMYNYHSQLVATHPFASSWWEWPFMKRPVWFFSGGEGLPEGKASSIVTMGNPLIWWTGIFAMLAAVWLTVKRRDKDLYMIWIAFFSQYVPWMLVPRETFLYHYFAMVPFLILAVVYVLKILDSKFLDAKYLRYGYIAGAAILFILFYPVLSGMQVNSNYIIHVLRWFPSWLF
;
A
#
# COMPACT_ATOMS: atom_id res chain seq x y z
N MET A 1 -6.67 25.87 -9.25
CA MET A 1 -6.50 24.56 -9.93
C MET A 1 -5.26 24.54 -10.82
N LEU A 2 -5.07 25.46 -11.78
CA LEU A 2 -3.81 25.57 -12.55
C LEU A 2 -2.58 25.80 -11.64
N LEU A 3 -2.74 26.55 -10.55
CA LEU A 3 -1.72 26.75 -9.50
C LEU A 3 -1.33 25.47 -8.73
N LEU A 4 -2.12 24.39 -8.78
CA LEU A 4 -1.77 23.12 -8.11
C LEU A 4 -0.81 22.26 -8.94
N PHE A 5 -0.66 22.56 -10.24
CA PHE A 5 0.37 21.99 -11.09
C PHE A 5 1.72 22.72 -10.97
N ILE A 6 1.81 23.75 -10.13
CA ILE A 6 2.98 24.64 -9.97
C ILE A 6 3.81 24.25 -8.72
N LEU A 7 3.44 23.21 -7.97
CA LEU A 7 4.26 22.75 -6.85
C LEU A 7 5.46 21.95 -7.38
N PRO A 8 6.70 22.42 -7.15
CA PRO A 8 7.88 21.86 -7.79
C PRO A 8 8.22 20.46 -7.30
N VAL A 9 8.71 19.69 -8.27
CA VAL A 9 9.71 18.64 -8.08
C VAL A 9 10.92 19.30 -7.42
N THR A 10 11.12 19.05 -6.14
CA THR A 10 12.42 19.18 -5.49
C THR A 10 12.88 17.77 -5.15
N ASN A 11 13.84 17.25 -5.91
CA ASN A 11 14.83 16.35 -5.34
C ASN A 11 15.74 17.24 -4.49
N ILE A 12 15.82 16.95 -3.21
CA ILE A 12 16.82 17.53 -2.31
C ILE A 12 18.03 16.59 -2.43
N TYR A 13 19.09 17.06 -3.08
CA TYR A 13 20.45 16.67 -2.71
C TYR A 13 21.12 17.94 -2.19
N ALA A 14 21.68 17.86 -0.99
CA ALA A 14 22.51 18.93 -0.44
C ALA A 14 23.82 19.00 -1.24
N GLU A 15 24.37 20.21 -1.36
CA GLU A 15 25.53 20.54 -2.18
C GLU A 15 26.84 19.90 -1.69
N GLY A 16 27.70 19.56 -2.65
CA GLY A 16 29.15 19.40 -2.47
C GLY A 16 29.65 17.96 -2.41
N ASN A 17 29.30 17.25 -1.34
CA ASN A 17 29.87 15.94 -1.01
C ASN A 17 28.83 14.82 -1.18
N LEU A 18 29.19 13.78 -1.93
CA LEU A 18 28.32 12.64 -2.17
C LEU A 18 28.23 11.67 -0.98
N LEU A 19 29.17 11.75 -0.04
CA LEU A 19 29.15 10.95 1.18
C LEU A 19 28.16 11.52 2.21
N GLN A 20 27.36 10.63 2.80
CA GLN A 20 26.57 10.89 3.99
C GLN A 20 27.45 10.78 5.24
N ASN A 21 27.24 11.68 6.20
CA ASN A 21 28.00 11.74 7.45
C ASN A 21 29.53 11.68 7.25
N PRO A 22 30.10 12.60 6.45
CA PRO A 22 31.51 12.56 6.05
C PRO A 22 32.51 12.78 7.20
N GLY A 23 32.10 13.48 8.27
CA GLY A 23 32.87 13.67 9.51
C GLY A 23 32.55 12.65 10.59
N PHE A 24 31.77 11.60 10.31
CA PHE A 24 31.46 10.52 11.27
C PHE A 24 30.77 10.97 12.58
N GLU A 25 30.08 12.11 12.57
CA GLU A 25 29.46 12.74 13.73
C GLU A 25 28.17 12.04 14.19
N GLU A 26 27.39 11.56 13.20
CA GLU A 26 26.08 10.95 13.42
C GLU A 26 26.21 9.43 13.60
N GLY A 27 25.49 8.82 14.54
CA GLY A 27 25.51 7.36 14.77
C GLY A 27 25.29 6.94 16.23
N GLU A 28 24.93 5.66 16.42
CA GLU A 28 24.71 5.00 17.72
C GLU A 28 25.71 3.83 17.90
N ASP A 29 26.07 3.48 19.13
CA ASP A 29 26.92 2.31 19.48
C ASP A 29 28.27 2.19 18.75
N GLY A 30 28.92 3.32 18.45
CA GLY A 30 30.25 3.35 17.84
C GLY A 30 30.28 3.03 16.35
N ALA A 31 29.13 3.02 15.66
CA ALA A 31 29.03 2.94 14.21
C ALA A 31 28.50 4.26 13.61
N PRO A 32 29.19 4.88 12.63
CA PRO A 32 28.71 6.10 12.00
C PRO A 32 27.55 5.82 11.05
N ALA A 33 26.50 6.64 11.14
CA ALA A 33 25.33 6.57 10.28
C ALA A 33 25.73 6.65 8.80
N GLY A 34 25.19 5.77 7.96
CA GLY A 34 25.48 5.72 6.52
C GLY A 34 26.76 4.97 6.14
N TRP A 35 27.57 4.50 7.11
CA TRP A 35 28.80 3.74 6.86
C TRP A 35 28.68 2.29 7.33
N SER A 36 29.21 1.35 6.54
CA SER A 36 29.23 -0.08 6.87
C SER A 36 30.62 -0.54 7.29
N LYS A 37 30.70 -1.46 8.24
CA LYS A 37 31.95 -2.13 8.65
C LYS A 37 32.29 -3.23 7.65
N ASP A 38 33.55 -3.30 7.24
CA ASP A 38 34.10 -4.45 6.51
C ASP A 38 35.46 -4.81 7.12
N MET A 39 35.58 -6.06 7.57
CA MET A 39 36.74 -6.60 8.27
C MET A 39 37.32 -7.77 7.49
N TRP A 40 38.58 -7.68 7.07
CA TRP A 40 39.25 -8.76 6.35
C TRP A 40 39.44 -10.02 7.21
N ILE A 41 40.01 -9.87 8.41
CA ILE A 41 39.94 -10.88 9.46
C ILE A 41 38.95 -10.36 10.50
N ALA A 42 37.87 -11.11 10.74
CA ALA A 42 36.79 -10.73 11.64
C ALA A 42 37.02 -11.25 13.07
N GLY A 43 36.47 -10.55 14.07
CA GLY A 43 36.50 -10.92 15.49
C GLY A 43 37.27 -9.92 16.35
N ASP A 44 36.84 -9.72 17.59
CA ASP A 44 37.32 -8.66 18.49
C ASP A 44 38.82 -8.76 18.82
N ALA A 45 39.42 -9.94 18.69
CA ALA A 45 40.85 -10.17 18.87
C ALA A 45 41.72 -9.72 17.68
N SER A 46 41.11 -9.45 16.51
CA SER A 46 41.83 -9.12 15.27
C SER A 46 41.92 -7.61 14.97
N GLY A 47 41.07 -6.81 15.62
CA GLY A 47 41.04 -5.35 15.51
C GLY A 47 39.63 -4.80 15.70
N THR A 48 39.50 -3.48 15.79
CA THR A 48 38.24 -2.77 16.06
C THR A 48 38.00 -1.62 15.10
N LEU A 49 36.72 -1.42 14.77
CA LEU A 49 36.17 -0.29 14.02
C LEU A 49 35.21 0.45 14.93
N SER A 50 35.55 1.68 15.28
CA SER A 50 34.77 2.52 16.19
C SER A 50 34.76 3.98 15.74
N VAL A 51 34.03 4.81 16.48
CA VAL A 51 34.04 6.27 16.34
C VAL A 51 34.33 6.86 17.72
N GLN A 52 35.30 7.76 17.83
CA GLN A 52 35.79 8.30 19.10
C GLN A 52 35.84 9.83 19.08
N SER A 53 35.73 10.45 20.25
CA SER A 53 35.76 11.92 20.43
C SER A 53 37.09 12.44 20.98
N GLU A 54 38.11 11.59 21.11
CA GLU A 54 39.37 11.92 21.78
C GLU A 54 40.34 12.69 20.87
N ASP A 55 40.41 12.32 19.60
CA ASP A 55 41.30 12.93 18.60
C ASP A 55 40.49 13.09 17.31
N VAL A 56 40.03 14.32 17.07
CA VAL A 56 39.11 14.70 15.98
C VAL A 56 39.75 15.83 15.19
N HIS A 57 39.59 15.83 13.87
CA HIS A 57 40.11 16.89 13.02
C HIS A 57 39.15 18.08 13.02
N SER A 58 37.85 17.79 12.85
CA SER A 58 36.77 18.75 12.96
C SER A 58 35.58 18.13 13.70
N GLY A 59 34.60 18.94 14.10
CA GLY A 59 33.42 18.44 14.79
C GLY A 59 33.67 17.85 16.18
N SER A 60 32.97 16.77 16.52
CA SER A 60 32.94 16.14 17.84
C SER A 60 33.39 14.67 17.85
N LYS A 61 33.53 14.03 16.68
CA LYS A 61 33.89 12.61 16.55
C LYS A 61 34.72 12.35 15.30
N ALA A 62 35.54 11.30 15.32
CA ALA A 62 36.27 10.80 14.16
C ALA A 62 36.20 9.28 14.11
N ALA A 63 36.25 8.70 12.90
CA ALA A 63 36.30 7.26 12.73
C ALA A 63 37.67 6.72 13.12
N VAL A 64 37.70 5.62 13.87
CA VAL A 64 38.92 5.00 14.38
C VAL A 64 39.00 3.56 13.93
N ILE A 65 40.15 3.20 13.39
CA ILE A 65 40.48 1.84 12.97
C ILE A 65 41.72 1.41 13.74
N GLU A 66 41.62 0.32 14.50
CA GLU A 66 42.73 -0.26 15.25
C GLU A 66 42.89 -1.74 14.93
N ASN A 67 43.97 -2.09 14.25
CA ASN A 67 44.34 -3.46 13.93
C ASN A 67 45.26 -4.00 15.03
N PHE A 68 44.78 -4.97 15.83
CA PHE A 68 45.57 -5.58 16.91
C PHE A 68 46.61 -6.60 16.42
N ALA A 69 46.46 -7.07 15.18
CA ALA A 69 47.44 -7.84 14.43
C ALA A 69 47.44 -7.34 12.96
N ALA A 70 48.32 -7.86 12.10
CA ALA A 70 48.33 -7.46 10.69
C ALA A 70 46.96 -7.75 10.03
N ASN A 71 46.20 -6.69 9.70
CA ASN A 71 44.83 -6.79 9.18
C ASN A 71 44.53 -5.70 8.12
N HIS A 72 43.32 -5.74 7.55
CA HIS A 72 42.75 -4.72 6.66
C HIS A 72 41.29 -4.47 7.07
N LEU A 73 41.10 -3.52 7.97
CA LEU A 73 39.79 -3.11 8.46
C LEU A 73 39.38 -1.79 7.81
N LYS A 74 38.10 -1.64 7.48
CA LYS A 74 37.60 -0.47 6.76
C LYS A 74 36.17 -0.09 7.06
N TRP A 75 35.91 1.21 6.95
CA TRP A 75 34.58 1.80 6.85
C TRP A 75 34.28 2.06 5.37
N VAL A 76 33.11 1.65 4.88
CA VAL A 76 32.73 1.82 3.47
C VAL A 76 31.35 2.44 3.29
N GLN A 77 31.18 3.21 2.23
CA GLN A 77 29.90 3.78 1.80
C GLN A 77 29.80 3.79 0.27
N THR A 78 28.66 3.34 -0.26
CA THR A 78 28.38 3.37 -1.69
C THR A 78 27.67 4.67 -2.05
N VAL A 79 28.25 5.40 -3.01
CA VAL A 79 27.72 6.68 -3.50
C VAL A 79 27.39 6.59 -4.99
N ALA A 80 26.31 7.25 -5.39
CA ALA A 80 25.92 7.35 -6.78
C ALA A 80 26.85 8.30 -7.52
N VAL A 81 27.40 7.86 -8.65
CA VAL A 81 28.32 8.65 -9.49
C VAL A 81 27.84 8.68 -10.93
N THR A 82 28.32 9.66 -11.68
CA THR A 82 28.03 9.83 -13.11
C THR A 82 29.09 9.06 -13.91
N PRO A 83 28.73 8.29 -14.94
CA PRO A 83 29.70 7.65 -15.83
C PRO A 83 30.65 8.63 -16.53
N ASP A 84 31.86 8.18 -16.92
CA ASP A 84 32.90 8.97 -17.60
C ASP A 84 33.22 10.32 -16.94
N THR A 85 33.09 10.41 -15.62
CA THR A 85 33.18 11.68 -14.87
C THR A 85 34.30 11.62 -13.85
N TYR A 86 34.96 12.77 -13.66
CA TYR A 86 36.02 12.92 -12.67
C TYR A 86 35.44 13.27 -11.30
N TYR A 87 35.96 12.62 -10.27
CA TYR A 87 35.63 12.86 -8.87
C TYR A 87 36.90 13.15 -8.09
N ARG A 88 36.88 14.19 -7.26
CA ARG A 88 37.90 14.40 -6.22
C ARG A 88 37.48 13.58 -5.01
N ILE A 89 38.33 12.66 -4.59
CA ILE A 89 38.15 11.89 -3.36
C ILE A 89 39.22 12.31 -2.37
N SER A 90 38.81 12.73 -1.18
CA SER A 90 39.72 13.24 -0.16
C SER A 90 39.25 13.00 1.27
N GLY A 91 40.11 13.32 2.24
CA GLY A 91 39.79 13.30 3.66
C GLY A 91 41.04 13.45 4.53
N PHE A 92 40.83 13.69 5.82
CA PHE A 92 41.92 13.81 6.79
C PHE A 92 42.17 12.47 7.48
N VAL A 93 43.45 12.14 7.62
CA VAL A 93 43.92 10.90 8.22
C VAL A 93 45.00 11.22 9.25
N LYS A 94 44.96 10.55 10.41
CA LYS A 94 46.01 10.63 11.42
C LYS A 94 46.42 9.24 11.86
N VAL A 95 47.68 8.90 11.62
CA VAL A 95 48.23 7.61 12.03
C VAL A 95 48.86 7.75 13.41
N VAL A 96 48.42 6.92 14.35
CA VAL A 96 48.92 6.91 15.74
C VAL A 96 50.13 6.00 15.85
N THR A 97 49.97 4.78 15.35
CA THR A 97 51.01 3.74 15.35
C THR A 97 50.78 2.83 14.16
N THR A 98 51.86 2.38 13.54
CA THR A 98 51.86 1.28 12.58
C THR A 98 53.04 0.36 12.88
N ALA A 99 52.87 -0.93 12.61
CA ALA A 99 53.91 -1.94 12.70
C ALA A 99 53.78 -2.91 11.52
N GLY A 100 54.90 -3.14 10.82
CA GLY A 100 54.98 -3.95 9.61
C GLY A 100 55.22 -3.13 8.33
N GLU A 101 55.43 -3.82 7.21
CA GLU A 101 55.72 -3.22 5.89
C GLU A 101 54.48 -3.17 4.96
N GLY A 102 53.28 -3.36 5.53
CA GLY A 102 52.01 -3.33 4.79
C GLY A 102 51.57 -1.93 4.38
N MET A 103 50.36 -1.80 3.80
CA MET A 103 49.79 -0.51 3.43
C MET A 103 49.25 0.21 4.68
N GLY A 104 49.65 1.46 4.88
CA GLY A 104 49.17 2.28 6.00
C GLY A 104 47.72 2.76 5.86
N ALA A 105 47.38 3.86 6.53
CA ALA A 105 46.05 4.44 6.46
C ALA A 105 45.79 5.06 5.07
N ASN A 106 44.62 4.79 4.49
CA ASN A 106 44.29 5.17 3.12
C ASN A 106 42.78 5.44 2.91
N ILE A 107 42.47 6.24 1.89
CA ILE A 107 41.11 6.49 1.38
C ILE A 107 41.06 5.95 -0.04
N PHE A 108 40.14 5.03 -0.32
CA PHE A 108 40.22 4.23 -1.54
C PHE A 108 38.86 3.83 -2.13
N PRO A 109 38.78 3.54 -3.43
CA PRO A 109 37.61 2.91 -4.04
C PRO A 109 37.69 1.38 -3.91
N VAL A 110 36.62 0.78 -3.40
CA VAL A 110 36.52 -0.67 -3.21
C VAL A 110 36.53 -1.36 -4.57
N GLY A 111 37.36 -2.41 -4.70
CA GLY A 111 37.52 -3.18 -5.94
C GLY A 111 38.62 -2.67 -6.87
N ILE A 112 39.30 -1.57 -6.53
CA ILE A 112 40.44 -1.03 -7.29
C ILE A 112 41.75 -1.38 -6.58
N GLY A 113 42.69 -1.99 -7.32
CA GLY A 113 43.90 -2.59 -6.74
C GLY A 113 45.03 -1.63 -6.35
N GLY A 114 44.94 -0.33 -6.66
CA GLY A 114 45.96 0.67 -6.29
C GLY A 114 45.81 2.01 -7.01
N GLY A 115 46.76 2.94 -6.77
CA GLY A 115 46.81 4.27 -7.40
C GLY A 115 46.27 5.43 -6.55
N TYR A 116 45.67 5.13 -5.40
CA TYR A 116 45.20 6.10 -4.40
C TYR A 116 46.24 6.26 -3.26
N PRO A 117 46.27 7.42 -2.57
CA PRO A 117 47.27 7.73 -1.56
C PRO A 117 47.11 6.89 -0.29
N SER A 118 48.24 6.57 0.33
CA SER A 118 48.32 5.92 1.64
C SER A 118 49.48 6.50 2.44
N THR A 119 49.37 6.53 3.77
CA THR A 119 50.45 7.00 4.66
C THR A 119 50.69 6.04 5.83
N LEU A 120 51.95 5.78 6.13
CA LEU A 120 52.37 4.90 7.23
C LEU A 120 52.58 5.63 8.55
N ASP A 121 52.84 6.93 8.50
CA ASP A 121 53.07 7.78 9.67
C ASP A 121 52.72 9.23 9.30
N THR A 122 51.91 9.87 10.14
CA THR A 122 51.56 11.29 9.98
C THR A 122 52.29 12.18 10.99
N THR A 123 53.30 11.65 11.68
CA THR A 123 54.12 12.31 12.71
C THR A 123 53.29 12.86 13.88
N GLY A 124 52.15 12.22 14.18
CA GLY A 124 51.21 12.63 15.22
C GLY A 124 50.29 13.80 14.85
N ASN A 125 50.30 14.27 13.60
CA ASN A 125 49.42 15.32 13.10
C ASN A 125 48.37 14.77 12.13
N TRP A 126 47.28 15.51 11.91
CA TRP A 126 46.32 15.21 10.84
C TRP A 126 46.92 15.56 9.48
N GLN A 127 46.82 14.63 8.54
CA GLN A 127 47.31 14.77 7.17
C GLN A 127 46.15 14.63 6.19
N TYR A 128 46.03 15.59 5.27
CA TYR A 128 45.05 15.54 4.19
C TYR A 128 45.53 14.62 3.07
N LEU A 129 44.67 13.66 2.67
CA LEU A 129 44.89 12.81 1.51
C LEU A 129 43.86 13.14 0.42
N GLU A 130 44.29 13.16 -0.84
CA GLU A 130 43.42 13.46 -1.99
C GLU A 130 43.90 12.71 -3.24
N PHE A 131 42.95 12.26 -4.07
CA PHE A 131 43.20 11.85 -5.44
C PHE A 131 41.99 12.11 -6.34
N ILE A 132 42.20 12.04 -7.66
CA ILE A 132 41.14 12.17 -8.66
C ILE A 132 40.83 10.80 -9.25
N GLY A 133 39.59 10.36 -9.09
CA GLY A 133 39.07 9.15 -9.72
C GLY A 133 38.28 9.47 -10.99
N GLN A 134 38.31 8.60 -12.01
CA GLN A 134 37.44 8.68 -13.18
C GLN A 134 36.58 7.42 -13.27
N THR A 135 35.27 7.60 -13.30
CA THR A 135 34.31 6.51 -13.50
C THR A 135 34.34 5.99 -14.93
N GLY A 136 34.05 4.70 -15.11
CA GLY A 136 33.93 4.10 -16.44
C GLY A 136 32.64 4.48 -17.17
N ALA A 137 32.56 4.14 -18.45
CA ALA A 137 31.46 4.53 -19.35
C ALA A 137 30.07 4.01 -18.97
N GLY A 138 30.01 2.99 -18.10
CA GLY A 138 28.76 2.42 -17.58
C GLY A 138 28.60 2.51 -16.06
N GLN A 139 29.54 3.13 -15.34
CA GLN A 139 29.61 3.08 -13.89
C GLN A 139 28.74 4.16 -13.24
N THR A 140 27.65 3.75 -12.56
CA THR A 140 26.70 4.67 -11.90
C THR A 140 26.81 4.70 -10.38
N GLU A 141 27.66 3.86 -9.81
CA GLU A 141 27.94 3.81 -8.39
C GLU A 141 29.41 3.48 -8.16
N VAL A 142 29.95 3.99 -7.06
CA VAL A 142 31.28 3.63 -6.57
C VAL A 142 31.19 3.49 -5.04
N THR A 143 31.87 2.49 -4.51
CA THR A 143 31.99 2.33 -3.06
C THR A 143 33.34 2.89 -2.62
N ILE A 144 33.32 3.86 -1.71
CA ILE A 144 34.53 4.51 -1.16
C ILE A 144 34.72 4.05 0.28
N GLY A 145 35.97 3.83 0.68
CA GLY A 145 36.31 3.42 2.03
C GLY A 145 37.48 4.16 2.65
N ALA A 146 37.44 4.24 3.98
CA ALA A 146 38.57 4.60 4.84
C ALA A 146 39.12 3.30 5.46
N ALA A 147 40.42 3.04 5.29
CA ALA A 147 41.03 1.78 5.72
C ALA A 147 42.39 1.93 6.37
N LEU A 148 42.70 1.02 7.28
CA LEU A 148 44.06 0.76 7.77
C LEU A 148 44.48 -0.65 7.32
N GLY A 149 45.51 -0.74 6.48
CA GLY A 149 45.85 -1.95 5.73
C GLY A 149 45.35 -1.89 4.28
N GLY A 150 45.74 -2.86 3.46
CA GLY A 150 45.25 -3.06 2.10
C GLY A 150 45.06 -4.55 1.76
N TYR A 151 44.35 -4.84 0.66
CA TYR A 151 44.18 -6.21 0.18
C TYR A 151 45.55 -6.87 -0.05
N ALA A 152 45.84 -7.96 0.67
CA ALA A 152 47.14 -8.66 0.72
C ALA A 152 48.36 -7.83 1.19
N SER A 153 48.14 -6.61 1.72
CA SER A 153 49.17 -5.73 2.30
C SER A 153 48.72 -5.26 3.68
N LEU A 154 48.65 -6.23 4.60
CA LEU A 154 48.06 -6.10 5.93
C LEU A 154 48.99 -5.35 6.88
N ILE A 155 48.44 -4.56 7.79
CA ILE A 155 49.23 -3.81 8.77
C ILE A 155 48.60 -3.86 10.16
N GLN A 156 49.44 -3.83 11.19
CA GLN A 156 49.02 -3.67 12.57
C GLN A 156 49.18 -2.19 12.95
N GLY A 157 48.26 -1.62 13.75
CA GLY A 157 48.35 -0.21 14.12
C GLY A 157 47.01 0.44 14.40
N LYS A 158 47.03 1.76 14.65
CA LYS A 158 45.84 2.58 14.90
C LYS A 158 45.87 3.85 14.05
N ALA A 159 44.73 4.17 13.42
CA ALA A 159 44.55 5.40 12.65
C ALA A 159 43.15 6.00 12.82
N TYR A 160 43.09 7.32 12.73
CA TYR A 160 41.86 8.12 12.74
C TYR A 160 41.58 8.68 11.35
N PHE A 161 40.29 8.81 11.01
CA PHE A 161 39.79 9.34 9.74
C PHE A 161 38.66 10.32 10.01
N ASP A 162 38.68 11.44 9.29
CA ASP A 162 37.72 12.52 9.49
C ASP A 162 37.56 13.36 8.21
N ASP A 163 36.43 14.05 8.09
CA ASP A 163 36.07 14.95 6.98
C ASP A 163 36.30 14.35 5.57
N LEU A 164 35.78 13.15 5.30
CA LEU A 164 35.91 12.51 3.99
C LEU A 164 35.04 13.21 2.94
N SER A 165 35.53 13.38 1.71
CA SER A 165 34.78 13.99 0.62
C SER A 165 34.86 13.23 -0.68
N VAL A 166 33.73 13.17 -1.39
CA VAL A 166 33.62 12.72 -2.78
C VAL A 166 32.87 13.79 -3.55
N GLU A 167 33.59 14.57 -4.34
CA GLU A 167 33.05 15.72 -5.05
C GLU A 167 33.20 15.54 -6.56
N GLN A 168 32.12 15.80 -7.30
CA GLN A 168 32.18 15.77 -8.75
C GLN A 168 32.99 16.97 -9.27
N LEU A 169 33.92 16.73 -10.20
CA LEU A 169 34.69 17.77 -10.87
C LEU A 169 34.12 18.04 -12.26
N ASP A 170 33.93 19.32 -12.59
CA ASP A 170 33.49 19.75 -13.92
C ASP A 170 34.52 19.48 -15.02
N ALA A 171 35.82 19.44 -14.67
CA ALA A 171 36.92 19.13 -15.57
C ALA A 171 38.15 18.61 -14.80
N LEU A 172 39.02 17.85 -15.48
CA LEU A 172 40.29 17.40 -14.91
C LEU A 172 41.23 18.60 -14.70
N PRO A 173 41.73 18.85 -13.48
CA PRO A 173 42.73 19.90 -13.22
C PRO A 173 44.02 19.66 -14.00
N ALA A 174 44.62 20.73 -14.52
CA ALA A 174 45.82 20.65 -15.35
C ALA A 174 46.99 20.00 -14.58
N GLY A 175 47.50 18.87 -15.08
CA GLY A 175 48.63 18.13 -14.50
C GLY A 175 48.25 17.09 -13.43
N ALA A 176 46.97 16.84 -13.18
CA ALA A 176 46.53 15.83 -12.21
C ALA A 176 46.55 14.41 -12.78
N SER A 177 47.06 13.44 -12.00
CA SER A 177 47.00 12.01 -12.29
C SER A 177 45.62 11.43 -11.93
N VAL A 178 45.06 10.59 -12.79
CA VAL A 178 43.71 10.03 -12.65
C VAL A 178 43.77 8.53 -12.33
N VAL A 179 42.99 8.10 -11.34
CA VAL A 179 42.77 6.69 -11.00
C VAL A 179 41.48 6.23 -11.66
N SER A 180 41.48 5.13 -12.42
CA SER A 180 40.22 4.57 -12.93
C SER A 180 39.44 3.94 -11.78
N LEU A 181 38.16 4.31 -11.67
CA LEU A 181 37.22 3.73 -10.69
C LEU A 181 36.48 2.52 -11.26
N ASP A 182 36.67 2.19 -12.54
CA ASP A 182 36.05 1.06 -13.23
C ASP A 182 36.92 -0.20 -13.10
N SER A 183 36.40 -1.25 -12.46
CA SER A 183 37.14 -2.48 -12.18
C SER A 183 37.19 -3.49 -13.34
N GLY A 184 36.49 -3.23 -14.46
CA GLY A 184 36.65 -3.91 -15.75
C GLY A 184 36.65 -5.45 -15.77
N ALA A 185 35.48 -6.11 -15.66
CA ALA A 185 35.19 -7.42 -16.31
C ALA A 185 33.68 -7.79 -16.34
N PRO A 186 33.20 -8.59 -17.32
CA PRO A 186 31.79 -8.86 -17.65
C PRO A 186 31.18 -10.13 -16.99
N ALA A 187 29.86 -10.29 -17.19
CA ALA A 187 28.95 -11.30 -16.64
C ALA A 187 29.47 -12.75 -16.51
N ALA A 188 29.21 -13.36 -15.35
CA ALA A 188 29.12 -14.82 -15.24
C ALA A 188 27.69 -15.27 -15.59
N GLU A 189 27.52 -15.95 -16.72
CA GLU A 189 26.32 -16.75 -16.98
C GLU A 189 26.48 -18.18 -16.42
N ALA A 190 25.44 -18.59 -15.68
CA ALA A 190 24.91 -19.93 -15.46
C ALA A 190 25.87 -21.09 -15.12
N GLY A 191 26.07 -21.30 -13.82
CA GLY A 191 26.24 -22.63 -13.22
C GLY A 191 25.11 -22.86 -12.22
N GLY A 192 24.25 -23.85 -12.46
CA GLY A 192 23.03 -24.08 -11.69
C GLY A 192 23.23 -24.61 -10.27
N GLY A 193 22.20 -24.39 -9.46
CA GLY A 193 21.94 -25.12 -8.23
C GLY A 193 22.24 -24.35 -6.94
N GLY A 194 21.20 -24.13 -6.13
CA GLY A 194 21.34 -23.81 -4.71
C GLY A 194 20.71 -22.48 -4.30
N ASP A 195 19.58 -22.58 -3.63
CA ASP A 195 18.86 -21.49 -2.98
C ASP A 195 19.74 -20.66 -2.02
N SER A 196 19.74 -19.34 -2.20
CA SER A 196 19.69 -18.35 -1.12
C SER A 196 19.54 -16.95 -1.72
N ALA A 197 18.31 -16.52 -1.98
CA ALA A 197 18.04 -15.13 -2.34
C ALA A 197 18.27 -14.25 -1.10
N ALA A 198 19.38 -13.50 -1.09
CA ALA A 198 19.49 -12.34 -0.21
C ALA A 198 18.38 -11.36 -0.61
N ALA A 199 17.51 -11.03 0.34
CA ALA A 199 16.36 -10.17 0.11
C ALA A 199 16.84 -8.76 -0.26
N GLU A 200 16.68 -8.38 -1.54
CA GLU A 200 16.74 -6.98 -1.96
C GLU A 200 15.72 -6.18 -1.14
N THR A 201 16.18 -5.22 -0.36
CA THR A 201 15.30 -4.25 0.29
C THR A 201 14.54 -3.47 -0.79
N PRO A 202 13.21 -3.61 -0.92
CA PRO A 202 12.50 -2.96 -1.99
C PRO A 202 12.45 -1.45 -1.74
N HIS A 203 12.97 -0.65 -2.68
CA HIS A 203 12.69 0.78 -2.73
C HIS A 203 11.17 0.97 -2.92
N LYS A 204 10.45 1.32 -1.85
CA LYS A 204 9.00 1.50 -1.86
C LYS A 204 8.63 2.82 -2.56
N VAL A 205 8.12 2.74 -3.79
CA VAL A 205 7.52 3.88 -4.48
C VAL A 205 6.11 4.13 -3.96
N SER A 206 5.90 5.26 -3.28
CA SER A 206 4.58 5.63 -2.75
C SER A 206 3.61 6.10 -3.86
N PRO A 207 2.39 5.53 -3.97
CA PRO A 207 1.40 5.95 -4.96
C PRO A 207 0.67 7.26 -4.58
N ALA A 208 0.91 7.83 -3.40
CA ALA A 208 0.13 8.95 -2.85
C ALA A 208 0.06 10.17 -3.79
N LYS A 209 1.19 10.54 -4.42
CA LYS A 209 1.25 11.67 -5.36
C LYS A 209 0.38 11.42 -6.62
N LEU A 210 0.43 10.21 -7.18
CA LEU A 210 -0.37 9.81 -8.33
C LEU A 210 -1.87 9.85 -8.00
N LEU A 211 -2.25 9.37 -6.81
CA LEU A 211 -3.64 9.40 -6.34
C LEU A 211 -4.13 10.83 -6.10
N LEU A 212 -3.29 11.72 -5.55
CA LEU A 212 -3.63 13.12 -5.36
C LEU A 212 -3.90 13.83 -6.70
N ILE A 213 -3.00 13.68 -7.68
CA ILE A 213 -3.16 14.29 -9.02
C ILE A 213 -4.39 13.71 -9.73
N SER A 214 -4.65 12.41 -9.59
CA SER A 214 -5.86 11.74 -10.09
C SER A 214 -7.13 12.34 -9.48
N ALA A 215 -7.14 12.61 -8.17
CA ALA A 215 -8.26 13.25 -7.49
C ALA A 215 -8.47 14.70 -7.95
N VAL A 216 -7.39 15.47 -8.10
CA VAL A 216 -7.44 16.85 -8.63
C VAL A 216 -8.01 16.86 -10.05
N PHE A 217 -7.54 15.97 -10.94
CA PHE A 217 -8.08 15.88 -12.29
C PHE A 217 -9.55 15.44 -12.30
N SER A 218 -9.94 14.52 -11.42
CA SER A 218 -11.35 14.09 -11.28
C SER A 218 -12.26 15.24 -10.84
N ILE A 219 -11.79 16.10 -9.93
CA ILE A 219 -12.50 17.33 -9.52
C ILE A 219 -12.59 18.30 -10.70
N PHE A 220 -11.49 18.51 -11.43
CA PHE A 220 -11.46 19.38 -12.60
C PHE A 220 -12.47 18.92 -13.67
N PHE A 221 -12.46 17.62 -13.98
CA PHE A 221 -13.43 16.98 -14.86
C PHE A 221 -14.85 17.19 -14.35
N ALA A 222 -15.12 16.94 -13.06
CA ALA A 222 -16.47 17.08 -12.50
C ALA A 222 -16.97 18.53 -12.55
N LEU A 223 -16.10 19.51 -12.36
CA LEU A 223 -16.42 20.94 -12.51
C LEU A 223 -16.76 21.28 -13.96
N LEU A 224 -15.96 20.85 -14.93
CA LEU A 224 -16.28 21.06 -16.35
C LEU A 224 -17.58 20.36 -16.74
N TYR A 225 -17.71 19.07 -16.42
CA TYR A 225 -18.85 18.24 -16.79
C TYR A 225 -20.18 18.69 -16.15
N ASN A 226 -20.19 18.99 -14.84
CA ASN A 226 -21.43 19.33 -14.14
C ASN A 226 -21.79 20.81 -14.18
N ARG A 227 -20.81 21.70 -14.36
CA ARG A 227 -21.01 23.15 -14.31
C ARG A 227 -20.78 23.81 -15.66
N ALA A 228 -19.58 23.68 -16.24
CA ALA A 228 -19.25 24.39 -17.48
C ALA A 228 -20.08 23.88 -18.67
N PHE A 229 -20.19 22.56 -18.85
CA PHE A 229 -20.92 21.92 -19.95
C PHE A 229 -22.45 22.04 -19.81
N ARG A 230 -22.93 22.70 -18.75
CA ARG A 230 -24.35 22.97 -18.50
C ARG A 230 -24.66 24.45 -18.31
N SER A 231 -23.67 25.33 -18.51
CA SER A 231 -23.81 26.77 -18.31
C SER A 231 -23.97 27.47 -19.65
N GLU A 232 -25.15 28.02 -19.93
CA GLU A 232 -25.35 28.86 -21.12
C GLU A 232 -24.37 30.02 -21.17
N ARG A 233 -24.10 30.65 -20.02
CA ARG A 233 -23.12 31.73 -19.89
C ARG A 233 -21.73 31.32 -20.35
N LEU A 234 -21.31 30.06 -20.20
CA LEU A 234 -19.97 29.63 -20.63
C LEU A 234 -19.98 29.04 -22.05
N LEU A 235 -21.08 28.39 -22.43
CA LEU A 235 -21.22 27.70 -23.71
C LEU A 235 -21.63 28.62 -24.87
N ILE A 236 -22.21 29.79 -24.57
CA ILE A 236 -22.70 30.74 -25.58
C ILE A 236 -21.99 32.08 -25.33
N GLN A 237 -20.95 32.34 -26.12
CA GLN A 237 -20.16 33.56 -26.09
C GLN A 237 -19.81 34.04 -27.51
N HIS A 238 -19.42 35.30 -27.63
CA HIS A 238 -18.95 35.86 -28.90
C HIS A 238 -17.64 35.20 -29.34
N ASN A 239 -17.46 34.98 -30.65
CA ASN A 239 -16.27 34.32 -31.20
C ASN A 239 -14.94 34.96 -30.77
N ALA A 240 -14.89 36.29 -30.64
CA ALA A 240 -13.70 37.00 -30.16
C ALA A 240 -13.27 36.57 -28.75
N ILE A 241 -14.23 36.27 -27.88
CA ILE A 241 -13.97 35.78 -26.52
C ILE A 241 -13.35 34.39 -26.60
N TYR A 242 -13.90 33.49 -27.42
CA TYR A 242 -13.33 32.15 -27.62
C TYR A 242 -11.90 32.20 -28.17
N THR A 243 -11.61 33.08 -29.13
CA THR A 243 -10.25 33.25 -29.63
C THR A 243 -9.27 33.68 -28.54
N ARG A 244 -9.66 34.61 -27.66
CA ARG A 244 -8.83 35.01 -26.50
C ARG A 244 -8.58 33.83 -25.54
N TRP A 245 -9.63 33.06 -25.25
CA TRP A 245 -9.49 31.85 -24.42
C TRP A 245 -8.56 30.82 -25.05
N LEU A 246 -8.59 30.62 -26.37
CA LEU A 246 -7.66 29.73 -27.06
C LEU A 246 -6.21 30.16 -26.81
N TYR A 247 -5.86 31.44 -27.03
CA TYR A 247 -4.49 31.91 -26.80
C TYR A 247 -4.03 31.72 -25.36
N VAL A 248 -4.88 32.08 -24.38
CA VAL A 248 -4.56 31.92 -22.95
C VAL A 248 -4.37 30.45 -22.60
N LEU A 249 -5.25 29.56 -23.06
CA LEU A 249 -5.21 28.14 -22.72
C LEU A 249 -4.04 27.41 -23.40
N PHE A 250 -3.74 27.72 -24.66
CA PHE A 250 -2.56 27.18 -25.35
C PHE A 250 -1.26 27.67 -24.71
N GLY A 251 -1.18 28.97 -24.37
CA GLY A 251 -0.03 29.52 -23.65
C GLY A 251 0.18 28.84 -22.30
N ALA A 252 -0.89 28.68 -21.50
CA ALA A 252 -0.82 27.98 -20.22
C ALA A 252 -0.44 26.50 -20.38
N ALA A 253 -0.98 25.81 -21.38
CA ALA A 253 -0.67 24.40 -21.66
C ALA A 253 0.79 24.19 -22.12
N LEU A 254 1.33 25.14 -22.91
CA LEU A 254 2.72 25.12 -23.35
C LEU A 254 3.69 25.41 -22.19
N LEU A 255 3.43 26.47 -21.41
CA LEU A 255 4.26 26.81 -20.25
C LEU A 255 4.32 25.65 -19.24
N LEU A 256 3.19 25.02 -18.96
CA LEU A 256 3.13 23.85 -18.08
C LEU A 256 3.99 22.70 -18.62
N ARG A 257 3.91 22.39 -19.92
CA ARG A 257 4.68 21.30 -20.54
C ARG A 257 6.17 21.59 -20.60
N ILE A 258 6.58 22.82 -20.90
CA ILE A 258 7.99 23.23 -20.86
C ILE A 258 8.53 23.07 -19.43
N TRP A 259 7.78 23.54 -18.44
CA TRP A 259 8.18 23.39 -17.04
C TRP A 259 8.30 21.93 -16.62
N ILE A 260 7.35 21.07 -16.98
CA ILE A 260 7.46 19.62 -16.73
C ILE A 260 8.65 19.03 -17.49
N GLY A 261 8.84 19.38 -18.76
CA GLY A 261 9.94 18.87 -19.59
C GLY A 261 11.33 19.24 -19.08
N LEU A 262 11.46 20.39 -18.39
CA LEU A 262 12.69 20.83 -17.75
C LEU A 262 12.92 20.20 -16.37
N THR A 263 11.85 19.88 -15.63
CA THR A 263 11.94 19.39 -14.24
C THR A 263 11.87 17.88 -14.12
N ALA A 264 11.25 17.20 -15.08
CA ALA A 264 11.20 15.75 -15.14
C ALA A 264 12.29 15.24 -16.09
N GLN A 265 13.15 14.34 -15.62
CA GLN A 265 14.20 13.72 -16.44
C GLN A 265 13.62 12.72 -17.46
N GLY A 266 12.46 12.12 -17.17
CA GLY A 266 11.90 11.01 -17.97
C GLY A 266 12.55 9.68 -17.59
N TYR A 267 12.41 8.67 -18.43
CA TYR A 267 13.12 7.40 -18.27
C TYR A 267 14.46 7.47 -19.00
N LYS A 268 15.56 7.36 -18.25
CA LYS A 268 16.91 7.60 -18.77
C LYS A 268 17.25 6.72 -19.98
N ASN A 269 16.87 5.45 -19.96
CA ASN A 269 17.16 4.52 -21.07
C ASN A 269 16.48 4.94 -22.37
N ASP A 270 15.21 5.32 -22.33
CA ASP A 270 14.49 5.76 -23.53
C ASP A 270 15.06 7.09 -24.06
N MET A 271 15.29 8.06 -23.17
CA MET A 271 15.82 9.38 -23.54
C MET A 271 17.22 9.26 -24.15
N ASN A 272 18.10 8.48 -23.52
CA ASN A 272 19.45 8.22 -24.02
C ASN A 272 19.41 7.48 -25.35
N THR A 273 18.46 6.56 -25.54
CA THR A 273 18.27 5.85 -26.81
C THR A 273 17.91 6.83 -27.93
N PHE A 274 16.98 7.77 -27.70
CA PHE A 274 16.63 8.79 -28.69
C PHE A 274 17.79 9.73 -29.02
N ILE A 275 18.61 10.10 -28.02
CA ILE A 275 19.81 10.92 -28.21
C ILE A 275 20.90 10.13 -28.96
N ALA A 276 21.10 8.86 -28.64
CA ALA A 276 22.08 8.01 -29.33
C ALA A 276 21.67 7.77 -30.79
N TRP A 277 20.38 7.55 -31.06
CA TRP A 277 19.86 7.39 -32.41
C TRP A 277 20.03 8.66 -33.25
N SER A 278 19.78 9.85 -32.70
CA SER A 278 19.97 11.10 -33.43
C SER A 278 21.45 11.37 -33.74
N GLN A 279 22.35 11.10 -32.80
CA GLN A 279 23.80 11.21 -33.00
C GLN A 279 24.26 10.25 -34.10
N ARG A 280 23.86 8.98 -34.02
CA ARG A 280 24.17 7.99 -35.06
C ARG A 280 23.69 8.43 -36.45
N LEU A 281 22.51 9.03 -36.55
CA LEU A 281 21.97 9.56 -37.81
C LEU A 281 22.79 10.73 -38.36
N ASN A 282 23.31 11.59 -37.49
CA ASN A 282 24.22 12.66 -37.87
C ASN A 282 25.57 12.14 -38.34
N ASP A 283 26.13 11.17 -37.64
CA ASP A 283 27.50 10.70 -37.87
C ASP A 283 27.60 9.76 -39.08
N LEU A 284 26.63 8.86 -39.25
CA LEU A 284 26.67 7.80 -40.27
C LEU A 284 25.66 8.02 -41.42
N GLY A 285 24.70 8.92 -41.24
CA GLY A 285 23.58 9.10 -42.14
C GLY A 285 22.52 7.97 -42.04
N PRO A 286 21.34 8.16 -42.66
CA PRO A 286 20.24 7.19 -42.58
C PRO A 286 20.58 5.82 -43.18
N GLY A 287 21.42 5.78 -44.22
CA GLY A 287 21.75 4.55 -44.96
C GLY A 287 22.54 3.52 -44.16
N LYS A 288 23.19 3.92 -43.06
CA LYS A 288 23.97 3.04 -42.17
C LYS A 288 23.35 2.89 -40.77
N PHE A 289 22.16 3.45 -40.57
CA PHE A 289 21.54 3.49 -39.26
C PHE A 289 21.23 2.08 -38.72
N TYR A 290 20.65 1.22 -39.56
CA TYR A 290 20.25 -0.16 -39.24
C TYR A 290 21.32 -1.21 -39.59
N GLU A 291 22.61 -0.85 -39.60
CA GLU A 291 23.68 -1.84 -39.74
C GLU A 291 23.61 -2.89 -38.62
N GLU A 292 24.02 -4.12 -38.93
CA GLU A 292 23.88 -5.29 -38.07
C GLU A 292 24.61 -5.10 -36.73
N GLY A 293 23.99 -5.54 -35.62
CA GLY A 293 24.54 -5.44 -34.27
C GLY A 293 24.16 -4.17 -33.49
N TYR A 294 23.40 -3.23 -34.06
CA TYR A 294 22.91 -2.04 -33.34
C TYR A 294 21.42 -2.14 -32.96
N PHE A 295 21.08 -1.76 -31.73
CA PHE A 295 19.69 -1.77 -31.26
C PHE A 295 18.90 -0.59 -31.83
N ALA A 296 17.90 -0.91 -32.67
CA ALA A 296 16.91 0.04 -33.17
C ALA A 296 15.58 -0.67 -33.45
N ASP A 297 14.54 -0.34 -32.69
CA ASP A 297 13.22 -0.97 -32.79
C ASP A 297 12.13 -0.02 -33.34
N TYR A 298 12.47 1.24 -33.59
CA TYR A 298 11.59 2.24 -34.22
C TYR A 298 11.69 2.18 -35.75
N PRO A 299 10.57 2.31 -36.49
CA PRO A 299 10.62 2.47 -37.93
C PRO A 299 11.04 3.90 -38.34
N PRO A 300 11.40 4.12 -39.62
CA PRO A 300 12.02 5.37 -40.09
C PRO A 300 11.25 6.67 -39.83
N GLY A 301 9.93 6.62 -39.65
CA GLY A 301 9.09 7.82 -39.60
C GLY A 301 9.46 8.78 -38.46
N TYR A 302 9.74 8.26 -37.27
CA TYR A 302 10.17 9.09 -36.14
C TYR A 302 11.67 9.39 -36.16
N LEU A 303 12.48 8.56 -36.84
CA LEU A 303 13.93 8.77 -36.97
C LEU A 303 14.27 10.05 -37.71
N TYR A 304 13.45 10.47 -38.69
CA TYR A 304 13.61 11.79 -39.32
C TYR A 304 13.46 12.95 -38.33
N VAL A 305 12.59 12.82 -37.34
CA VAL A 305 12.44 13.82 -36.27
C VAL A 305 13.70 13.83 -35.42
N LEU A 306 14.18 12.66 -34.99
CA LEU A 306 15.42 12.55 -34.22
C LEU A 306 16.63 13.09 -34.98
N TYR A 307 16.71 12.85 -36.29
CA TYR A 307 17.78 13.38 -37.12
C TYR A 307 17.82 14.91 -37.11
N LEU A 308 16.67 15.56 -37.29
CA LEU A 308 16.55 17.02 -37.20
C LEU A 308 16.92 17.53 -35.79
N LEU A 309 16.49 16.84 -34.73
CA LEU A 309 16.82 17.22 -33.36
C LEU A 309 18.33 17.10 -33.08
N GLY A 310 19.00 16.09 -33.64
CA GLY A 310 20.46 15.97 -33.58
C GLY A 310 21.17 17.17 -34.19
N LEU A 311 20.71 17.64 -35.37
CA LEU A 311 21.25 18.84 -36.01
C LEU A 311 21.02 20.10 -35.16
N LEU A 312 19.80 20.27 -34.62
CA LEU A 312 19.47 21.41 -33.74
C LEU A 312 20.28 21.38 -32.44
N ARG A 313 20.49 20.20 -31.86
CA ARG A 313 21.37 20.02 -30.70
C ARG A 313 22.78 20.53 -30.99
N GLY A 314 23.34 20.16 -32.15
CA GLY A 314 24.65 20.65 -32.60
C GLY A 314 24.67 22.17 -32.82
N LEU A 315 23.61 22.72 -33.42
CA LEU A 315 23.48 24.16 -33.69
C LEU A 315 23.45 25.01 -32.40
N PHE A 316 22.72 24.55 -31.37
CA PHE A 316 22.59 25.28 -30.10
C PHE A 316 23.69 24.94 -29.07
N GLY A 317 24.54 23.95 -29.36
CA GLY A 317 25.65 23.56 -28.49
C GLY A 317 25.20 23.07 -27.11
N PHE A 318 24.06 22.36 -27.02
CA PHE A 318 23.58 21.84 -25.74
C PHE A 318 24.55 20.79 -25.19
N ALA A 319 24.99 20.97 -23.93
CA ALA A 319 25.77 19.97 -23.22
C ALA A 319 24.96 18.67 -23.02
N GLY A 320 25.64 17.53 -23.10
CA GLY A 320 25.03 16.21 -22.85
C GLY A 320 24.44 16.12 -21.44
N GLY A 321 23.21 15.62 -21.33
CA GLY A 321 22.47 15.52 -20.07
C GLY A 321 21.89 16.83 -19.56
N SER A 322 22.07 17.96 -20.26
CA SER A 322 21.51 19.25 -19.84
C SER A 322 19.98 19.27 -19.92
N GLY A 323 19.33 20.06 -19.06
CA GLY A 323 17.87 20.25 -19.13
C GLY A 323 17.40 20.80 -20.50
N GLY A 324 18.25 21.56 -21.20
CA GLY A 324 17.98 22.04 -22.56
C GLY A 324 17.98 20.92 -23.60
N GLU A 325 18.93 19.99 -23.53
CA GLU A 325 18.95 18.79 -24.37
C GLU A 325 17.72 17.90 -24.08
N THR A 326 17.44 17.60 -22.81
CA THR A 326 16.28 16.81 -22.42
C THR A 326 14.97 17.43 -22.92
N LEU A 327 14.80 18.74 -22.77
CA LEU A 327 13.62 19.44 -23.29
C LEU A 327 13.54 19.34 -24.82
N LEU A 328 14.66 19.49 -25.54
CA LEU A 328 14.71 19.42 -27.01
C LEU A 328 14.15 18.09 -27.53
N TYR A 329 14.50 16.96 -26.91
CA TYR A 329 13.98 15.63 -27.30
C TYR A 329 12.54 15.39 -26.86
N LYS A 330 12.02 16.15 -25.90
CA LYS A 330 10.60 16.12 -25.48
C LYS A 330 9.71 17.04 -26.31
N LEU A 331 10.27 18.05 -26.98
CA LEU A 331 9.52 19.03 -27.76
C LEU A 331 8.59 18.41 -28.83
N PRO A 332 8.96 17.36 -29.60
CA PRO A 332 8.04 16.77 -30.57
C PRO A 332 6.75 16.26 -29.92
N ALA A 333 6.84 15.63 -28.76
CA ALA A 333 5.68 15.15 -28.02
C ALA A 333 4.84 16.33 -27.48
N ILE A 334 5.50 17.33 -26.89
CA ILE A 334 4.87 18.57 -26.37
C ILE A 334 4.10 19.30 -27.46
N ILE A 335 4.71 19.52 -28.63
CA ILE A 335 4.08 20.19 -29.77
C ILE A 335 2.91 19.35 -30.27
N SER A 336 3.08 18.02 -30.31
CA SER A 336 2.04 17.12 -30.78
C SER A 336 0.78 17.18 -29.93
N ASP A 337 0.91 17.28 -28.60
CA ASP A 337 -0.24 17.49 -27.71
C ASP A 337 -1.02 18.77 -28.05
N LEU A 338 -0.32 19.86 -28.34
CA LEU A 338 -0.96 21.14 -28.69
C LEU A 338 -1.68 21.02 -30.05
N VAL A 339 -1.07 20.35 -31.02
CA VAL A 339 -1.71 20.05 -32.32
C VAL A 339 -2.97 19.20 -32.11
N LEU A 340 -2.90 18.14 -31.30
CA LEU A 340 -4.05 17.30 -30.98
C LEU A 340 -5.15 18.10 -30.26
N GLY A 341 -4.79 18.96 -29.30
CA GLY A 341 -5.72 19.88 -28.65
C GLY A 341 -6.43 20.80 -29.65
N TRP A 342 -5.70 21.35 -30.62
CA TRP A 342 -6.27 22.17 -31.67
C TRP A 342 -7.20 21.37 -32.59
N LEU A 343 -6.83 20.14 -32.95
CA LEU A 343 -7.67 19.24 -33.75
C LEU A 343 -8.98 18.89 -33.03
N ILE A 344 -8.94 18.68 -31.70
CA ILE A 344 -10.16 18.49 -30.88
C ILE A 344 -11.06 19.72 -30.99
N TYR A 345 -10.54 20.92 -30.76
CA TYR A 345 -11.33 22.16 -30.88
C TYR A 345 -11.91 22.34 -32.28
N LYS A 346 -11.09 22.14 -33.32
CA LYS A 346 -11.48 22.27 -34.72
C LYS A 346 -12.57 21.26 -35.11
N GLY A 347 -12.47 20.01 -34.67
CA GLY A 347 -13.47 18.97 -34.93
C GLY A 347 -14.76 19.17 -34.14
N ALA A 348 -14.68 19.64 -32.89
CA ALA A 348 -15.82 19.86 -32.02
C ALA A 348 -16.64 21.10 -32.39
N LYS A 349 -15.98 22.21 -32.74
CA LYS A 349 -16.63 23.51 -33.02
C LYS A 349 -17.84 23.42 -33.96
N PRO A 350 -17.76 22.79 -35.16
CA PRO A 350 -18.89 22.70 -36.07
C PRO A 350 -19.99 21.72 -35.61
N LYS A 351 -19.68 20.74 -34.75
CA LYS A 351 -20.61 19.64 -34.40
C LYS A 351 -21.36 19.87 -33.08
N ILE A 352 -20.69 20.48 -32.11
CA ILE A 352 -21.21 20.68 -30.74
C ILE A 352 -20.99 22.11 -30.21
N GLY A 353 -20.43 23.02 -31.01
CA GLY A 353 -20.23 24.43 -30.66
C GLY A 353 -18.87 24.75 -30.04
N ALA A 354 -18.45 26.02 -30.15
CA ALA A 354 -17.12 26.49 -29.74
C ALA A 354 -16.87 26.37 -28.23
N GLY A 355 -17.88 26.63 -27.39
CA GLY A 355 -17.76 26.53 -25.94
C GLY A 355 -17.47 25.11 -25.45
N LEU A 356 -18.23 24.12 -25.94
CA LEU A 356 -17.95 22.71 -25.64
C LEU A 356 -16.62 22.26 -26.26
N GLY A 357 -16.28 22.74 -27.46
CA GLY A 357 -14.99 22.44 -28.10
C GLY A 357 -13.78 22.88 -27.27
N ILE A 358 -13.80 24.09 -26.69
CA ILE A 358 -12.76 24.55 -25.76
C ILE A 358 -12.74 23.67 -24.51
N GLY A 359 -13.91 23.30 -23.99
CA GLY A 359 -14.05 22.39 -22.86
C GLY A 359 -13.36 21.03 -23.07
N LEU A 360 -13.58 20.39 -24.21
CA LEU A 360 -12.96 19.11 -24.56
C LEU A 360 -11.45 19.25 -24.79
N MET A 361 -11.02 20.35 -25.42
CA MET A 361 -9.60 20.67 -25.58
C MET A 361 -8.92 20.83 -24.21
N MET A 362 -9.54 21.53 -23.26
CA MET A 362 -9.02 21.67 -21.90
C MET A 362 -8.91 20.31 -21.18
N LEU A 363 -9.91 19.44 -21.33
CA LEU A 363 -9.88 18.10 -20.75
C LEU A 363 -8.68 17.30 -21.27
N PHE A 364 -8.29 17.45 -22.54
CA PHE A 364 -7.12 16.77 -23.12
C PHE A 364 -5.80 17.45 -22.73
N LEU A 365 -5.67 18.76 -22.92
CA LEU A 365 -4.41 19.47 -22.69
C LEU A 365 -3.95 19.48 -21.24
N PHE A 366 -4.87 19.42 -20.27
CA PHE A 366 -4.58 19.35 -18.84
C PHE A 366 -4.80 17.94 -18.27
N ASN A 367 -4.84 16.93 -19.12
CA ASN A 367 -4.94 15.53 -18.70
C ASN A 367 -3.58 15.07 -18.13
N PRO A 368 -3.55 14.54 -16.89
CA PRO A 368 -2.30 14.08 -16.29
C PRO A 368 -1.66 12.90 -17.05
N ALA A 369 -2.44 12.02 -17.69
CA ALA A 369 -1.88 10.95 -18.52
C ALA A 369 -1.15 11.49 -19.75
N VAL A 370 -1.71 12.53 -20.39
CA VAL A 370 -1.10 13.23 -21.54
C VAL A 370 0.17 13.93 -21.13
N LEU A 371 0.14 14.67 -20.02
CA LEU A 371 1.32 15.36 -19.49
C LEU A 371 2.44 14.39 -19.07
N MET A 372 2.07 13.23 -18.51
CA MET A 372 3.03 12.22 -18.06
C MET A 372 3.73 11.54 -19.24
N ASP A 373 2.97 11.11 -20.25
CA ASP A 373 3.51 10.43 -21.43
C ASP A 373 4.37 11.37 -22.30
N SER A 374 3.90 12.60 -22.55
CA SER A 374 4.60 13.54 -23.42
C SER A 374 5.69 14.33 -22.70
N ALA A 375 5.32 15.23 -21.78
CA ALA A 375 6.24 16.19 -21.18
C ALA A 375 7.09 15.59 -20.06
N ALA A 376 6.56 14.66 -19.27
CA ALA A 376 7.35 14.05 -18.19
C ALA A 376 8.26 12.94 -18.71
N TRP A 377 7.75 12.00 -19.49
CA TRP A 377 8.53 10.88 -20.04
C TRP A 377 9.29 11.25 -21.31
N GLY A 378 8.62 11.83 -22.31
CA GLY A 378 9.22 12.15 -23.62
C GLY A 378 8.85 11.17 -24.75
N GLN A 379 7.74 10.42 -24.61
CA GLN A 379 7.37 9.38 -25.57
C GLN A 379 6.77 9.94 -26.87
N ALA A 380 6.91 9.16 -27.94
CA ALA A 380 6.47 9.53 -29.30
C ALA A 380 4.97 9.28 -29.57
N ASP A 381 4.19 8.83 -28.59
CA ASP A 381 2.79 8.40 -28.78
C ASP A 381 1.87 9.53 -29.25
N SER A 382 2.05 10.76 -28.72
CA SER A 382 1.32 11.93 -29.20
C SER A 382 1.61 12.26 -30.67
N PHE A 383 2.84 12.06 -31.14
CA PHE A 383 3.21 12.32 -32.53
C PHE A 383 2.54 11.30 -33.47
N PHE A 384 2.60 10.01 -33.10
CA PHE A 384 1.88 8.93 -33.77
C PHE A 384 0.37 9.22 -33.88
N LEU A 385 -0.24 9.71 -32.78
CA LEU A 385 -1.68 9.96 -32.72
C LEU A 385 -2.19 11.03 -33.68
N ILE A 386 -1.37 12.00 -34.08
CA ILE A 386 -1.77 13.00 -35.08
C ILE A 386 -2.15 12.29 -36.39
N PHE A 387 -1.28 11.42 -36.88
CA PHE A 387 -1.48 10.72 -38.15
C PHE A 387 -2.63 9.72 -38.06
N LEU A 388 -2.75 8.99 -36.94
CA LEU A 388 -3.87 8.09 -36.70
C LEU A 388 -5.21 8.85 -36.68
N LEU A 389 -5.27 9.98 -35.97
CA LEU A 389 -6.49 10.81 -35.91
C LEU A 389 -6.84 11.35 -37.30
N LEU A 390 -5.87 11.89 -38.03
CA LEU A 390 -6.09 12.40 -39.39
C LEU A 390 -6.59 11.30 -40.33
N SER A 391 -6.08 10.08 -40.19
CA SER A 391 -6.56 8.92 -40.94
C SER A 391 -8.05 8.63 -40.66
N ILE A 392 -8.43 8.48 -39.39
CA ILE A 392 -9.82 8.17 -39.01
C ILE A 392 -10.75 9.35 -39.35
N THR A 393 -10.33 10.60 -39.16
CA THR A 393 -11.12 11.76 -39.61
C THR A 393 -11.31 11.75 -41.12
N GLY A 394 -10.28 11.35 -41.89
CA GLY A 394 -10.40 11.18 -43.34
C GLY A 394 -11.43 10.12 -43.72
N ILE A 395 -11.52 9.03 -42.95
CA ILE A 395 -12.57 8.01 -43.09
C ILE A 395 -13.95 8.61 -42.85
N VAL A 396 -14.14 9.32 -41.72
CA VAL A 396 -15.43 9.93 -41.36
C VAL A 396 -15.87 10.96 -42.40
N ASP A 397 -14.92 11.76 -42.90
CA ASP A 397 -15.13 12.76 -43.93
C ASP A 397 -15.21 12.16 -45.36
N LYS A 398 -15.07 10.83 -45.49
CA LYS A 398 -15.11 10.07 -46.76
C LYS A 398 -14.01 10.48 -47.75
N THR A 399 -12.91 11.04 -47.26
CA THR A 399 -11.69 11.34 -48.02
C THR A 399 -10.72 10.16 -47.94
N PHE A 400 -11.12 9.04 -48.56
CA PHE A 400 -10.47 7.74 -48.35
C PHE A 400 -8.99 7.66 -48.77
N ILE A 401 -8.58 8.36 -49.83
CA ILE A 401 -7.16 8.41 -50.25
C ILE A 401 -6.33 9.09 -49.15
N ARG A 402 -6.82 10.22 -48.63
CA ARG A 402 -6.19 10.94 -47.52
C ARG A 402 -6.10 10.05 -46.28
N ALA A 403 -7.16 9.30 -45.97
CA ALA A 403 -7.16 8.37 -44.85
C ALA A 403 -6.06 7.29 -44.98
N ALA A 404 -5.91 6.70 -46.16
CA ALA A 404 -4.89 5.68 -46.43
C ALA A 404 -3.46 6.24 -46.33
N ILE A 405 -3.21 7.44 -46.86
CA ILE A 405 -1.90 8.11 -46.76
C ILE A 405 -1.52 8.34 -45.30
N PHE A 406 -2.42 8.93 -44.50
CA PHE A 406 -2.16 9.17 -43.09
C PHE A 406 -2.04 7.88 -42.27
N PHE A 407 -2.73 6.81 -42.66
CA PHE A 407 -2.57 5.49 -42.05
C PHE A 407 -1.18 4.89 -42.31
N ALA A 408 -0.68 5.02 -43.55
CA ALA A 408 0.67 4.58 -43.91
C ALA A 408 1.74 5.38 -43.13
N LEU A 409 1.57 6.70 -43.01
CA LEU A 409 2.44 7.53 -42.17
C LEU A 409 2.39 7.12 -40.69
N ALA A 410 1.19 6.87 -40.14
CA ALA A 410 1.06 6.39 -38.76
C ALA A 410 1.80 5.07 -38.54
N THR A 411 1.73 4.14 -39.51
CA THR A 411 2.41 2.84 -39.47
C THR A 411 3.93 2.98 -39.56
N LEU A 412 4.41 3.96 -40.33
CA LEU A 412 5.83 4.30 -40.46
C LEU A 412 6.38 4.97 -39.19
N VAL A 413 5.54 5.63 -38.41
CA VAL A 413 5.93 6.21 -37.12
C VAL A 413 5.90 5.16 -36.01
N LYS A 414 4.83 4.37 -35.91
CA LYS A 414 4.71 3.27 -34.94
C LYS A 414 3.95 2.07 -35.52
N PRO A 415 4.47 0.83 -35.39
CA PRO A 415 3.76 -0.38 -35.82
C PRO A 415 2.40 -0.59 -35.14
N GLN A 416 2.20 0.01 -33.96
CA GLN A 416 0.92 0.00 -33.23
C GLN A 416 -0.27 0.49 -34.07
N ALA A 417 -0.04 1.31 -35.11
CA ALA A 417 -1.07 1.71 -36.07
C ALA A 417 -1.83 0.53 -36.70
N LEU A 418 -1.17 -0.62 -36.87
CA LEU A 418 -1.72 -1.82 -37.50
C LEU A 418 -2.91 -2.41 -36.73
N ILE A 419 -3.03 -2.14 -35.42
CA ILE A 419 -4.21 -2.50 -34.62
C ILE A 419 -5.49 -1.89 -35.22
N PHE A 420 -5.38 -0.72 -35.85
CA PHE A 420 -6.49 0.02 -36.42
C PHE A 420 -6.78 -0.30 -37.88
N THR A 421 -6.04 -1.23 -38.52
CA THR A 421 -6.29 -1.67 -39.90
C THR A 421 -7.76 -2.06 -40.16
N PRO A 422 -8.47 -2.76 -39.24
CA PRO A 422 -9.89 -3.07 -39.45
C PRO A 422 -10.78 -1.83 -39.62
N VAL A 423 -10.48 -0.71 -38.97
CA VAL A 423 -11.23 0.56 -39.12
C VAL A 423 -11.22 1.01 -40.58
N LEU A 424 -10.04 0.99 -41.19
CA LEU A 424 -9.82 1.39 -42.57
C LEU A 424 -10.53 0.41 -43.54
N LEU A 425 -10.27 -0.90 -43.39
CA LEU A 425 -10.82 -1.94 -44.26
C LEU A 425 -12.35 -1.96 -44.25
N PHE A 426 -12.97 -1.86 -43.08
CA PHE A 426 -14.43 -1.84 -42.97
C PHE A 426 -15.02 -0.61 -43.66
N ALA A 427 -14.41 0.55 -43.52
CA ALA A 427 -14.89 1.76 -44.16
C ALA A 427 -14.86 1.68 -45.70
N PHE A 428 -13.75 1.18 -46.25
CA PHE A 428 -13.61 0.93 -47.68
C PHE A 428 -14.64 -0.07 -48.21
N TYR A 429 -14.87 -1.16 -47.46
CA TYR A 429 -15.88 -2.16 -47.81
C TYR A 429 -17.29 -1.55 -47.85
N HIS A 430 -17.70 -0.82 -46.80
CA HIS A 430 -19.06 -0.25 -46.70
C HIS A 430 -19.38 0.75 -47.82
N HIS A 431 -18.37 1.49 -48.30
CA HIS A 431 -18.52 2.46 -49.39
C HIS A 431 -18.13 1.91 -50.77
N ARG A 432 -17.72 0.63 -50.86
CA ARG A 432 -17.19 0.02 -52.10
C ARG A 432 -16.11 0.87 -52.77
N ALA A 433 -15.31 1.56 -51.95
CA ALA A 433 -14.33 2.55 -52.39
C ALA A 433 -13.03 1.88 -52.89
N TRP A 434 -13.14 0.77 -53.62
CA TRP A 434 -12.00 -0.09 -54.00
C TRP A 434 -10.99 0.60 -54.91
N LYS A 435 -11.44 1.48 -55.82
CA LYS A 435 -10.54 2.31 -56.63
C LYS A 435 -9.73 3.28 -55.76
N GLN A 436 -10.39 3.87 -54.76
CA GLN A 436 -9.75 4.81 -53.84
C GLN A 436 -8.85 4.07 -52.84
N LEU A 437 -9.18 2.82 -52.50
CA LEU A 437 -8.29 1.94 -51.74
C LEU A 437 -7.04 1.62 -52.54
N ALA A 438 -7.17 1.25 -53.82
CA ALA A 438 -6.04 0.97 -54.70
C ALA A 438 -5.16 2.21 -54.88
N LEU A 439 -5.75 3.37 -55.21
CA LEU A 439 -5.01 4.64 -55.30
C LEU A 439 -4.38 5.03 -53.97
N GLY A 440 -5.13 4.92 -52.87
CA GLY A 440 -4.63 5.20 -51.53
C GLY A 440 -3.51 4.26 -51.09
N ALA A 441 -3.55 3.00 -51.50
CA ALA A 441 -2.48 2.03 -51.28
C ALA A 441 -1.25 2.38 -52.13
N VAL A 442 -1.42 2.77 -53.40
CA VAL A 442 -0.31 3.22 -54.25
C VAL A 442 0.35 4.47 -53.67
N TYR A 443 -0.42 5.50 -53.31
CA TYR A 443 0.13 6.72 -52.71
C TYR A 443 0.70 6.45 -51.31
N GLY A 444 -0.02 5.70 -50.47
CA GLY A 444 0.40 5.41 -49.09
C GLY A 444 1.63 4.52 -49.04
N LEU A 445 1.65 3.40 -49.75
CA LEU A 445 2.82 2.51 -49.84
C LEU A 445 3.96 3.15 -50.62
N GLY A 446 3.67 3.97 -51.63
CA GLY A 446 4.68 4.76 -52.34
C GLY A 446 5.39 5.76 -51.42
N ILE A 447 4.64 6.52 -50.62
CA ILE A 447 5.19 7.43 -49.60
C ILE A 447 5.95 6.64 -48.54
N PHE A 448 5.39 5.52 -48.06
CA PHE A 448 6.03 4.65 -47.08
C PHE A 448 7.38 4.13 -47.60
N ALA A 449 7.42 3.61 -48.82
CA ALA A 449 8.64 3.12 -49.45
C ALA A 449 9.64 4.25 -49.72
N PHE A 450 9.17 5.41 -50.19
CA PHE A 450 10.02 6.58 -50.42
C PHE A 450 10.70 7.06 -49.13
N LEU A 451 9.97 7.12 -48.01
CA LEU A 451 10.52 7.53 -46.72
C LEU A 451 11.36 6.42 -46.05
N ALA A 452 11.09 5.14 -46.33
CA ALA A 452 11.90 4.04 -45.83
C ALA A 452 13.19 3.83 -46.66
N ALA A 453 13.18 4.18 -47.95
CA ALA A 453 14.28 3.88 -48.88
C ALA A 453 15.66 4.39 -48.39
N PRO A 454 15.82 5.63 -47.90
CA PRO A 454 17.12 6.12 -47.44
C PRO A 454 17.73 5.30 -46.29
N PHE A 455 16.91 4.58 -45.53
CA PHE A 455 17.35 3.75 -44.41
C PHE A 455 17.66 2.31 -44.82
N PHE A 456 16.96 1.79 -45.83
CA PHE A 456 17.04 0.38 -46.20
C PHE A 456 17.79 0.12 -47.50
N TRP A 457 18.16 1.16 -48.26
CA TRP A 457 18.91 1.00 -49.51
C TRP A 457 20.18 0.16 -49.35
N ASN A 458 20.90 0.35 -48.22
CA ASN A 458 22.11 -0.40 -47.88
C ASN A 458 21.91 -1.41 -46.73
N ASN A 459 20.69 -1.55 -46.19
CA ASN A 459 20.37 -2.45 -45.06
C ASN A 459 19.37 -3.54 -45.47
N GLY A 460 19.68 -4.28 -46.55
CA GLY A 460 18.85 -5.41 -47.00
C GLY A 460 17.56 -5.04 -47.74
N GLY A 461 17.38 -3.78 -48.13
CA GLY A 461 16.25 -3.32 -48.94
C GLY A 461 14.89 -3.60 -48.29
N PHE A 462 13.92 -4.00 -49.12
CA PHE A 462 12.56 -4.32 -48.65
C PHE A 462 12.53 -5.51 -47.67
N ALA A 463 13.44 -6.47 -47.80
CA ALA A 463 13.54 -7.61 -46.88
C ALA A 463 14.00 -7.17 -45.49
N GLY A 464 14.97 -6.26 -45.40
CA GLY A 464 15.41 -5.65 -44.14
C GLY A 464 14.27 -4.93 -43.42
N LEU A 465 13.45 -4.19 -44.16
CA LEU A 465 12.27 -3.50 -43.60
C LEU A 465 11.23 -4.49 -43.04
N ILE A 466 10.96 -5.60 -43.73
CA ILE A 466 10.08 -6.66 -43.22
C ILE A 466 10.68 -7.29 -41.96
N ASN A 467 11.99 -7.55 -41.96
CA ASN A 467 12.68 -8.13 -40.82
C ASN A 467 12.63 -7.22 -39.59
N LEU A 468 12.77 -5.90 -39.76
CA LEU A 468 12.59 -4.93 -38.67
C LEU A 468 11.20 -5.07 -38.04
N TYR A 469 10.12 -5.00 -38.84
CA TYR A 469 8.77 -5.11 -38.30
C TYR A 469 8.50 -6.48 -37.64
N LYS A 470 9.03 -7.57 -38.20
CA LYS A 470 8.96 -8.90 -37.57
C LYS A 470 9.70 -8.93 -36.23
N ALA A 471 10.92 -8.39 -36.18
CA ALA A 471 11.73 -8.30 -34.98
C ALA A 471 11.00 -7.49 -33.91
N THR A 472 10.56 -6.27 -34.21
CA THR A 472 9.81 -5.40 -33.28
C THR A 472 8.54 -6.07 -32.74
N LEU A 473 7.78 -6.81 -33.56
CA LEU A 473 6.59 -7.56 -33.10
C LEU A 473 6.94 -8.80 -32.27
N SER A 474 8.13 -9.36 -32.46
CA SER A 474 8.63 -10.51 -31.72
C SER A 474 9.27 -10.12 -30.38
N SER A 475 9.78 -8.88 -30.26
CA SER A 475 10.38 -8.30 -29.06
C SER A 475 9.47 -8.42 -27.84
N TYR A 476 10.10 -8.47 -26.66
CA TYR A 476 9.45 -8.60 -25.35
C TYR A 476 8.42 -9.75 -25.29
N PRO A 477 8.87 -11.03 -25.39
CA PRO A 477 8.00 -12.20 -25.43
C PRO A 477 7.44 -12.55 -24.05
N TYR A 478 6.73 -11.60 -23.43
CA TYR A 478 6.15 -11.71 -22.09
C TYR A 478 4.64 -11.52 -22.11
N SER A 479 3.97 -12.01 -21.06
CA SER A 479 2.52 -11.86 -20.85
C SER A 479 2.12 -10.38 -20.92
N THR A 480 2.84 -9.52 -20.20
CA THR A 480 2.67 -8.07 -20.21
C THR A 480 3.97 -7.40 -19.75
N VAL A 481 4.26 -6.21 -20.26
CA VAL A 481 5.46 -5.42 -19.96
C VAL A 481 5.02 -4.16 -19.23
N ASN A 482 4.95 -4.24 -17.91
CA ASN A 482 4.47 -3.15 -17.03
C ASN A 482 3.05 -2.62 -17.33
N ALA A 483 2.27 -3.22 -18.25
CA ALA A 483 0.88 -2.83 -18.44
C ALA A 483 -0.03 -3.46 -17.37
N PHE A 484 -0.72 -2.60 -16.63
CA PHE A 484 -1.73 -2.99 -15.64
C PHE A 484 -3.02 -3.46 -16.33
N ASN A 485 -2.96 -4.66 -16.91
CA ASN A 485 -4.03 -5.32 -17.66
C ASN A 485 -4.41 -6.67 -17.01
N LEU A 486 -5.11 -7.56 -17.73
CA LEU A 486 -5.54 -8.86 -17.20
C LEU A 486 -4.38 -9.67 -16.58
N TYR A 487 -3.21 -9.67 -17.21
CA TYR A 487 -2.08 -10.49 -16.78
C TYR A 487 -1.45 -10.01 -15.47
N ALA A 488 -1.60 -8.73 -15.13
CA ALA A 488 -1.23 -8.22 -13.82
C ALA A 488 -2.10 -8.80 -12.67
N LEU A 489 -3.23 -9.46 -12.98
CA LEU A 489 -4.12 -10.10 -12.01
C LEU A 489 -3.87 -11.62 -11.85
N THR A 490 -3.19 -12.26 -12.81
CA THR A 490 -3.04 -13.71 -12.83
C THR A 490 -1.68 -14.16 -12.31
N ASP A 491 -0.60 -13.55 -12.81
CA ASP A 491 0.80 -13.90 -12.51
C ASP A 491 1.65 -12.63 -12.35
N PRO A 492 2.92 -12.73 -11.90
CA PRO A 492 3.85 -11.60 -11.99
C PRO A 492 3.91 -11.03 -13.41
N MET A 493 3.93 -9.71 -13.52
CA MET A 493 4.25 -9.05 -14.80
C MET A 493 5.62 -9.54 -15.29
N TRP A 494 5.88 -9.51 -16.60
CA TRP A 494 7.08 -10.11 -17.22
C TRP A 494 7.14 -11.65 -17.22
N SER A 495 6.02 -12.32 -16.97
CA SER A 495 5.92 -13.77 -17.10
C SER A 495 6.13 -14.26 -18.54
N ALA A 496 6.79 -15.41 -18.71
CA ALA A 496 7.02 -16.02 -20.02
C ALA A 496 5.69 -16.39 -20.72
N LEU A 497 5.66 -16.27 -22.06
CA LEU A 497 4.46 -16.55 -22.87
C LEU A 497 4.01 -18.03 -22.89
N ASP A 498 4.86 -18.94 -22.44
CA ASP A 498 4.58 -20.37 -22.43
C ASP A 498 3.92 -20.85 -21.12
N LEU A 499 3.80 -19.96 -20.12
CA LEU A 499 2.97 -20.21 -18.94
C LEU A 499 1.50 -20.36 -19.33
N THR A 500 0.80 -21.26 -18.63
CA THR A 500 -0.59 -21.59 -18.93
C THR A 500 -1.55 -20.92 -17.95
N TRP A 501 -2.60 -20.30 -18.48
CA TRP A 501 -3.77 -19.87 -17.72
C TRP A 501 -4.99 -20.63 -18.20
N LEU A 502 -5.71 -21.28 -17.26
CA LEU A 502 -6.80 -22.22 -17.56
C LEU A 502 -6.36 -23.36 -18.51
N GLY A 503 -5.12 -23.82 -18.40
CA GLY A 503 -4.56 -24.89 -19.24
C GLY A 503 -4.17 -24.46 -20.66
N ILE A 504 -4.23 -23.17 -21.00
CA ILE A 504 -3.88 -22.63 -22.33
C ILE A 504 -2.70 -21.66 -22.19
N PRO A 505 -1.63 -21.78 -22.99
CA PRO A 505 -0.49 -20.85 -22.98
C PRO A 505 -0.88 -19.40 -23.26
N TYR A 506 -0.22 -18.44 -22.61
CA TYR A 506 -0.46 -17.01 -22.81
C TYR A 506 -0.34 -16.56 -24.26
N ARG A 507 0.60 -17.13 -25.02
CA ARG A 507 0.73 -16.87 -26.46
C ARG A 507 -0.58 -17.12 -27.23
N ILE A 508 -1.28 -18.21 -26.89
CA ILE A 508 -2.54 -18.58 -27.56
C ILE A 508 -3.66 -17.64 -27.12
N TRP A 509 -3.74 -17.31 -25.82
CA TRP A 509 -4.68 -16.30 -25.32
C TRP A 509 -4.51 -14.96 -26.04
N GLY A 510 -3.27 -14.50 -26.23
CA GLY A 510 -2.97 -13.28 -27.00
C GLY A 510 -3.60 -13.28 -28.39
N PHE A 511 -3.46 -14.39 -29.16
CA PHE A 511 -4.09 -14.52 -30.48
C PHE A 511 -5.63 -14.56 -30.40
N ILE A 512 -6.20 -15.31 -29.45
CA ILE A 512 -7.66 -15.39 -29.26
C ILE A 512 -8.25 -14.00 -29.03
N PHE A 513 -7.61 -13.18 -28.19
CA PHE A 513 -8.12 -11.85 -27.87
C PHE A 513 -7.94 -10.82 -28.99
N ILE A 514 -6.89 -10.94 -29.82
CA ILE A 514 -6.78 -10.14 -31.05
C ILE A 514 -7.92 -10.49 -32.01
N LEU A 515 -8.21 -11.77 -32.22
CA LEU A 515 -9.34 -12.20 -33.05
C LEU A 515 -10.67 -11.74 -32.48
N ALA A 516 -10.85 -11.81 -31.16
CA ALA A 516 -12.03 -11.28 -30.47
C ALA A 516 -12.17 -9.77 -30.65
N ALA A 517 -11.08 -8.99 -30.59
CA ALA A 517 -11.09 -7.55 -30.83
C ALA A 517 -11.57 -7.22 -32.25
N VAL A 518 -11.06 -7.93 -33.27
CA VAL A 518 -11.47 -7.78 -34.67
C VAL A 518 -12.92 -8.21 -34.88
N ALA A 519 -13.36 -9.31 -34.25
CA ALA A 519 -14.74 -9.78 -34.30
C ALA A 519 -15.72 -8.78 -33.67
N LEU A 520 -15.38 -8.20 -32.51
CA LEU A 520 -16.17 -7.15 -31.87
C LEU A 520 -16.20 -5.86 -32.70
N ALA A 521 -15.07 -5.47 -33.29
CA ALA A 521 -14.98 -4.36 -34.23
C ALA A 521 -15.89 -4.59 -35.46
N ALA A 522 -15.88 -5.79 -36.03
CA ALA A 522 -16.77 -6.17 -37.11
C ALA A 522 -18.24 -6.14 -36.65
N TYR A 523 -18.57 -6.69 -35.49
CA TYR A 523 -19.92 -6.65 -34.93
C TYR A 523 -20.47 -5.22 -34.86
N PHE A 524 -19.71 -4.27 -34.30
CA PHE A 524 -20.12 -2.86 -34.23
C PHE A 524 -20.10 -2.13 -35.58
N SER A 525 -19.33 -2.62 -36.55
CA SER A 525 -19.27 -2.06 -37.90
C SER A 525 -20.45 -2.52 -38.78
N PHE A 526 -20.78 -3.82 -38.74
CA PHE A 526 -21.74 -4.47 -39.64
C PHE A 526 -23.14 -4.62 -39.06
N ASN A 527 -23.28 -4.77 -37.73
CA ASN A 527 -24.58 -5.01 -37.07
C ASN A 527 -25.28 -3.72 -36.64
N THR A 528 -25.09 -2.64 -37.40
CA THR A 528 -25.78 -1.36 -37.19
C THR A 528 -26.79 -1.12 -38.31
N LYS A 529 -27.93 -0.51 -37.99
CA LYS A 529 -28.96 -0.16 -39.00
C LYS A 529 -28.41 0.70 -40.14
N ASP A 530 -27.45 1.58 -39.86
CA ASP A 530 -26.75 2.38 -40.86
C ASP A 530 -25.29 1.93 -41.00
N ARG A 531 -25.04 1.03 -41.96
CA ARG A 531 -23.70 0.52 -42.26
C ARG A 531 -22.80 1.59 -42.91
N LYS A 532 -23.37 2.60 -43.57
CA LYS A 532 -22.63 3.66 -44.26
C LYS A 532 -22.33 4.86 -43.36
N ASP A 533 -22.88 4.92 -42.16
CA ASP A 533 -22.43 5.87 -41.14
C ASP A 533 -21.03 5.47 -40.64
N LEU A 534 -20.02 6.23 -41.05
CA LEU A 534 -18.62 6.03 -40.67
C LEU A 534 -18.24 6.77 -39.38
N SER A 535 -19.12 7.57 -38.78
CA SER A 535 -18.83 8.30 -37.53
C SER A 535 -18.47 7.37 -36.37
N LYS A 536 -18.95 6.12 -36.40
CA LYS A 536 -18.61 5.03 -35.47
C LYS A 536 -17.16 4.55 -35.56
N SER A 537 -16.37 4.99 -36.55
CA SER A 537 -14.98 4.58 -36.74
C SER A 537 -14.09 4.91 -35.55
N PHE A 538 -14.32 6.05 -34.87
CA PHE A 538 -13.63 6.38 -33.63
C PHE A 538 -13.91 5.33 -32.53
N PHE A 539 -15.17 4.94 -32.36
CA PHE A 539 -15.56 3.91 -31.38
C PHE A 539 -15.00 2.53 -31.73
N ILE A 540 -14.98 2.15 -33.00
CA ILE A 540 -14.35 0.89 -33.43
C ILE A 540 -12.86 0.91 -33.07
N GLY A 541 -12.19 2.05 -33.24
CA GLY A 541 -10.82 2.25 -32.78
C GLY A 541 -10.66 2.06 -31.27
N ILE A 542 -11.57 2.61 -30.45
CA ILE A 542 -11.60 2.39 -28.99
C ILE A 542 -11.68 0.89 -28.68
N VAL A 543 -12.62 0.16 -29.29
CA VAL A 543 -12.78 -1.28 -29.06
C VAL A 543 -11.50 -2.05 -29.38
N LEU A 544 -10.88 -1.78 -30.53
CA LEU A 544 -9.66 -2.46 -30.94
C LEU A 544 -8.53 -2.25 -29.93
N ILE A 545 -8.19 -0.99 -29.61
CA ILE A 545 -7.07 -0.72 -28.72
C ILE A 545 -7.33 -1.18 -27.29
N THR A 546 -8.56 -1.01 -26.79
CA THR A 546 -8.91 -1.40 -25.43
C THR A 546 -8.89 -2.92 -25.26
N ILE A 547 -9.49 -3.69 -26.17
CA ILE A 547 -9.51 -5.16 -26.04
C ILE A 547 -8.10 -5.74 -26.22
N VAL A 548 -7.33 -5.23 -27.18
CA VAL A 548 -5.93 -5.66 -27.37
C VAL A 548 -5.08 -5.32 -26.16
N PHE A 549 -5.21 -4.12 -25.58
CA PHE A 549 -4.45 -3.75 -24.38
C PHE A 549 -4.83 -4.57 -23.14
N VAL A 550 -6.13 -4.74 -22.90
CA VAL A 550 -6.63 -5.35 -21.67
C VAL A 550 -6.41 -6.85 -21.63
N PHE A 551 -6.56 -7.53 -22.77
CA PHE A 551 -6.56 -8.98 -22.86
C PHE A 551 -5.41 -9.55 -23.71
N GLY A 552 -4.79 -8.75 -24.58
CA GLY A 552 -3.66 -9.19 -25.41
C GLY A 552 -2.34 -9.24 -24.65
N THR A 553 -1.42 -10.09 -25.10
CA THR A 553 -0.07 -10.21 -24.53
C THR A 553 0.90 -9.20 -25.11
N LYS A 554 2.10 -9.04 -24.52
CA LYS A 554 3.16 -8.12 -24.98
C LYS A 554 2.76 -6.64 -24.97
N MET A 555 1.93 -6.25 -24.01
CA MET A 555 1.44 -4.88 -23.89
C MET A 555 2.37 -4.05 -23.00
N HIS A 556 2.71 -2.83 -23.44
CA HIS A 556 3.40 -1.82 -22.63
C HIS A 556 2.41 -0.87 -21.95
N GLU A 557 2.80 -0.30 -20.81
CA GLU A 557 1.98 0.60 -19.98
C GLU A 557 1.39 1.79 -20.74
N ARG A 558 2.06 2.26 -21.79
CA ARG A 558 1.65 3.40 -22.62
C ARG A 558 0.68 3.07 -23.77
N TYR A 559 0.49 1.80 -24.13
CA TYR A 559 -0.23 1.43 -25.36
C TYR A 559 -1.73 1.79 -25.36
N LEU A 560 -2.35 2.00 -24.19
CA LEU A 560 -3.75 2.39 -24.11
C LEU A 560 -3.98 3.89 -24.42
N TYR A 561 -2.91 4.70 -24.53
CA TYR A 561 -2.96 6.15 -24.78
C TYR A 561 -3.92 6.62 -25.90
N PRO A 562 -4.06 5.94 -27.06
CA PRO A 562 -5.01 6.33 -28.12
C PRO A 562 -6.46 6.42 -27.67
N VAL A 563 -6.87 5.65 -26.65
CA VAL A 563 -8.25 5.60 -26.17
C VAL A 563 -8.74 6.97 -25.67
N LEU A 564 -7.84 7.81 -25.15
CA LEU A 564 -8.16 9.12 -24.59
C LEU A 564 -8.70 10.04 -25.69
N LEU A 565 -7.95 10.16 -26.79
CA LEU A 565 -8.33 11.00 -27.92
C LEU A 565 -9.58 10.45 -28.63
N LEU A 566 -9.62 9.13 -28.86
CA LEU A 566 -10.74 8.49 -29.54
C LEU A 566 -12.04 8.61 -28.75
N SER A 567 -11.99 8.59 -27.40
CA SER A 567 -13.17 8.80 -26.55
C SER A 567 -13.78 10.20 -26.73
N LEU A 568 -12.96 11.24 -26.87
CA LEU A 568 -13.44 12.60 -27.10
C LEU A 568 -14.08 12.74 -28.49
N PHE A 569 -13.49 12.15 -29.53
CA PHE A 569 -14.08 12.15 -30.87
C PHE A 569 -15.35 11.31 -30.97
N ALA A 570 -15.40 10.15 -30.29
CA ALA A 570 -16.63 9.35 -30.18
C ALA A 570 -17.75 10.15 -29.48
N PHE A 571 -17.43 10.97 -28.48
CA PHE A 571 -18.39 11.92 -27.90
C PHE A 571 -18.81 13.01 -28.89
N ILE A 572 -17.88 13.63 -29.62
CA ILE A 572 -18.18 14.68 -30.62
C ILE A 572 -19.16 14.15 -31.69
N GLU A 573 -18.98 12.92 -32.16
CA GLU A 573 -19.85 12.30 -33.16
C GLU A 573 -21.20 11.85 -32.58
N SER A 574 -21.18 11.08 -31.48
CA SER A 574 -22.39 10.42 -30.95
C SER A 574 -23.22 11.32 -30.05
N LYS A 575 -22.61 12.38 -29.50
CA LYS A 575 -23.14 13.25 -28.43
C LYS A 575 -23.51 12.50 -27.14
N ASP A 576 -23.06 11.25 -26.97
CA ASP A 576 -23.34 10.45 -25.77
C ASP A 576 -22.34 10.77 -24.65
N ARG A 577 -22.84 11.34 -23.56
CA ARG A 577 -22.03 11.79 -22.41
C ARG A 577 -21.18 10.68 -21.78
N ARG A 578 -21.53 9.40 -21.97
CA ARG A 578 -20.79 8.27 -21.39
C ARG A 578 -19.41 8.09 -22.00
N PHE A 579 -19.16 8.58 -23.21
CA PHE A 579 -17.80 8.63 -23.76
C PHE A 579 -16.89 9.59 -22.97
N LEU A 580 -17.43 10.64 -22.33
CA LEU A 580 -16.67 11.47 -21.42
C LEU A 580 -16.33 10.74 -20.11
N THR A 581 -17.21 9.84 -19.65
CA THR A 581 -16.89 8.98 -18.50
C THR A 581 -15.85 7.92 -18.82
N LEU A 582 -15.83 7.37 -20.05
CA LEU A 582 -14.74 6.52 -20.53
C LEU A 582 -13.43 7.29 -20.61
N PHE A 583 -13.47 8.52 -21.15
CA PHE A 583 -12.30 9.40 -21.17
C PHE A 583 -11.73 9.60 -19.77
N LEU A 584 -12.56 9.96 -18.77
CA LEU A 584 -12.09 10.10 -17.39
C LEU A 584 -11.49 8.80 -16.87
N GLY A 585 -12.21 7.69 -16.97
CA GLY A 585 -11.75 6.40 -16.44
C GLY A 585 -10.39 5.99 -17.01
N PHE A 586 -10.25 5.99 -18.33
CA PHE A 586 -9.00 5.64 -18.99
C PHE A 586 -7.89 6.68 -18.74
N SER A 587 -8.22 7.95 -18.55
CA SER A 587 -7.22 8.96 -18.15
C SER A 587 -6.59 8.62 -16.81
N LEU A 588 -7.41 8.20 -15.83
CA LEU A 588 -6.91 7.85 -14.50
C LEU A 588 -6.10 6.55 -14.52
N THR A 589 -6.60 5.49 -15.17
CA THR A 589 -5.87 4.23 -15.24
C THR A 589 -4.58 4.37 -16.04
N GLN A 590 -4.60 5.11 -17.14
CA GLN A 590 -3.41 5.35 -17.95
C GLN A 590 -2.37 6.18 -17.21
N TYR A 591 -2.81 7.23 -16.52
CA TYR A 591 -1.91 8.06 -15.73
C TYR A 591 -1.21 7.28 -14.62
N ILE A 592 -1.97 6.45 -13.87
CA ILE A 592 -1.40 5.63 -12.80
C ILE A 592 -0.45 4.57 -13.39
N ASN A 593 -0.86 3.90 -14.46
CA ASN A 593 -0.05 2.86 -15.11
C ASN A 593 1.31 3.40 -15.58
N VAL A 594 1.30 4.50 -16.35
CA VAL A 594 2.52 5.14 -16.87
C VAL A 594 3.33 5.79 -15.74
N GLY A 595 2.68 6.55 -14.84
CA GLY A 595 3.37 7.28 -13.78
C GLY A 595 3.99 6.38 -12.71
N TYR A 596 3.33 5.28 -12.36
CA TYR A 596 3.86 4.31 -11.39
C TYR A 596 5.01 3.51 -11.99
N THR A 597 4.86 3.10 -13.25
CA THR A 597 5.94 2.43 -14.00
C THR A 597 7.17 3.32 -14.12
N LEU A 598 7.01 4.58 -14.54
CA LEU A 598 8.12 5.51 -14.66
C LEU A 598 8.87 5.71 -13.33
N ALA A 599 8.13 5.76 -12.22
CA ALA A 599 8.73 5.93 -10.91
C ALA A 599 9.61 4.74 -10.50
N TYR A 600 9.18 3.49 -10.73
CA TYR A 600 10.01 2.29 -10.46
C TYR A 600 11.18 2.17 -11.44
N LEU A 601 10.96 2.44 -12.71
CA LEU A 601 12.02 2.37 -13.71
C LEU A 601 13.16 3.35 -13.39
N ASN A 602 12.83 4.51 -12.80
CA ASN A 602 13.82 5.48 -12.33
C ASN A 602 14.51 5.10 -11.00
N THR A 603 14.00 4.10 -10.27
CA THR A 603 14.70 3.49 -9.13
C THR A 603 15.46 2.22 -9.51
N GLY A 604 15.57 1.89 -10.80
CA GLY A 604 16.29 0.71 -11.30
C GLY A 604 15.48 -0.59 -11.32
N GLY A 605 14.16 -0.57 -11.09
CA GLY A 605 13.33 -1.77 -11.01
C GLY A 605 12.04 -1.73 -11.84
N ASN A 606 11.33 -2.85 -11.90
CA ASN A 606 9.97 -2.91 -12.44
C ASN A 606 8.93 -2.81 -11.32
N PRO A 607 7.72 -2.29 -11.59
CA PRO A 607 6.64 -2.29 -10.60
C PRO A 607 6.33 -3.72 -10.11
N PRO A 608 6.16 -3.93 -8.80
CA PRO A 608 5.71 -5.21 -8.25
C PRO A 608 4.22 -5.42 -8.51
N THR A 609 3.74 -6.65 -8.39
CA THR A 609 2.29 -6.95 -8.38
C THR A 609 1.68 -6.59 -7.03
N ASP A 610 1.44 -5.30 -6.80
CA ASP A 610 0.93 -4.76 -5.54
C ASP A 610 -0.51 -4.20 -5.66
N GLY A 611 -1.03 -3.64 -4.56
CA GLY A 611 -2.42 -3.17 -4.50
C GLY A 611 -2.78 -2.09 -5.52
N ILE A 612 -1.87 -1.16 -5.87
CA ILE A 612 -2.19 -0.10 -6.84
C ILE A 612 -2.19 -0.64 -8.26
N VAL A 613 -1.29 -1.57 -8.58
CA VAL A 613 -1.27 -2.30 -9.85
C VAL A 613 -2.57 -3.09 -10.04
N LEU A 614 -2.98 -3.87 -9.05
CA LEU A 614 -4.19 -4.68 -9.09
C LEU A 614 -5.46 -3.84 -9.22
N VAL A 615 -5.62 -2.78 -8.42
CA VAL A 615 -6.79 -1.89 -8.50
C VAL A 615 -6.88 -1.22 -9.87
N THR A 616 -5.75 -0.79 -10.42
CA THR A 616 -5.69 -0.17 -11.74
C THR A 616 -6.06 -1.18 -12.83
N ALA A 617 -5.51 -2.40 -12.78
CA ALA A 617 -5.83 -3.48 -13.72
C ALA A 617 -7.32 -3.88 -13.70
N ILE A 618 -7.91 -4.07 -12.51
CA ILE A 618 -9.35 -4.35 -12.35
C ILE A 618 -10.19 -3.19 -12.93
N THR A 619 -9.80 -1.94 -12.64
CA THR A 619 -10.51 -0.76 -13.15
C THR A 619 -10.45 -0.70 -14.68
N THR A 620 -9.29 -0.98 -15.28
CA THR A 620 -9.12 -1.05 -16.74
C THR A 620 -10.00 -2.14 -17.36
N LEU A 621 -10.10 -3.30 -16.71
CA LEU A 621 -10.99 -4.39 -17.13
C LEU A 621 -12.48 -3.97 -17.08
N ILE A 622 -12.91 -3.31 -16.00
CA ILE A 622 -14.29 -2.76 -15.87
C ILE A 622 -14.57 -1.75 -16.99
N LEU A 623 -13.61 -0.87 -17.31
CA LEU A 623 -13.75 0.10 -18.39
C LEU A 623 -13.84 -0.56 -19.76
N ALA A 624 -13.16 -1.70 -19.98
CA ALA A 624 -13.28 -2.50 -21.20
C ALA A 624 -14.72 -3.01 -21.39
N PHE A 625 -15.29 -3.63 -20.37
CA PHE A 625 -16.69 -4.08 -20.41
C PHE A 625 -17.67 -2.91 -20.54
N TYR A 626 -17.40 -1.79 -19.86
CA TYR A 626 -18.21 -0.58 -19.96
C TYR A 626 -18.18 0.02 -21.37
N THR A 627 -17.04 -0.05 -22.05
CA THR A 627 -16.87 0.35 -23.46
C THR A 627 -17.79 -0.46 -24.37
N LEU A 628 -17.81 -1.79 -24.21
CA LEU A 628 -18.69 -2.66 -24.99
C LEU A 628 -20.17 -2.38 -24.71
N TYR A 629 -20.53 -2.17 -23.44
CA TYR A 629 -21.90 -1.81 -23.04
C TYR A 629 -22.35 -0.48 -23.65
N ILE A 630 -21.50 0.57 -23.61
CA ILE A 630 -21.82 1.86 -24.24
C ILE A 630 -21.97 1.68 -25.75
N GLY A 631 -21.05 0.96 -26.39
CA GLY A 631 -21.11 0.67 -27.82
C GLY A 631 -22.42 0.02 -28.23
N TYR A 632 -22.84 -0.98 -27.48
CA TYR A 632 -24.10 -1.68 -27.70
C TYR A 632 -25.30 -0.73 -27.55
N ASP A 633 -25.32 0.07 -26.48
CA ASP A 633 -26.44 0.99 -26.23
C ASP A 633 -26.51 2.10 -27.29
N VAL A 634 -25.37 2.69 -27.67
CA VAL A 634 -25.28 3.82 -28.61
C VAL A 634 -25.46 3.39 -30.06
N TYR A 635 -24.71 2.40 -30.54
CA TYR A 635 -24.66 2.07 -31.96
C TYR A 635 -25.66 0.99 -32.37
N ILE A 636 -26.01 0.06 -31.47
CA ILE A 636 -26.94 -1.04 -31.75
C ILE A 636 -28.35 -0.69 -31.30
N ARG A 637 -28.55 -0.34 -30.02
CA ARG A 637 -29.87 0.05 -29.47
C ARG A 637 -30.30 1.48 -29.81
N LYS A 638 -29.37 2.33 -30.26
CA LYS A 638 -29.62 3.76 -30.54
C LYS A 638 -30.15 4.54 -29.33
N ALA A 639 -29.79 4.11 -28.12
CA ALA A 639 -30.15 4.74 -26.85
C ALA A 639 -29.06 5.73 -26.42
N VAL A 640 -28.97 6.86 -27.13
CA VAL A 640 -28.02 7.93 -26.84
C VAL A 640 -28.43 8.69 -25.57
N LYS A 641 -27.46 8.97 -24.69
CA LYS A 641 -27.62 9.75 -23.46
C LYS A 641 -26.90 11.09 -23.62
N PRO A 642 -27.58 12.14 -24.08
CA PRO A 642 -26.96 13.45 -24.28
C PRO A 642 -26.51 14.07 -22.96
N LEU A 643 -25.62 15.06 -23.04
CA LEU A 643 -25.32 15.94 -21.90
C LEU A 643 -26.63 16.48 -21.30
N ALA A 644 -26.69 16.54 -19.97
CA ALA A 644 -27.88 17.02 -19.30
C ALA A 644 -28.12 18.50 -19.65
N PRO A 645 -29.38 18.91 -19.90
CA PRO A 645 -29.68 20.26 -20.35
C PRO A 645 -29.23 21.32 -19.33
N PRO A 646 -29.06 22.59 -19.76
CA PRO A 646 -28.84 23.71 -18.86
C PRO A 646 -29.91 23.77 -17.76
N VAL A 647 -29.51 24.18 -16.56
CA VAL A 647 -30.45 24.28 -15.43
C VAL A 647 -31.28 25.55 -15.58
N THR A 648 -32.60 25.42 -15.73
CA THR A 648 -33.53 26.55 -15.84
C THR A 648 -33.84 27.17 -14.47
N MET A 649 -34.17 28.47 -14.42
CA MET A 649 -34.53 29.15 -13.17
C MET A 649 -35.76 28.55 -12.48
N THR A 650 -36.72 28.01 -13.25
CA THR A 650 -37.87 27.28 -12.70
C THR A 650 -37.44 25.99 -12.00
N ALA A 651 -36.56 25.21 -12.61
CA ALA A 651 -36.03 23.99 -12.00
C ALA A 651 -35.20 24.28 -10.74
N VAL A 652 -34.47 25.41 -10.70
CA VAL A 652 -33.79 25.87 -9.48
C VAL A 652 -34.81 26.18 -8.38
N PHE A 653 -35.89 26.90 -8.70
CA PHE A 653 -36.93 27.23 -7.73
C PHE A 653 -37.64 25.98 -7.19
N GLU A 654 -38.02 25.04 -8.05
CA GLU A 654 -38.62 23.76 -7.63
C GLU A 654 -37.68 22.94 -6.75
N ALA A 655 -36.39 22.88 -7.11
CA ALA A 655 -35.38 22.21 -6.30
C ALA A 655 -35.21 22.88 -4.92
N ASP A 656 -35.25 24.21 -4.86
CA ASP A 656 -35.18 24.96 -3.62
C ASP A 656 -36.42 24.71 -2.74
N VAL A 657 -37.63 24.69 -3.32
CA VAL A 657 -38.87 24.36 -2.59
C VAL A 657 -38.81 22.94 -2.03
N ALA A 658 -38.39 21.96 -2.84
CA ALA A 658 -38.26 20.57 -2.39
C ALA A 658 -37.25 20.44 -1.25
N LEU A 659 -36.15 21.18 -1.33
CA LEU A 659 -35.08 21.15 -0.32
C LEU A 659 -35.51 21.89 0.97
N ALA A 660 -36.26 22.98 0.85
CA ALA A 660 -36.86 23.69 1.99
C ALA A 660 -38.01 22.90 2.64
N GLY A 661 -38.72 22.04 1.91
CA GLY A 661 -39.64 21.07 2.52
C GLY A 661 -38.96 20.20 3.59
N GLY A 662 -37.64 20.00 3.45
CA GLY A 662 -36.76 19.36 4.42
C GLY A 662 -36.66 20.02 5.79
N ILE A 663 -37.13 21.26 5.98
CA ILE A 663 -37.00 21.99 7.26
C ILE A 663 -38.32 22.13 8.04
N ARG A 664 -39.44 21.65 7.48
CA ARG A 664 -40.74 21.71 8.16
C ARG A 664 -40.72 20.95 9.49
N PRO A 665 -41.44 21.42 10.53
CA PRO A 665 -41.58 20.69 11.79
C PRO A 665 -42.12 19.28 11.56
N LEU A 666 -41.62 18.30 12.32
CA LEU A 666 -42.15 16.94 12.28
C LEU A 666 -43.58 16.92 12.84
N ALA A 667 -44.46 16.13 12.23
CA ALA A 667 -45.79 15.88 12.79
C ALA A 667 -45.68 15.21 14.17
N ALA A 668 -46.65 15.45 15.07
CA ALA A 668 -46.63 14.92 16.45
C ALA A 668 -46.50 13.37 16.51
N LYS A 669 -47.02 12.65 15.51
CA LYS A 669 -46.90 11.19 15.36
C LYS A 669 -45.47 10.76 14.96
N GLU A 670 -44.77 11.56 14.16
CA GLU A 670 -43.39 11.32 13.73
C GLU A 670 -42.38 11.67 14.82
N GLN A 671 -42.67 12.69 15.66
CA GLN A 671 -41.88 13.04 16.84
C GLN A 671 -41.79 11.89 17.87
N ARG A 672 -42.78 10.98 17.89
CA ARG A 672 -42.87 9.86 18.85
C ARG A 672 -42.33 8.53 18.34
N SER A 673 -41.86 8.43 17.09
CA SER A 673 -41.31 7.21 16.50
C SER A 673 -39.93 6.83 17.12
N ARG A 674 -39.93 6.37 18.38
CA ARG A 674 -38.77 5.73 19.00
C ARG A 674 -38.54 4.36 18.34
N LEU A 675 -37.28 3.97 18.19
CA LEU A 675 -36.91 2.64 17.71
C LEU A 675 -37.27 1.62 18.81
N GLY A 676 -38.51 1.13 18.79
CA GLY A 676 -38.99 0.13 19.75
C GLY A 676 -38.64 -1.27 19.30
N LEU A 677 -37.84 -1.99 20.09
CA LEU A 677 -37.59 -3.41 19.87
C LEU A 677 -38.85 -4.21 20.20
N GLN A 678 -39.28 -5.07 19.28
CA GLN A 678 -40.41 -5.97 19.47
C GLN A 678 -39.98 -7.18 20.29
N ARG A 679 -40.94 -7.95 20.82
CA ARG A 679 -40.65 -9.18 21.59
C ARG A 679 -39.73 -10.15 20.83
N LYS A 680 -39.97 -10.33 19.52
CA LYS A 680 -39.12 -11.16 18.65
C LYS A 680 -37.69 -10.64 18.50
N ASP A 681 -37.47 -9.32 18.63
CA ASP A 681 -36.12 -8.76 18.55
C ASP A 681 -35.30 -9.16 19.77
N TRP A 682 -35.90 -9.06 20.96
CA TRP A 682 -35.28 -9.54 22.20
C TRP A 682 -34.99 -11.03 22.16
N ILE A 683 -35.93 -11.84 21.64
CA ILE A 683 -35.75 -13.30 21.51
C ILE A 683 -34.56 -13.61 20.60
N TRP A 684 -34.53 -13.08 19.37
CA TRP A 684 -33.44 -13.38 18.42
C TRP A 684 -32.10 -12.86 18.91
N MET A 685 -32.06 -11.65 19.44
CA MET A 685 -30.84 -11.05 19.98
C MET A 685 -30.31 -11.88 21.17
N ALA A 686 -31.17 -12.26 22.12
CA ALA A 686 -30.77 -13.10 23.24
C ALA A 686 -30.32 -14.50 22.79
N LEU A 687 -31.07 -15.16 21.90
CA LEU A 687 -30.73 -16.49 21.40
C LEU A 687 -29.36 -16.52 20.73
N ILE A 688 -29.09 -15.60 19.79
CA ILE A 688 -27.81 -15.53 19.09
C ILE A 688 -26.67 -15.23 20.07
N THR A 689 -26.88 -14.27 20.98
CA THR A 689 -25.86 -13.85 21.96
C THR A 689 -25.54 -14.97 22.94
N VAL A 690 -26.54 -15.71 23.43
CA VAL A 690 -26.34 -16.81 24.38
C VAL A 690 -25.68 -18.01 23.70
N LEU A 691 -26.10 -18.39 22.49
CA LEU A 691 -25.50 -19.51 21.76
C LEU A 691 -24.03 -19.22 21.41
N TYR A 692 -23.74 -18.03 20.88
CA TYR A 692 -22.37 -17.63 20.60
C TYR A 692 -21.56 -17.48 21.89
N GLY A 693 -22.14 -16.89 22.94
CA GLY A 693 -21.46 -16.72 24.23
C GLY A 693 -21.08 -18.04 24.86
N ALA A 694 -21.97 -19.03 24.83
CA ALA A 694 -21.67 -20.39 25.29
C ALA A 694 -20.50 -21.00 24.50
N LEU A 695 -20.49 -20.83 23.17
CA LEU A 695 -19.41 -21.34 22.32
C LEU A 695 -18.08 -20.59 22.51
N ALA A 696 -18.11 -19.28 22.69
CA ALA A 696 -16.94 -18.44 22.88
C ALA A 696 -16.27 -18.67 24.25
N LEU A 697 -17.08 -18.92 25.28
CA LEU A 697 -16.62 -19.24 26.65
C LEU A 697 -16.18 -20.70 26.81
N TYR A 698 -16.60 -21.58 25.90
CA TYR A 698 -16.20 -22.98 25.93
C TYR A 698 -14.69 -23.12 25.71
N HIS A 699 -14.01 -23.76 26.67
CA HIS A 699 -12.55 -23.98 26.65
C HIS A 699 -11.78 -22.68 26.37
N LEU A 700 -12.13 -21.59 27.05
CA LEU A 700 -11.48 -20.30 26.84
C LEU A 700 -10.03 -20.29 27.39
N GLY A 701 -9.78 -21.05 28.44
CA GLY A 701 -8.48 -21.20 29.09
C GLY A 701 -8.66 -21.83 30.47
N ASP A 702 -7.56 -22.28 31.07
CA ASP A 702 -7.55 -22.82 32.42
C ASP A 702 -7.79 -21.71 33.44
N THR A 703 -8.52 -22.05 34.50
CA THR A 703 -8.89 -21.12 35.60
C THR A 703 -7.88 -21.13 36.74
N LYS A 704 -6.78 -21.86 36.59
CA LYS A 704 -5.71 -21.98 37.58
C LYS A 704 -4.37 -21.91 36.87
N SER A 705 -3.43 -21.23 37.51
CA SER A 705 -2.01 -21.20 37.15
C SER A 705 -1.23 -20.95 38.44
N PRO A 706 0.04 -21.35 38.53
CA PRO A 706 0.87 -21.03 39.69
C PRO A 706 0.89 -19.53 39.98
N GLN A 707 0.79 -19.15 41.26
CA GLN A 707 0.67 -17.78 41.77
C GLN A 707 1.84 -17.41 42.69
N THR A 708 2.43 -18.35 43.41
CA THR A 708 3.63 -18.10 44.22
C THR A 708 4.81 -17.85 43.29
N VAL A 709 5.80 -17.10 43.78
CA VAL A 709 6.94 -16.65 42.96
C VAL A 709 8.25 -16.74 43.72
N TRP A 710 9.33 -16.92 42.99
CA TRP A 710 10.70 -16.63 43.42
C TRP A 710 11.34 -15.69 42.39
N GLN A 711 11.91 -14.60 42.90
CA GLN A 711 12.63 -13.61 42.11
C GLN A 711 14.04 -13.44 42.68
N PRO A 712 15.09 -13.92 41.98
CA PRO A 712 16.45 -13.79 42.45
C PRO A 712 16.95 -12.34 42.38
N SER A 713 17.89 -11.99 43.26
CA SER A 713 18.45 -10.64 43.38
C SER A 713 19.83 -10.47 42.75
N ALA A 714 20.60 -11.54 42.60
CA ALA A 714 21.99 -11.46 42.12
C ALA A 714 22.41 -12.66 41.26
N SER A 715 23.42 -12.43 40.41
CA SER A 715 24.16 -13.51 39.76
C SER A 715 24.93 -14.32 40.81
N GLY A 716 24.92 -15.65 40.68
CA GLY A 716 25.48 -16.59 41.66
C GLY A 716 24.53 -16.99 42.80
N GLU A 717 23.35 -16.34 42.93
CA GLU A 717 22.31 -16.83 43.84
C GLU A 717 21.93 -18.25 43.43
N SER A 718 21.92 -19.17 44.40
CA SER A 718 21.61 -20.56 44.11
C SER A 718 20.93 -21.26 45.28
N PHE A 719 20.26 -22.35 44.97
CA PHE A 719 19.69 -23.26 45.95
C PHE A 719 19.76 -24.68 45.37
N TYR A 720 19.73 -25.68 46.24
CA TYR A 720 19.58 -27.06 45.78
C TYR A 720 18.37 -27.74 46.41
N VAL A 721 17.85 -28.70 45.67
CA VAL A 721 16.66 -29.47 46.00
C VAL A 721 17.08 -30.90 46.29
N ASP A 722 16.65 -31.47 47.42
CA ASP A 722 16.81 -32.90 47.73
C ASP A 722 15.51 -33.62 47.35
N LEU A 723 15.60 -34.57 46.41
CA LEU A 723 14.50 -35.43 45.99
C LEU A 723 14.25 -36.60 46.96
N GLY A 724 15.08 -36.75 48.00
CA GLY A 724 15.00 -37.78 49.04
C GLY A 724 15.71 -39.09 48.68
N GLN A 725 15.76 -39.44 47.40
CA GLN A 725 16.48 -40.60 46.85
C GLN A 725 16.94 -40.34 45.41
N ASP A 726 17.80 -41.21 44.88
CA ASP A 726 18.26 -41.13 43.49
C ASP A 726 17.13 -41.50 42.51
N TYR A 727 16.88 -40.64 41.53
CA TYR A 727 15.92 -40.88 40.44
C TYR A 727 16.58 -40.76 39.07
N PRO A 728 16.22 -41.60 38.09
CA PRO A 728 16.52 -41.34 36.68
C PRO A 728 15.57 -40.25 36.15
N LEU A 729 16.04 -39.00 36.04
CA LEU A 729 15.25 -37.86 35.58
C LEU A 729 15.11 -37.85 34.05
N GLU A 730 13.89 -37.66 33.57
CA GLU A 730 13.53 -37.61 32.14
C GLU A 730 13.18 -36.19 31.67
N GLN A 731 12.59 -35.37 32.54
CA GLN A 731 12.11 -34.04 32.13
C GLN A 731 12.08 -33.06 33.31
N VAL A 732 12.39 -31.79 33.02
CA VAL A 732 12.09 -30.65 33.88
C VAL A 732 11.02 -29.79 33.22
N LYS A 733 10.02 -29.37 33.98
CA LYS A 733 9.06 -28.34 33.56
C LYS A 733 9.27 -27.07 34.34
N VAL A 734 9.22 -25.93 33.65
CA VAL A 734 9.39 -24.60 34.24
C VAL A 734 8.24 -23.69 33.78
N PHE A 735 7.64 -22.95 34.72
CA PHE A 735 6.68 -21.89 34.43
C PHE A 735 7.29 -20.52 34.75
N GLY A 736 7.61 -19.78 33.68
CA GLY A 736 8.23 -18.46 33.75
C GLY A 736 7.22 -17.33 33.92
N GLY A 737 7.60 -16.29 34.66
CA GLY A 737 6.86 -15.05 34.86
C GLY A 737 7.42 -13.89 34.04
N VAL A 738 7.22 -12.66 34.52
CA VAL A 738 7.73 -11.45 33.84
C VAL A 738 9.24 -11.26 34.08
N GLY A 739 9.92 -10.63 33.13
CA GLY A 739 11.34 -10.31 33.20
C GLY A 739 12.17 -11.03 32.13
N THR A 740 13.48 -10.87 32.20
CA THR A 740 14.45 -11.56 31.33
C THR A 740 15.70 -11.90 32.13
N GLY A 741 16.23 -13.09 31.92
CA GLY A 741 17.49 -13.51 32.54
C GLY A 741 17.76 -15.00 32.31
N LYS A 742 18.67 -15.55 33.08
CA LYS A 742 19.20 -16.90 32.86
C LYS A 742 19.53 -17.59 34.17
N PHE A 743 19.33 -18.91 34.18
CA PHE A 743 19.76 -19.77 35.26
C PHE A 743 20.25 -21.11 34.72
N GLN A 744 21.09 -21.76 35.50
CA GLN A 744 21.68 -23.06 35.20
C GLN A 744 21.14 -24.10 36.18
N LEU A 745 20.76 -25.26 35.67
CA LEU A 745 20.42 -26.45 36.45
C LEU A 745 21.60 -27.41 36.43
N GLU A 746 22.01 -27.88 37.59
CA GLU A 746 23.09 -28.85 37.76
C GLU A 746 22.59 -30.04 38.59
N PHE A 747 23.14 -31.22 38.33
CA PHE A 747 22.61 -32.48 38.85
C PHE A 747 23.68 -33.27 39.60
N SER A 748 23.27 -33.94 40.68
CA SER A 748 24.16 -34.75 41.48
C SER A 748 23.46 -35.89 42.24
N GLN A 749 24.22 -36.94 42.57
CA GLN A 749 23.84 -37.99 43.53
C GLN A 749 24.28 -37.65 44.97
N THR A 750 25.25 -36.74 45.14
CA THR A 750 25.81 -36.32 46.44
C THR A 750 25.83 -34.79 46.56
N PRO A 751 25.64 -34.19 47.75
CA PRO A 751 25.51 -32.73 47.88
C PRO A 751 26.75 -31.93 47.45
N ASP A 752 27.91 -32.57 47.26
CA ASP A 752 29.20 -31.88 47.06
C ASP A 752 29.73 -31.86 45.61
N ASN A 753 29.17 -32.65 44.68
CA ASN A 753 29.74 -32.84 43.33
C ASN A 753 28.72 -32.66 42.20
N TRP A 754 28.70 -31.50 41.56
CA TRP A 754 27.70 -31.12 40.55
C TRP A 754 28.15 -31.45 39.13
N SER A 755 27.23 -31.92 38.29
CA SER A 755 27.53 -32.32 36.91
C SER A 755 26.34 -32.07 35.96
N SER A 756 26.59 -32.23 34.65
CA SER A 756 25.59 -32.11 33.58
C SER A 756 24.83 -30.77 33.54
N PRO A 757 25.55 -29.62 33.56
CA PRO A 757 24.91 -28.30 33.60
C PRO A 757 24.00 -28.06 32.38
N PHE A 758 22.83 -27.51 32.65
CA PHE A 758 21.82 -27.16 31.66
C PHE A 758 21.37 -25.70 31.86
N GLU A 759 21.64 -24.80 30.91
CA GLU A 759 21.24 -23.39 30.99
C GLU A 759 19.81 -23.18 30.43
N VAL A 760 18.96 -22.51 31.20
CA VAL A 760 17.63 -22.05 30.81
C VAL A 760 17.64 -20.54 30.66
N SER A 761 17.11 -20.06 29.55
CA SER A 761 16.88 -18.64 29.31
C SER A 761 15.40 -18.29 29.52
N GLU A 762 15.16 -17.27 30.34
CA GLU A 762 13.90 -16.53 30.38
C GLU A 762 14.06 -15.31 29.48
N ASP A 763 13.37 -15.31 28.34
CA ASP A 763 13.38 -14.21 27.39
C ASP A 763 12.00 -13.54 27.32
N VAL A 764 11.92 -12.50 26.49
CA VAL A 764 10.71 -11.70 26.34
C VAL A 764 9.53 -12.53 25.80
N GLY A 765 9.80 -13.55 24.98
CA GLY A 765 8.79 -14.37 24.33
C GLY A 765 8.20 -15.46 25.23
N ASN A 766 8.79 -15.68 26.41
CA ASN A 766 8.50 -16.83 27.28
C ASN A 766 7.83 -16.44 28.61
N VAL A 767 6.77 -15.62 28.57
CA VAL A 767 6.05 -15.15 29.76
C VAL A 767 4.71 -15.87 29.93
N PHE A 768 4.47 -16.44 31.11
CA PHE A 768 3.27 -17.24 31.44
C PHE A 768 3.06 -18.42 30.48
N ILE A 769 4.15 -19.12 30.19
CA ILE A 769 4.18 -20.32 29.35
C ILE A 769 4.87 -21.47 30.08
N TRP A 770 4.31 -22.67 29.94
CA TRP A 770 4.95 -23.90 30.40
C TRP A 770 6.02 -24.34 29.39
N LYS A 771 7.24 -24.52 29.88
CA LYS A 771 8.38 -25.01 29.09
C LYS A 771 8.80 -26.36 29.61
N SER A 772 8.89 -27.35 28.72
CA SER A 772 9.41 -28.66 29.03
C SER A 772 10.80 -28.84 28.45
N GLN A 773 11.76 -29.20 29.30
CA GLN A 773 13.09 -29.58 28.89
C GLN A 773 13.34 -31.08 29.15
N PRO A 774 13.71 -31.88 28.14
CA PRO A 774 14.18 -33.24 28.37
C PRO A 774 15.52 -33.25 29.09
N VAL A 775 15.66 -34.15 30.05
CA VAL A 775 16.89 -34.45 30.79
C VAL A 775 17.11 -35.96 30.76
N ASN A 776 18.34 -36.42 30.84
CA ASN A 776 18.63 -37.86 30.89
C ASN A 776 19.78 -38.11 31.87
N VAL A 777 19.51 -37.85 33.14
CA VAL A 777 20.51 -37.86 34.21
C VAL A 777 19.94 -38.55 35.46
N SER A 778 20.76 -39.34 36.15
CA SER A 778 20.39 -39.87 37.46
C SER A 778 20.85 -38.92 38.55
N ALA A 779 19.90 -38.40 39.33
CA ALA A 779 20.17 -37.40 40.36
C ALA A 779 19.25 -37.58 41.58
N ARG A 780 19.80 -37.28 42.76
CA ARG A 780 19.04 -37.03 43.99
C ARG A 780 18.96 -35.53 44.30
N TYR A 781 20.03 -34.79 43.95
CA TYR A 781 20.13 -33.37 44.18
C TYR A 781 20.10 -32.61 42.86
N VAL A 782 19.29 -31.55 42.81
CA VAL A 782 19.25 -30.61 41.67
C VAL A 782 19.55 -29.21 42.18
N LYS A 783 20.61 -28.58 41.67
CA LYS A 783 20.99 -27.20 41.99
C LYS A 783 20.52 -26.26 40.90
N LEU A 784 19.94 -25.14 41.29
CA LEU A 784 19.64 -24.02 40.39
C LEU A 784 20.57 -22.87 40.76
N THR A 785 21.37 -22.42 39.79
CA THR A 785 22.31 -21.29 39.92
C THR A 785 21.93 -20.17 38.96
N VAL A 786 21.66 -18.98 39.48
CA VAL A 786 21.31 -17.81 38.67
C VAL A 786 22.56 -17.29 37.97
N THR A 787 22.57 -17.32 36.64
CA THR A 787 23.69 -16.77 35.86
C THR A 787 23.45 -15.30 35.51
N SER A 788 22.21 -14.95 35.19
CA SER A 788 21.76 -13.57 34.97
C SER A 788 20.43 -13.31 35.69
N PRO A 789 20.38 -12.45 36.71
CA PRO A 789 19.12 -12.10 37.37
C PRO A 789 18.22 -11.26 36.44
N GLY A 790 16.99 -10.96 36.90
CA GLY A 790 16.04 -10.11 36.16
C GLY A 790 14.76 -10.81 35.68
N PHE A 791 14.52 -12.05 36.10
CA PHE A 791 13.33 -12.84 35.79
C PHE A 791 12.55 -13.24 37.05
N ILE A 792 11.30 -13.66 36.87
CA ILE A 792 10.47 -14.26 37.91
C ILE A 792 10.16 -15.69 37.50
N LEU A 793 10.27 -16.64 38.42
CA LEU A 793 9.76 -17.99 38.24
C LEU A 793 8.60 -18.24 39.18
N HIS A 794 7.64 -19.01 38.70
CA HIS A 794 6.47 -19.38 39.47
C HIS A 794 6.52 -20.84 39.93
N GLU A 795 6.93 -21.78 39.08
CA GLU A 795 6.92 -23.20 39.44
C GLU A 795 7.96 -24.00 38.64
N ILE A 796 8.55 -25.02 39.25
CA ILE A 796 9.45 -26.00 38.63
C ILE A 796 9.02 -27.42 39.03
N ALA A 797 9.05 -28.38 38.11
CA ALA A 797 8.82 -29.79 38.42
C ALA A 797 9.83 -30.72 37.74
N PHE A 798 10.11 -31.84 38.41
CA PHE A 798 11.00 -32.89 37.92
C PHE A 798 10.21 -34.18 37.71
N TYR A 799 10.51 -34.88 36.62
CA TYR A 799 9.84 -36.13 36.24
C TYR A 799 10.84 -37.26 36.11
N GLN A 800 10.46 -38.44 36.60
CA GLN A 800 11.23 -39.67 36.46
C GLN A 800 10.94 -40.36 35.13
N GLN A 801 11.94 -41.05 34.59
CA GLN A 801 11.83 -41.93 33.44
C GLN A 801 10.66 -42.92 33.56
N GLY A 802 9.75 -42.87 32.59
CA GLY A 802 8.59 -43.76 32.52
C GLY A 802 7.41 -43.34 33.40
N ALA A 803 7.50 -42.19 34.07
CA ALA A 803 6.41 -41.58 34.86
C ALA A 803 6.17 -40.10 34.48
N PRO A 804 5.81 -39.80 33.21
CA PRO A 804 5.72 -38.43 32.70
C PRO A 804 4.50 -37.63 33.23
N GLU A 805 3.56 -38.30 33.91
CA GLU A 805 2.31 -37.68 34.37
C GLU A 805 2.36 -37.19 35.82
N THR A 806 3.32 -37.65 36.62
CA THR A 806 3.38 -37.33 38.06
C THR A 806 4.71 -36.68 38.41
N PRO A 807 4.72 -35.41 38.85
CA PRO A 807 5.95 -34.77 39.29
C PRO A 807 6.48 -35.43 40.57
N LEU A 808 7.81 -35.44 40.72
CA LEU A 808 8.47 -35.95 41.91
C LEU A 808 8.14 -35.08 43.14
N THR A 809 7.91 -35.73 44.27
CA THR A 809 7.74 -35.02 45.55
C THR A 809 9.09 -34.49 46.04
N ILE A 810 9.14 -33.21 46.36
CA ILE A 810 10.36 -32.57 46.88
C ILE A 810 10.49 -32.84 48.38
N ALA A 811 11.61 -33.43 48.80
CA ALA A 811 11.85 -33.75 50.20
C ALA A 811 12.34 -32.52 50.99
N ASN A 812 13.23 -31.72 50.39
CA ASN A 812 13.72 -30.49 51.00
C ASN A 812 14.23 -29.49 49.95
N VAL A 813 14.19 -28.19 50.27
CA VAL A 813 14.78 -27.11 49.46
C VAL A 813 15.76 -26.35 50.35
N VAL A 814 17.03 -26.34 49.97
CA VAL A 814 18.11 -25.73 50.76
C VAL A 814 18.71 -24.55 49.99
N PRO A 815 18.48 -23.31 50.44
CA PRO A 815 19.13 -22.14 49.84
C PRO A 815 20.61 -22.08 50.22
N ASP A 816 21.47 -21.65 49.29
CA ASP A 816 22.87 -21.36 49.61
C ASP A 816 22.96 -20.11 50.51
N ALA A 817 23.85 -20.14 51.51
CA ALA A 817 23.92 -19.09 52.52
C ALA A 817 24.38 -17.74 51.91
N GLY A 818 23.57 -16.69 52.07
CA GLY A 818 23.99 -15.28 51.84
C GLY A 818 23.20 -14.47 50.82
N ALA A 819 22.26 -15.06 50.06
CA ALA A 819 21.42 -14.32 49.11
C ALA A 819 20.02 -14.04 49.70
N VAL A 820 19.57 -12.78 49.58
CA VAL A 820 18.19 -12.38 49.91
C VAL A 820 17.45 -12.16 48.59
N PRO A 821 16.45 -12.98 48.23
CA PRO A 821 15.70 -12.81 46.98
C PRO A 821 14.91 -11.49 46.99
N VAL A 822 14.64 -10.94 45.81
CA VAL A 822 13.82 -9.72 45.65
C VAL A 822 12.39 -9.98 46.11
N ARG A 823 11.86 -11.16 45.79
CA ARG A 823 10.49 -11.57 46.14
C ARG A 823 10.41 -13.08 46.34
N GLY A 824 9.68 -13.50 47.38
CA GLY A 824 9.40 -14.90 47.68
C GLY A 824 10.61 -15.69 48.15
N THR A 825 10.53 -17.02 48.07
CA THR A 825 11.62 -17.94 48.47
C THR A 825 11.73 -19.10 47.48
N PRO A 826 12.89 -19.78 47.34
CA PRO A 826 13.02 -20.94 46.46
C PRO A 826 11.99 -22.06 46.69
N ALA A 827 11.48 -22.20 47.92
CA ALA A 827 10.44 -23.18 48.25
C ALA A 827 9.10 -22.92 47.52
N ASN A 828 8.84 -21.67 47.14
CA ASN A 828 7.66 -21.27 46.36
C ASN A 828 7.66 -21.84 44.93
N LEU A 829 8.74 -22.47 44.47
CA LEU A 829 8.78 -23.09 43.14
C LEU A 829 8.25 -24.52 43.13
N PHE A 830 7.84 -25.04 44.30
CA PHE A 830 7.47 -26.43 44.50
C PHE A 830 6.21 -26.60 45.35
N ASP A 831 5.48 -25.52 45.67
CA ASP A 831 4.32 -25.55 46.56
C ASP A 831 2.97 -25.70 45.82
N GLU A 832 2.92 -25.51 44.50
CA GLU A 832 1.70 -25.66 43.70
C GLU A 832 1.78 -26.77 42.62
N GLN A 833 2.59 -27.81 42.85
CA GLN A 833 2.81 -28.96 41.96
C GLN A 833 1.54 -29.64 41.42
N SER A 834 0.42 -29.55 42.15
CA SER A 834 -0.89 -30.08 41.71
C SER A 834 -1.53 -29.34 40.53
N ILE A 835 -1.04 -28.14 40.19
CA ILE A 835 -1.57 -27.27 39.13
C ILE A 835 -0.87 -27.51 37.79
N ILE A 836 0.25 -28.25 37.80
CA ILE A 836 1.10 -28.43 36.62
C ILE A 836 0.36 -29.24 35.54
N PRO A 837 0.24 -28.73 34.31
CA PRO A 837 -0.44 -29.43 33.25
C PRO A 837 0.41 -30.59 32.72
N LEU A 838 -0.27 -31.64 32.23
CA LEU A 838 0.38 -32.75 31.55
C LEU A 838 1.17 -32.29 30.32
N ASN A 839 0.61 -31.39 29.52
CA ASN A 839 1.21 -30.88 28.30
C ASN A 839 1.01 -29.36 28.18
N SER A 840 2.05 -28.62 27.79
CA SER A 840 1.94 -27.21 27.43
C SER A 840 1.09 -27.01 26.17
N ASN A 841 0.06 -26.14 26.23
CA ASN A 841 -0.80 -25.80 25.09
C ASN A 841 -1.57 -24.47 25.32
N PHE A 842 -2.39 -24.07 24.34
CA PHE A 842 -3.15 -22.81 24.38
C PHE A 842 -4.09 -22.64 25.59
N MET A 843 -4.49 -23.73 26.26
CA MET A 843 -5.36 -23.68 27.45
C MET A 843 -4.63 -23.21 28.70
N ASN A 844 -3.34 -23.55 28.85
CA ASN A 844 -2.56 -23.32 30.07
C ASN A 844 -1.42 -22.31 29.89
N SER A 845 -1.18 -21.84 28.66
CA SER A 845 -0.07 -20.94 28.33
C SER A 845 -0.53 -19.78 27.45
N THR A 846 0.24 -18.69 27.49
CA THR A 846 0.15 -17.60 26.50
C THR A 846 0.60 -18.10 25.12
N TYR A 847 0.09 -17.44 24.08
CA TYR A 847 0.53 -17.65 22.70
C TYR A 847 0.28 -16.38 21.88
N PHE A 848 0.98 -16.23 20.76
CA PHE A 848 0.89 -15.04 19.90
C PHE A 848 1.03 -13.74 20.75
N ASP A 849 0.30 -12.68 20.42
CA ASP A 849 0.35 -11.38 21.10
C ASP A 849 -0.11 -11.39 22.58
N GLU A 850 -0.57 -12.53 23.13
CA GLU A 850 -0.82 -12.63 24.59
C GLU A 850 0.46 -12.45 25.40
N ILE A 851 1.62 -12.86 24.85
CA ILE A 851 2.94 -12.67 25.48
C ILE A 851 3.26 -11.19 25.73
N TYR A 852 2.62 -10.28 24.98
CA TYR A 852 2.77 -8.83 25.15
C TYR A 852 1.62 -8.25 25.98
N HIS A 853 0.37 -8.52 25.59
CA HIS A 853 -0.77 -7.82 26.17
C HIS A 853 -1.17 -8.33 27.55
N ALA A 854 -1.16 -9.66 27.77
CA ALA A 854 -1.42 -10.22 29.09
C ALA A 854 -0.27 -9.87 30.04
N ARG A 855 0.98 -10.00 29.57
CA ARG A 855 2.17 -9.53 30.30
C ARG A 855 2.04 -8.07 30.74
N THR A 856 1.77 -7.14 29.83
CA THR A 856 1.70 -5.73 30.19
C THR A 856 0.49 -5.40 31.06
N ALA A 857 -0.61 -6.14 30.96
CA ALA A 857 -1.70 -6.05 31.92
C ALA A 857 -1.25 -6.42 33.35
N TYR A 858 -0.48 -7.50 33.50
CA TYR A 858 0.13 -7.89 34.77
C TYR A 858 1.11 -6.82 35.28
N GLU A 859 1.98 -6.29 34.40
CA GLU A 859 2.96 -5.25 34.74
C GLU A 859 2.29 -3.98 35.27
N HIS A 860 1.25 -3.49 34.59
CA HIS A 860 0.48 -2.32 35.05
C HIS A 860 -0.13 -2.50 36.44
N TYR A 861 -0.62 -3.71 36.73
CA TYR A 861 -1.30 -3.99 38.00
C TYR A 861 -0.31 -4.10 39.17
N HIS A 862 0.89 -4.61 38.90
CA HIS A 862 1.95 -4.82 39.90
C HIS A 862 2.91 -3.63 40.03
N GLY A 863 2.65 -2.51 39.33
CA GLY A 863 3.54 -1.34 39.36
C GLY A 863 4.91 -1.59 38.73
N ILE A 864 4.98 -2.50 37.76
CA ILE A 864 6.19 -2.85 37.01
C ILE A 864 6.24 -1.99 35.75
N VAL A 865 7.42 -1.49 35.40
CA VAL A 865 7.62 -0.74 34.15
C VAL A 865 7.25 -1.64 32.96
N PRO A 866 6.29 -1.24 32.12
CA PRO A 866 5.77 -2.12 31.09
C PRO A 866 6.80 -2.36 29.98
N TYR A 867 6.95 -3.63 29.59
CA TYR A 867 7.81 -4.00 28.46
C TYR A 867 7.23 -3.49 27.13
N GLU A 868 5.95 -3.77 26.87
CA GLU A 868 5.29 -3.37 25.62
C GLU A 868 4.52 -2.05 25.78
N ASN A 869 5.11 -0.98 25.25
CA ASN A 869 4.58 0.40 25.32
C ASN A 869 4.20 0.99 23.96
N THR A 870 4.02 0.15 22.93
CA THR A 870 3.73 0.51 21.53
C THR A 870 2.26 0.88 21.28
N HIS A 871 1.37 0.59 22.24
CA HIS A 871 -0.06 0.84 22.16
C HIS A 871 -0.62 1.58 23.39
N PRO A 872 -1.69 2.38 23.22
CA PRO A 872 -2.43 2.99 24.31
C PRO A 872 -2.87 1.96 25.37
N PRO A 873 -2.84 2.31 26.66
CA PRO A 873 -2.91 1.34 27.75
C PRO A 873 -4.31 0.82 28.08
N LEU A 874 -5.40 1.50 27.70
CA LEU A 874 -6.74 1.16 28.21
C LEU A 874 -7.16 -0.28 27.88
N GLY A 875 -6.83 -0.80 26.69
CA GLY A 875 -7.14 -2.18 26.33
C GLY A 875 -6.46 -3.19 27.27
N LYS A 876 -5.21 -2.91 27.65
CA LYS A 876 -4.43 -3.75 28.57
C LYS A 876 -4.92 -3.62 30.01
N LEU A 877 -5.40 -2.43 30.40
CA LEU A 877 -6.06 -2.24 31.70
C LEU A 877 -7.37 -3.03 31.83
N LEU A 878 -8.14 -3.16 30.74
CA LEU A 878 -9.32 -4.01 30.71
C LEU A 878 -8.97 -5.50 30.83
N ILE A 879 -7.86 -5.93 30.22
CA ILE A 879 -7.31 -7.30 30.42
C ILE A 879 -6.92 -7.50 31.89
N GLY A 880 -6.23 -6.52 32.49
CA GLY A 880 -5.82 -6.56 33.90
C GLY A 880 -6.99 -6.66 34.87
N ALA A 881 -8.11 -5.99 34.58
CA ALA A 881 -9.34 -6.14 35.35
C ALA A 881 -9.90 -7.58 35.30
N GLY A 882 -9.68 -8.31 34.19
CA GLY A 882 -10.02 -9.72 34.10
C GLY A 882 -9.12 -10.59 34.97
N MET A 883 -7.81 -10.34 34.94
CA MET A 883 -6.84 -11.03 35.80
C MET A 883 -7.15 -10.79 37.29
N GLU A 884 -7.57 -9.59 37.66
CA GLU A 884 -7.90 -9.30 39.06
C GLU A 884 -9.17 -10.03 39.53
N LEU A 885 -10.19 -10.11 38.67
CA LEU A 885 -11.46 -10.73 39.03
C LEU A 885 -11.42 -12.26 39.00
N PHE A 886 -10.56 -12.85 38.18
CA PHE A 886 -10.57 -14.30 37.89
C PHE A 886 -9.19 -14.99 38.05
N GLY A 887 -8.16 -14.26 38.46
CA GLY A 887 -6.79 -14.73 38.66
C GLY A 887 -5.87 -14.52 37.45
N VAL A 888 -4.56 -14.53 37.70
CA VAL A 888 -3.51 -14.47 36.66
C VAL A 888 -3.39 -15.86 36.03
N ASN A 889 -4.34 -16.17 35.14
CA ASN A 889 -4.44 -17.44 34.40
C ASN A 889 -5.09 -17.20 33.01
N PRO A 890 -4.97 -18.15 32.06
CA PRO A 890 -5.53 -18.03 30.71
C PRO A 890 -6.98 -17.59 30.62
N PHE A 891 -7.84 -18.11 31.51
CA PHE A 891 -9.22 -17.67 31.57
C PHE A 891 -9.34 -16.18 31.96
N GLY A 892 -8.64 -15.76 33.01
CA GLY A 892 -8.71 -14.41 33.57
C GLY A 892 -8.24 -13.32 32.61
N TRP A 893 -7.19 -13.55 31.83
CA TRP A 893 -6.75 -12.55 30.84
C TRP A 893 -7.56 -12.55 29.54
N ARG A 894 -8.32 -13.61 29.22
CA ARG A 894 -9.15 -13.68 28.01
C ARG A 894 -10.61 -13.21 28.22
N ILE A 895 -11.19 -13.42 29.40
CA ILE A 895 -12.62 -13.27 29.65
C ILE A 895 -13.19 -11.88 29.34
N ILE A 896 -12.51 -10.78 29.70
CA ILE A 896 -13.04 -9.43 29.46
C ILE A 896 -13.10 -9.13 27.96
N GLY A 897 -12.08 -9.51 27.20
CA GLY A 897 -12.10 -9.41 25.73
C GLY A 897 -13.25 -10.23 25.13
N THR A 898 -13.45 -11.45 25.63
CA THR A 898 -14.54 -12.33 25.21
C THR A 898 -15.92 -11.72 25.45
N LEU A 899 -16.15 -11.11 26.62
CA LEU A 899 -17.42 -10.44 26.93
C LEU A 899 -17.69 -9.25 26.00
N PHE A 900 -16.66 -8.48 25.64
CA PHE A 900 -16.79 -7.40 24.66
C PHE A 900 -17.14 -7.94 23.27
N GLY A 901 -16.49 -9.02 22.83
CA GLY A 901 -16.80 -9.69 21.57
C GLY A 901 -18.23 -10.25 21.54
N ILE A 902 -18.72 -10.83 22.64
CA ILE A 902 -20.12 -11.25 22.81
C ILE A 902 -21.06 -10.03 22.73
N ALA A 903 -20.72 -8.92 23.39
CA ALA A 903 -21.52 -7.69 23.40
C ALA A 903 -21.59 -6.99 22.03
N MET A 904 -20.70 -7.30 21.09
CA MET A 904 -20.81 -6.80 19.72
C MET A 904 -22.03 -7.37 18.98
N LEU A 905 -22.53 -8.56 19.34
CA LEU A 905 -23.70 -9.19 18.71
C LEU A 905 -25.01 -8.41 18.93
N PRO A 906 -25.40 -8.07 20.17
CA PRO A 906 -26.55 -7.18 20.37
C PRO A 906 -26.31 -5.80 19.77
N LEU A 907 -25.06 -5.29 19.78
CA LEU A 907 -24.75 -4.01 19.16
C LEU A 907 -24.99 -4.00 17.65
N ILE A 908 -24.46 -4.98 16.89
CA ILE A 908 -24.68 -5.07 15.44
C ILE A 908 -26.16 -5.34 15.13
N TYR A 909 -26.87 -6.09 15.98
CA TYR A 909 -28.32 -6.28 15.87
C TYR A 909 -29.05 -4.92 15.91
N ILE A 910 -28.76 -4.08 16.91
CA ILE A 910 -29.42 -2.79 17.07
C ILE A 910 -28.98 -1.80 15.97
N MET A 911 -27.72 -1.86 15.52
CA MET A 911 -27.24 -1.11 14.35
C MET A 911 -28.04 -1.48 13.09
N ALA A 912 -28.14 -2.77 12.77
CA ALA A 912 -28.90 -3.27 11.64
C ALA A 912 -30.40 -2.95 11.76
N MET A 913 -30.96 -3.00 12.97
CA MET A 913 -32.34 -2.57 13.21
C MET A 913 -32.54 -1.08 12.90
N ARG A 914 -31.58 -0.23 13.25
CA ARG A 914 -31.63 1.20 12.92
C ARG A 914 -31.60 1.46 11.42
N LEU A 915 -30.75 0.73 10.70
CA LEU A 915 -30.55 0.89 9.25
C LEU A 915 -31.69 0.27 8.43
N PHE A 916 -32.18 -0.91 8.84
CA PHE A 916 -33.08 -1.72 8.01
C PHE A 916 -34.52 -1.80 8.53
N ARG A 917 -34.75 -1.43 9.80
CA ARG A 917 -36.09 -1.35 10.43
C ARG A 917 -36.89 -2.65 10.38
N ARG A 918 -36.22 -3.81 10.33
CA ARG A 918 -36.85 -5.13 10.36
C ARG A 918 -36.01 -6.15 11.13
N THR A 919 -36.67 -6.94 11.99
CA THR A 919 -36.10 -8.05 12.78
C THR A 919 -35.28 -9.01 11.92
N THR A 920 -35.81 -9.42 10.77
CA THR A 920 -35.15 -10.43 9.91
C THR A 920 -33.75 -10.01 9.50
N TYR A 921 -33.55 -8.73 9.15
CA TYR A 921 -32.24 -8.22 8.73
C TYR A 921 -31.32 -7.95 9.92
N ALA A 922 -31.88 -7.57 11.06
CA ALA A 922 -31.10 -7.42 12.30
C ALA A 922 -30.59 -8.77 12.82
N ALA A 923 -31.45 -9.78 12.86
CA ALA A 923 -31.09 -11.15 13.21
C ALA A 923 -30.08 -11.74 12.22
N LEU A 924 -30.24 -11.47 10.91
CA LEU A 924 -29.28 -11.89 9.90
C LEU A 924 -27.91 -11.24 10.09
N ALA A 925 -27.85 -9.94 10.40
CA ALA A 925 -26.58 -9.26 10.65
C ALA A 925 -25.85 -9.84 11.87
N ALA A 926 -26.56 -10.03 12.99
CA ALA A 926 -25.99 -10.64 14.19
C ALA A 926 -25.60 -12.10 13.97
N GLY A 927 -26.43 -12.88 13.28
CA GLY A 927 -26.15 -14.29 12.97
C GLY A 927 -24.95 -14.46 12.05
N LEU A 928 -24.83 -13.64 11.01
CA LEU A 928 -23.63 -13.67 10.13
C LEU A 928 -22.38 -13.23 10.88
N PHE A 929 -22.48 -12.28 11.80
CA PHE A 929 -21.32 -11.84 12.58
C PHE A 929 -20.88 -12.92 13.58
N ALA A 930 -21.82 -13.59 14.25
CA ALA A 930 -21.53 -14.73 15.12
C ALA A 930 -20.88 -15.93 14.36
N LEU A 931 -21.09 -16.02 13.04
CA LEU A 931 -20.54 -17.05 12.16
C LEU A 931 -19.28 -16.60 11.41
N ASP A 932 -18.77 -15.40 11.70
CA ASP A 932 -17.51 -14.92 11.14
C ASP A 932 -16.32 -15.50 11.92
N PHE A 933 -15.35 -16.02 11.16
CA PHE A 933 -14.21 -16.76 11.71
C PHE A 933 -13.28 -15.84 12.51
N MET A 934 -13.11 -14.60 12.04
CA MET A 934 -12.24 -13.62 12.67
C MET A 934 -12.89 -13.08 13.93
N HIS A 935 -14.20 -12.79 13.90
CA HIS A 935 -14.94 -12.43 15.11
C HIS A 935 -14.77 -13.49 16.20
N PHE A 936 -14.96 -14.78 15.88
CA PHE A 936 -14.80 -15.87 16.85
C PHE A 936 -13.37 -15.98 17.41
N THR A 937 -12.35 -16.02 16.54
CA THR A 937 -10.95 -16.18 16.95
C THR A 937 -10.43 -14.98 17.76
N GLN A 938 -10.70 -13.75 17.31
CA GLN A 938 -10.30 -12.52 18.00
C GLN A 938 -11.02 -12.32 19.33
N THR A 939 -12.24 -12.86 19.48
CA THR A 939 -12.99 -12.78 20.75
C THR A 939 -12.38 -13.68 21.83
N ARG A 940 -11.62 -14.73 21.47
CA ARG A 940 -11.13 -15.75 22.41
C ARG A 940 -9.66 -15.59 22.82
N ILE A 941 -8.96 -14.61 22.29
CA ILE A 941 -7.55 -14.32 22.61
C ILE A 941 -7.44 -12.99 23.35
N SER A 942 -6.46 -12.86 24.24
CA SER A 942 -6.20 -11.63 25.00
C SER A 942 -5.43 -10.59 24.19
N THR A 943 -6.08 -10.06 23.14
CA THR A 943 -5.56 -8.93 22.34
C THR A 943 -6.44 -7.70 22.48
N ILE A 944 -5.86 -6.53 22.18
CA ILE A 944 -6.56 -5.24 22.35
C ILE A 944 -7.52 -4.89 21.19
N ASP A 945 -7.56 -5.72 20.14
CA ASP A 945 -8.37 -5.47 18.93
C ASP A 945 -9.87 -5.47 19.20
N VAL A 946 -10.34 -6.40 20.03
CA VAL A 946 -11.78 -6.55 20.34
C VAL A 946 -12.36 -5.29 20.98
N TYR A 947 -11.60 -4.61 21.84
CA TYR A 947 -12.01 -3.35 22.44
C TYR A 947 -12.11 -2.24 21.39
N GLY A 948 -11.09 -2.12 20.53
CA GLY A 948 -11.07 -1.16 19.43
C GLY A 948 -12.28 -1.29 18.51
N VAL A 949 -12.58 -2.51 18.05
CA VAL A 949 -13.72 -2.78 17.17
C VAL A 949 -15.06 -2.48 17.85
N PHE A 950 -15.21 -2.83 19.12
CA PHE A 950 -16.45 -2.58 19.87
C PHE A 950 -16.75 -1.09 19.97
N PHE A 951 -15.74 -0.28 20.31
CA PHE A 951 -15.91 1.17 20.40
C PHE A 951 -16.05 1.85 19.03
N ILE A 952 -15.44 1.31 17.96
CA ILE A 952 -15.70 1.73 16.59
C ILE A 952 -17.19 1.53 16.22
N MET A 953 -17.77 0.38 16.56
CA MET A 953 -19.18 0.12 16.32
C MET A 953 -20.08 1.11 17.09
N LEU A 954 -19.77 1.38 18.36
CA LEU A 954 -20.54 2.33 19.19
C LEU A 954 -20.47 3.76 18.65
N MET A 955 -19.28 4.27 18.34
CA MET A 955 -19.15 5.65 17.84
C MET A 955 -19.92 5.83 16.53
N PHE A 956 -19.85 4.87 15.59
CA PHE A 956 -20.63 4.93 14.35
C PHE A 956 -22.13 4.74 14.57
N TYR A 957 -22.54 3.89 15.51
CA TYR A 957 -23.96 3.74 15.87
C TYR A 957 -24.58 5.06 16.35
N PHE A 958 -23.88 5.79 17.21
CA PHE A 958 -24.34 7.08 17.73
C PHE A 958 -24.20 8.20 16.69
N MET A 959 -23.12 8.23 15.92
CA MET A 959 -22.97 9.18 14.82
C MET A 959 -24.05 9.00 13.76
N GLN A 960 -24.43 7.77 13.45
CA GLN A 960 -25.54 7.47 12.56
C GLN A 960 -26.88 7.96 13.09
N ARG A 961 -27.08 7.93 14.41
CA ARG A 961 -28.27 8.54 15.02
C ARG A 961 -28.25 10.05 14.81
N TYR A 962 -27.13 10.73 15.04
CA TYR A 962 -26.99 12.15 14.73
C TYR A 962 -27.20 12.46 13.23
N PHE A 963 -26.66 11.62 12.35
CA PHE A 963 -26.69 11.78 10.89
C PHE A 963 -28.10 11.85 10.32
N THR A 964 -29.03 11.11 10.94
CA THR A 964 -30.46 11.09 10.55
C THR A 964 -31.31 12.19 11.22
N MET A 965 -30.72 13.04 12.06
CA MET A 965 -31.42 14.15 12.73
C MET A 965 -31.29 15.46 11.96
N ASN A 966 -32.23 16.39 12.20
CA ASN A 966 -32.21 17.73 11.61
C ASN A 966 -32.47 18.78 12.71
N PHE A 967 -31.51 19.66 12.97
CA PHE A 967 -31.63 20.71 14.01
C PHE A 967 -32.64 21.81 13.69
N TYR A 968 -33.23 21.83 12.48
CA TYR A 968 -34.39 22.67 12.16
C TYR A 968 -35.70 22.02 12.59
N ARG A 969 -35.73 20.69 12.69
CA ARG A 969 -36.92 19.89 13.03
C ARG A 969 -36.95 19.45 14.49
N THR A 970 -35.80 19.39 15.13
CA THR A 970 -35.62 18.88 16.49
C THR A 970 -34.75 19.87 17.27
N PRO A 971 -35.02 20.11 18.57
CA PRO A 971 -34.19 20.99 19.37
C PRO A 971 -32.71 20.59 19.32
N LEU A 972 -31.83 21.58 19.17
CA LEU A 972 -30.38 21.36 19.04
C LEU A 972 -29.81 20.52 20.19
N ARG A 973 -30.23 20.78 21.43
CA ARG A 973 -29.77 19.99 22.60
C ARG A 973 -30.00 18.49 22.43
N THR A 974 -31.12 18.09 21.81
CA THR A 974 -31.44 16.68 21.55
C THR A 974 -30.56 16.09 20.45
N THR A 975 -30.16 16.89 19.45
CA THR A 975 -29.22 16.44 18.40
C THR A 975 -27.81 16.29 18.95
N LEU A 976 -27.42 17.09 19.96
CA LEU A 976 -26.09 16.99 20.59
C LEU A 976 -25.89 15.72 21.44
N VAL A 977 -26.94 15.11 21.97
CA VAL A 977 -26.83 13.88 22.79
C VAL A 977 -26.17 12.70 22.07
N PRO A 978 -26.64 12.25 20.88
CA PRO A 978 -25.93 11.20 20.14
C PRO A 978 -24.52 11.63 19.71
N LEU A 979 -24.30 12.92 19.46
CA LEU A 979 -22.98 13.44 19.12
C LEU A 979 -22.00 13.32 20.29
N PHE A 980 -22.45 13.61 21.52
CA PHE A 980 -21.70 13.39 22.76
C PHE A 980 -21.30 11.92 22.93
N TRP A 981 -22.27 11.00 22.84
CA TRP A 981 -21.98 9.57 22.98
C TRP A 981 -21.02 9.07 21.90
N SER A 982 -21.14 9.57 20.68
CA SER A 982 -20.19 9.27 19.61
C SER A 982 -18.76 9.72 19.97
N GLY A 983 -18.61 10.93 20.52
CA GLY A 983 -17.30 11.46 20.94
C GLY A 983 -16.71 10.74 22.16
N LEU A 984 -17.56 10.37 23.13
CA LEU A 984 -17.15 9.59 24.30
C LEU A 984 -16.58 8.23 23.88
N PHE A 985 -17.31 7.46 23.07
CA PHE A 985 -16.84 6.13 22.63
C PHE A 985 -15.66 6.22 21.66
N PHE A 986 -15.56 7.30 20.88
CA PHE A 986 -14.33 7.60 20.13
C PHE A 986 -13.13 7.75 21.07
N GLY A 987 -13.24 8.54 22.14
CA GLY A 987 -12.16 8.73 23.12
C GLY A 987 -11.74 7.45 23.85
N ILE A 988 -12.72 6.67 24.33
CA ILE A 988 -12.46 5.37 24.98
C ILE A 988 -11.78 4.39 23.99
N GLY A 989 -12.25 4.35 22.74
CA GLY A 989 -11.64 3.50 21.72
C GLY A 989 -10.21 3.91 21.36
N VAL A 990 -9.94 5.21 21.21
CA VAL A 990 -8.59 5.72 20.92
C VAL A 990 -7.61 5.41 22.05
N ALA A 991 -8.07 5.50 23.31
CA ALA A 991 -7.29 5.09 24.48
C ALA A 991 -7.02 3.57 24.54
N SER A 992 -7.74 2.76 23.76
CA SER A 992 -7.53 1.32 23.65
C SER A 992 -6.61 0.94 22.48
N LYS A 993 -6.80 1.53 21.29
CA LYS A 993 -5.97 1.29 20.10
C LYS A 993 -6.10 2.44 19.09
N TRP A 994 -4.99 2.87 18.48
CA TRP A 994 -4.98 3.98 17.52
C TRP A 994 -5.77 3.74 16.22
N ILE A 995 -6.09 2.49 15.87
CA ILE A 995 -6.97 2.20 14.73
C ILE A 995 -8.34 2.92 14.85
N VAL A 996 -8.79 3.24 16.06
CA VAL A 996 -10.04 3.99 16.27
C VAL A 996 -9.94 5.42 15.71
N LEU A 997 -8.74 6.03 15.66
CA LEU A 997 -8.53 7.37 15.08
C LEU A 997 -8.93 7.42 13.60
N TYR A 998 -8.70 6.33 12.86
CA TYR A 998 -9.07 6.21 11.44
C TYR A 998 -10.57 6.40 11.24
N GLY A 999 -11.38 5.81 12.14
CA GLY A 999 -12.82 6.01 12.13
C GLY A 999 -13.25 7.44 12.44
N GLY A 1000 -12.44 8.21 13.17
CA GLY A 1000 -12.65 9.64 13.41
C GLY A 1000 -12.75 10.46 12.12
N ALA A 1001 -11.98 10.11 11.08
CA ALA A 1001 -12.11 10.71 9.76
C ALA A 1001 -13.49 10.42 9.13
N GLY A 1002 -13.99 9.19 9.30
CA GLY A 1002 -15.36 8.81 8.90
C GLY A 1002 -16.44 9.62 9.62
N LEU A 1003 -16.29 9.83 10.93
CA LEU A 1003 -17.18 10.68 11.72
C LEU A 1003 -17.15 12.14 11.22
N ALA A 1004 -15.96 12.68 10.91
CA ALA A 1004 -15.82 14.02 10.36
C ALA A 1004 -16.50 14.17 8.99
N ILE A 1005 -16.37 13.17 8.10
CA ILE A 1005 -17.06 13.13 6.82
C ILE A 1005 -18.59 13.13 7.02
N MET A 1006 -19.09 12.30 7.93
CA MET A 1006 -20.52 12.25 8.24
C MET A 1006 -21.02 13.61 8.79
N LEU A 1007 -20.26 14.25 9.68
CA LEU A 1007 -20.57 15.58 10.22
C LEU A 1007 -20.61 16.63 9.10
N ALA A 1008 -19.60 16.63 8.22
CA ALA A 1008 -19.50 17.55 7.09
C ALA A 1008 -20.68 17.38 6.12
N LEU A 1009 -21.08 16.15 5.82
CA LEU A 1009 -22.25 15.86 4.98
C LEU A 1009 -23.55 16.40 5.60
N VAL A 1010 -23.75 16.19 6.91
CA VAL A 1010 -24.93 16.73 7.63
C VAL A 1010 -24.93 18.25 7.59
N LEU A 1011 -23.82 18.89 7.95
CA LEU A 1011 -23.72 20.36 7.96
C LEU A 1011 -23.86 20.96 6.56
N PHE A 1012 -23.31 20.30 5.54
CA PHE A 1012 -23.48 20.70 4.15
C PHE A 1012 -24.95 20.60 3.70
N GLU A 1013 -25.68 19.59 4.14
CA GLU A 1013 -27.12 19.49 3.89
C GLU A 1013 -27.90 20.59 4.60
N ARG A 1014 -27.60 20.86 5.87
CA ARG A 1014 -28.18 22.00 6.60
C ARG A 1014 -27.85 23.34 5.92
N TYR A 1015 -26.64 23.50 5.39
CA TYR A 1015 -26.25 24.69 4.63
C TYR A 1015 -27.03 24.83 3.32
N ARG A 1016 -27.24 23.73 2.59
CA ARG A 1016 -28.07 23.73 1.39
C ARG A 1016 -29.50 24.14 1.72
N GLU A 1017 -30.05 23.61 2.81
CA GLU A 1017 -31.38 23.94 3.33
C GLU A 1017 -31.50 25.43 3.68
N TYR A 1018 -30.53 25.95 4.42
CA TYR A 1018 -30.38 27.37 4.71
C TYR A 1018 -30.33 28.23 3.43
N LYS A 1019 -29.47 27.88 2.46
CA LYS A 1019 -29.33 28.65 1.22
C LYS A 1019 -30.57 28.61 0.34
N ALA A 1020 -31.24 27.46 0.26
CA ALA A 1020 -32.53 27.35 -0.43
C ALA A 1020 -33.59 28.21 0.25
N ALA A 1021 -33.71 28.13 1.58
CA ALA A 1021 -34.61 28.97 2.36
C ALA A 1021 -34.38 30.48 2.12
N GLY A 1022 -33.12 30.93 2.13
CA GLY A 1022 -32.77 32.33 1.84
C GLY A 1022 -33.16 32.78 0.42
N ARG A 1023 -32.93 31.94 -0.59
CA ARG A 1023 -33.35 32.24 -1.98
C ARG A 1023 -34.87 32.29 -2.12
N LEU A 1024 -35.58 31.38 -1.48
CA LEU A 1024 -37.05 31.34 -1.47
C LEU A 1024 -37.66 32.58 -0.80
N LEU A 1025 -37.06 33.04 0.30
CA LEU A 1025 -37.48 34.27 0.99
C LEU A 1025 -37.22 35.52 0.13
N ALA A 1026 -36.03 35.61 -0.49
CA ALA A 1026 -35.68 36.73 -1.38
C ALA A 1026 -36.54 36.79 -2.65
N GLY A 1027 -36.94 35.62 -3.17
CA GLY A 1027 -37.76 35.53 -4.38
C GLY A 1027 -39.21 35.97 -4.21
N GLY A 1028 -39.72 36.13 -2.97
CA GLY A 1028 -41.07 36.66 -2.68
C GLY A 1028 -42.25 35.79 -3.14
N LYS A 1029 -42.02 34.65 -3.79
CA LYS A 1029 -43.03 33.79 -4.43
C LYS A 1029 -43.61 32.69 -3.53
N LEU A 1030 -43.24 32.64 -2.25
CA LEU A 1030 -43.78 31.63 -1.31
C LEU A 1030 -45.19 32.02 -0.81
N THR A 1031 -46.18 31.19 -1.14
CA THR A 1031 -47.56 31.32 -0.67
C THR A 1031 -47.84 30.51 0.60
N ASP A 1032 -47.14 29.39 0.81
CA ASP A 1032 -47.24 28.53 1.98
C ASP A 1032 -46.65 29.21 3.23
N GLN A 1033 -47.51 29.55 4.20
CA GLN A 1033 -47.14 30.26 5.42
C GLN A 1033 -46.32 29.40 6.40
N GLU A 1034 -46.59 28.10 6.48
CA GLU A 1034 -45.85 27.19 7.37
C GLU A 1034 -44.42 27.02 6.87
N LEU A 1035 -44.27 26.79 5.56
CA LEU A 1035 -42.95 26.72 4.92
C LEU A 1035 -42.22 28.05 5.02
N LYS A 1036 -42.90 29.18 4.84
CA LYS A 1036 -42.31 30.52 4.98
C LYS A 1036 -41.80 30.78 6.40
N ALA A 1037 -42.55 30.36 7.42
CA ALA A 1037 -42.11 30.44 8.82
C ALA A 1037 -40.89 29.53 9.07
N ALA A 1038 -40.91 28.30 8.57
CA ALA A 1038 -39.79 27.37 8.67
C ALA A 1038 -38.52 27.91 7.98
N CYS A 1039 -38.66 28.52 6.79
CA CYS A 1039 -37.56 29.18 6.08
C CYS A 1039 -36.97 30.34 6.90
N ARG A 1040 -37.79 31.19 7.53
CA ARG A 1040 -37.31 32.29 8.39
C ARG A 1040 -36.54 31.75 9.59
N THR A 1041 -37.01 30.68 10.20
CA THR A 1041 -36.30 30.01 11.31
C THR A 1041 -34.96 29.45 10.84
N ALA A 1042 -34.92 28.78 9.69
CA ALA A 1042 -33.69 28.23 9.14
C ALA A 1042 -32.66 29.33 8.81
N ASP A 1043 -33.10 30.44 8.20
CA ASP A 1043 -32.28 31.60 7.85
C ASP A 1043 -31.62 32.25 9.08
N ARG A 1044 -32.37 32.41 10.18
CA ARG A 1044 -31.87 33.01 11.43
C ARG A 1044 -31.01 32.06 12.27
N SER A 1045 -31.32 30.77 12.27
CA SER A 1045 -30.72 29.81 13.23
C SER A 1045 -29.51 29.04 12.70
N PHE A 1046 -29.28 28.98 11.39
CA PHE A 1046 -28.23 28.14 10.79
C PHE A 1046 -26.85 28.38 11.40
N TRP A 1047 -26.35 29.62 11.38
CA TRP A 1047 -25.01 29.93 11.88
C TRP A 1047 -24.88 29.68 13.38
N LYS A 1048 -25.88 30.10 14.16
CA LYS A 1048 -25.93 29.84 15.61
C LYS A 1048 -25.84 28.34 15.91
N ASN A 1049 -26.70 27.52 15.29
CA ASN A 1049 -26.74 26.08 15.53
C ASN A 1049 -25.47 25.37 15.02
N THR A 1050 -24.92 25.82 13.90
CA THR A 1050 -23.67 25.28 13.33
C THR A 1050 -22.48 25.58 14.23
N VAL A 1051 -22.33 26.83 14.70
CA VAL A 1051 -21.26 27.20 15.63
C VAL A 1051 -21.36 26.42 16.94
N ILE A 1052 -22.56 26.32 17.54
CA ILE A 1052 -22.75 25.52 18.76
C ILE A 1052 -22.43 24.05 18.51
N THR A 1053 -22.83 23.49 17.37
CA THR A 1053 -22.49 22.10 17.00
C THR A 1053 -20.99 21.90 16.90
N LEU A 1054 -20.27 22.76 16.16
CA LEU A 1054 -18.82 22.68 15.99
C LEU A 1054 -18.08 22.89 17.32
N ALA A 1055 -18.50 23.86 18.13
CA ALA A 1055 -17.95 24.08 19.47
C ALA A 1055 -18.18 22.85 20.38
N SER A 1056 -19.37 22.23 20.31
CA SER A 1056 -19.65 20.97 21.03
C SER A 1056 -18.76 19.84 20.53
N CYS A 1057 -18.46 19.76 19.23
CA CYS A 1057 -17.54 18.77 18.69
C CYS A 1057 -16.11 18.93 19.25
N ILE A 1058 -15.64 20.15 19.49
CA ILE A 1058 -14.33 20.36 20.16
C ILE A 1058 -14.38 19.73 21.56
N GLY A 1059 -15.45 19.97 22.33
CA GLY A 1059 -15.64 19.32 23.63
C GLY A 1059 -15.68 17.79 23.53
N PHE A 1060 -16.50 17.25 22.61
CA PHE A 1060 -16.82 15.82 22.55
C PHE A 1060 -15.77 14.97 21.85
N PHE A 1061 -15.08 15.48 20.84
CA PHE A 1061 -14.13 14.73 20.00
C PHE A 1061 -12.67 15.15 20.18
N VAL A 1062 -12.39 16.19 20.97
CA VAL A 1062 -11.02 16.61 21.28
C VAL A 1062 -10.78 16.60 22.79
N ILE A 1063 -11.50 17.43 23.55
CA ILE A 1063 -11.24 17.61 24.99
C ILE A 1063 -11.50 16.32 25.78
N ILE A 1064 -12.71 15.75 25.65
CA ILE A 1064 -13.06 14.51 26.37
C ILE A 1064 -12.14 13.34 25.98
N PRO A 1065 -11.88 13.06 24.68
CA PRO A 1065 -10.91 12.05 24.28
C PRO A 1065 -9.51 12.26 24.84
N VAL A 1066 -8.97 13.49 24.82
CA VAL A 1066 -7.66 13.80 25.39
C VAL A 1066 -7.64 13.50 26.89
N ILE A 1067 -8.68 13.86 27.63
CA ILE A 1067 -8.77 13.56 29.07
C ILE A 1067 -8.74 12.04 29.30
N ILE A 1068 -9.61 11.29 28.62
CA ILE A 1068 -9.70 9.82 28.78
C ILE A 1068 -8.37 9.15 28.40
N TYR A 1069 -7.78 9.61 27.30
CA TYR A 1069 -6.50 9.11 26.81
C TYR A 1069 -5.41 9.34 27.85
N SER A 1070 -5.22 10.57 28.32
CA SER A 1070 -4.22 10.92 29.34
C SER A 1070 -4.42 10.12 30.64
N LEU A 1071 -5.67 10.00 31.13
CA LEU A 1071 -5.98 9.23 32.34
C LEU A 1071 -5.61 7.75 32.21
N SER A 1072 -5.71 7.17 31.01
CA SER A 1072 -5.34 5.77 30.79
C SER A 1072 -3.84 5.50 31.00
N PHE A 1073 -2.97 6.52 30.87
CA PHE A 1073 -1.52 6.38 31.07
C PHE A 1073 -1.07 6.45 32.53
N ILE A 1074 -1.98 6.71 33.48
CA ILE A 1074 -1.62 6.80 34.90
C ILE A 1074 -0.90 5.51 35.36
N PRO A 1075 -1.45 4.29 35.20
CA PRO A 1075 -0.77 3.08 35.67
C PRO A 1075 0.57 2.83 34.98
N ALA A 1076 0.65 3.06 33.67
CA ALA A 1076 1.85 2.82 32.87
C ALA A 1076 3.01 3.75 33.26
N LEU A 1077 2.76 5.05 33.44
CA LEU A 1077 3.80 6.03 33.73
C LEU A 1077 4.11 6.13 35.23
N SER A 1078 3.18 5.78 36.12
CA SER A 1078 3.43 5.81 37.57
C SER A 1078 4.42 4.74 38.01
N ALA A 1079 4.57 3.66 37.23
CA ALA A 1079 5.59 2.64 37.45
C ALA A 1079 7.01 3.12 37.06
N SER A 1080 7.14 4.19 36.28
CA SER A 1080 8.44 4.75 35.89
C SER A 1080 9.06 5.58 37.03
N ALA A 1081 10.39 5.72 37.02
CA ALA A 1081 11.11 6.51 38.02
C ALA A 1081 10.68 7.99 38.07
N GLU A 1082 10.25 8.57 36.94
CA GLU A 1082 9.74 9.95 36.86
C GLU A 1082 8.29 10.09 37.33
N GLY A 1083 7.55 8.98 37.44
CA GLY A 1083 6.11 8.96 37.70
C GLY A 1083 5.27 9.56 36.55
N TYR A 1084 3.98 9.80 36.81
CA TYR A 1084 3.08 10.39 35.80
C TYR A 1084 3.35 11.90 35.65
N THR A 1085 3.98 12.30 34.55
CA THR A 1085 4.23 13.71 34.19
C THR A 1085 3.71 14.04 32.79
N ILE A 1086 3.46 15.33 32.52
CA ILE A 1086 3.06 15.79 31.16
C ILE A 1086 4.17 15.47 30.15
N LYS A 1087 5.43 15.63 30.54
CA LYS A 1087 6.59 15.28 29.70
C LYS A 1087 6.58 13.79 29.38
N GLY A 1088 6.46 12.92 30.38
CA GLY A 1088 6.40 11.47 30.19
C GLY A 1088 5.24 11.03 29.30
N LEU A 1089 4.06 11.67 29.41
CA LEU A 1089 2.94 11.41 28.50
C LEU A 1089 3.26 11.77 27.05
N ILE A 1090 3.89 12.92 26.81
CA ILE A 1090 4.31 13.36 25.46
C ILE A 1090 5.39 12.43 24.91
N ASP A 1091 6.38 12.09 25.73
CA ASP A 1091 7.47 11.19 25.34
C ASP A 1091 6.94 9.79 25.00
N ALA A 1092 5.96 9.28 25.75
CA ALA A 1092 5.27 8.04 25.38
C ALA A 1092 4.60 8.12 23.99
N GLN A 1093 4.03 9.27 23.61
CA GLN A 1093 3.44 9.43 22.27
C GLN A 1093 4.50 9.45 21.17
N LYS A 1094 5.61 10.15 21.42
CA LYS A 1094 6.75 10.18 20.49
C LYS A 1094 7.32 8.78 20.30
N ASN A 1095 7.52 8.04 21.39
CA ASN A 1095 8.05 6.67 21.35
C ASN A 1095 7.13 5.73 20.58
N MET A 1096 5.82 5.75 20.85
CA MET A 1096 4.85 4.97 20.06
C MET A 1096 4.84 5.37 18.58
N TYR A 1097 4.87 6.67 18.27
CA TYR A 1097 4.87 7.14 16.89
C TYR A 1097 6.16 6.73 16.15
N ASN A 1098 7.33 6.90 16.78
CA ASN A 1098 8.62 6.53 16.23
C ASN A 1098 8.66 5.02 15.99
N TYR A 1099 8.22 4.20 16.95
CA TYR A 1099 8.07 2.77 16.78
C TYR A 1099 7.21 2.44 15.54
N HIS A 1100 5.99 2.98 15.42
CA HIS A 1100 5.11 2.65 14.28
C HIS A 1100 5.56 3.23 12.94
N SER A 1101 6.32 4.33 12.91
CA SER A 1101 6.78 4.98 11.68
C SER A 1101 8.12 4.45 11.17
N GLN A 1102 8.97 3.93 12.06
CA GLN A 1102 10.32 3.44 11.75
C GLN A 1102 10.44 1.92 11.81
N LEU A 1103 9.38 1.18 12.16
CA LEU A 1103 9.41 -0.28 12.19
C LEU A 1103 9.75 -0.87 10.80
N VAL A 1104 10.97 -1.40 10.68
CA VAL A 1104 11.43 -2.23 9.57
C VAL A 1104 11.68 -3.62 10.12
N ALA A 1105 10.76 -4.53 9.85
CA ALA A 1105 10.83 -5.93 10.25
C ALA A 1105 10.40 -6.81 9.09
N THR A 1106 10.70 -8.11 9.18
CA THR A 1106 10.12 -9.14 8.32
C THR A 1106 9.41 -10.18 9.18
N HIS A 1107 8.16 -10.52 8.85
CA HIS A 1107 7.41 -11.55 9.53
C HIS A 1107 6.77 -12.55 8.54
N PRO A 1108 6.94 -13.87 8.71
CA PRO A 1108 6.42 -14.89 7.80
C PRO A 1108 4.89 -14.88 7.61
N PHE A 1109 4.12 -14.25 8.50
CA PHE A 1109 2.67 -14.11 8.38
C PHE A 1109 2.20 -12.67 8.11
N ALA A 1110 3.11 -11.74 7.81
CA ALA A 1110 2.74 -10.39 7.41
C ALA A 1110 1.96 -10.40 6.08
N SER A 1111 0.95 -9.54 5.98
CA SER A 1111 0.13 -9.36 4.78
C SER A 1111 -0.23 -7.90 4.56
N SER A 1112 -0.30 -7.51 3.29
CA SER A 1112 -0.64 -6.16 2.88
C SER A 1112 -2.15 -5.93 2.88
N TRP A 1113 -2.57 -4.67 3.05
CA TRP A 1113 -3.98 -4.25 3.12
C TRP A 1113 -4.87 -4.83 2.02
N TRP A 1114 -4.35 -4.96 0.80
CA TRP A 1114 -5.09 -5.43 -0.38
C TRP A 1114 -5.29 -6.94 -0.40
N GLU A 1115 -4.49 -7.70 0.35
CA GLU A 1115 -4.59 -9.15 0.48
C GLU A 1115 -5.74 -9.57 1.40
N TRP A 1116 -6.14 -8.68 2.31
CA TRP A 1116 -7.08 -9.00 3.38
C TRP A 1116 -8.47 -9.40 2.91
N PRO A 1117 -9.15 -8.67 1.99
CA PRO A 1117 -10.49 -9.05 1.56
C PRO A 1117 -10.56 -10.43 0.90
N PHE A 1118 -9.44 -10.89 0.33
CA PHE A 1118 -9.30 -12.20 -0.31
C PHE A 1118 -8.81 -13.28 0.66
N MET A 1119 -8.31 -12.89 1.83
CA MET A 1119 -7.65 -13.75 2.81
C MET A 1119 -6.46 -14.50 2.19
N LYS A 1120 -5.64 -13.83 1.36
CA LYS A 1120 -4.51 -14.51 0.70
C LYS A 1120 -3.54 -15.13 1.70
N ARG A 1121 -3.32 -14.48 2.85
CA ARG A 1121 -2.41 -14.95 3.89
C ARG A 1121 -3.05 -14.81 5.28
N PRO A 1122 -3.68 -15.89 5.80
CA PRO A 1122 -4.13 -15.98 7.19
C PRO A 1122 -2.98 -15.76 8.17
N VAL A 1123 -3.30 -15.33 9.39
CA VAL A 1123 -2.30 -15.18 10.46
C VAL A 1123 -2.45 -16.34 11.43
N TRP A 1124 -1.35 -17.06 11.64
CA TRP A 1124 -1.30 -18.22 12.51
C TRP A 1124 -1.00 -17.79 13.94
N PHE A 1125 -1.91 -18.07 14.87
CA PHE A 1125 -1.79 -17.68 16.28
C PHE A 1125 -1.18 -18.78 17.14
N PHE A 1126 -1.54 -20.02 16.86
CA PHE A 1126 -1.10 -21.15 17.68
C PHE A 1126 -0.90 -22.38 16.81
N SER A 1127 0.19 -23.09 17.08
CA SER A 1127 0.55 -24.34 16.44
C SER A 1127 0.83 -25.40 17.50
N GLY A 1128 0.13 -26.52 17.42
CA GLY A 1128 0.53 -27.73 18.14
C GLY A 1128 0.17 -27.73 19.64
N GLY A 1129 1.12 -28.17 20.46
CA GLY A 1129 0.97 -28.51 21.87
C GLY A 1129 1.85 -29.72 22.19
N GLU A 1130 2.44 -29.76 23.38
CA GLU A 1130 3.23 -30.91 23.80
C GLU A 1130 2.37 -32.19 23.83
N GLY A 1131 2.99 -33.35 23.57
CA GLY A 1131 2.31 -34.65 23.68
C GLY A 1131 1.16 -34.89 22.69
N LEU A 1132 1.11 -34.18 21.56
CA LEU A 1132 0.12 -34.46 20.50
C LEU A 1132 0.32 -35.88 19.94
N PRO A 1133 -0.73 -36.73 19.91
CA PRO A 1133 -0.66 -38.05 19.29
C PRO A 1133 -0.26 -37.99 17.82
N GLU A 1134 0.43 -39.03 17.34
CA GLU A 1134 0.86 -39.15 15.95
C GLU A 1134 -0.34 -38.98 14.97
N GLY A 1135 -0.12 -38.19 13.92
CA GLY A 1135 -1.15 -37.89 12.90
C GLY A 1135 -2.27 -36.95 13.37
N LYS A 1136 -2.17 -36.34 14.56
CA LYS A 1136 -3.07 -35.29 15.05
C LYS A 1136 -2.42 -33.91 14.95
N ALA A 1137 -3.26 -32.89 14.81
CA ALA A 1137 -2.87 -31.49 14.81
C ALA A 1137 -3.85 -30.65 15.62
N SER A 1138 -3.35 -29.57 16.22
CA SER A 1138 -4.11 -28.52 16.88
C SER A 1138 -3.60 -27.17 16.38
N SER A 1139 -4.52 -26.24 16.12
CA SER A 1139 -4.20 -24.96 15.48
C SER A 1139 -5.21 -23.89 15.82
N ILE A 1140 -4.73 -22.65 15.96
CA ILE A 1140 -5.58 -21.45 15.98
C ILE A 1140 -5.09 -20.50 14.90
N VAL A 1141 -5.97 -20.17 13.96
CA VAL A 1141 -5.73 -19.23 12.86
C VAL A 1141 -6.77 -18.12 12.89
N THR A 1142 -6.36 -16.89 12.57
CA THR A 1142 -7.32 -15.81 12.32
C THR A 1142 -7.46 -15.56 10.82
N MET A 1143 -8.70 -15.66 10.34
CA MET A 1143 -9.11 -15.41 8.96
C MET A 1143 -10.60 -15.11 8.91
N GLY A 1144 -11.12 -14.69 7.77
CA GLY A 1144 -12.55 -14.45 7.56
C GLY A 1144 -13.35 -15.71 7.20
N ASN A 1145 -14.68 -15.63 7.32
CA ASN A 1145 -15.54 -16.62 6.68
C ASN A 1145 -15.56 -16.39 5.15
N PRO A 1146 -15.09 -17.32 4.29
CA PRO A 1146 -14.92 -17.07 2.86
C PRO A 1146 -16.19 -16.66 2.14
N LEU A 1147 -17.34 -17.23 2.54
CA LEU A 1147 -18.63 -16.85 1.96
C LEU A 1147 -18.99 -15.40 2.31
N ILE A 1148 -18.76 -15.00 3.56
CA ILE A 1148 -19.05 -13.64 4.04
C ILE A 1148 -18.12 -12.62 3.41
N TRP A 1149 -16.82 -12.89 3.40
CA TRP A 1149 -15.81 -11.92 2.98
C TRP A 1149 -15.80 -11.71 1.47
N TRP A 1150 -15.76 -12.78 0.69
CA TRP A 1150 -15.68 -12.67 -0.77
C TRP A 1150 -16.96 -12.07 -1.38
N THR A 1151 -18.14 -12.50 -0.91
CA THR A 1151 -19.38 -11.85 -1.36
C THR A 1151 -19.54 -10.46 -0.75
N GLY A 1152 -18.95 -10.21 0.42
CA GLY A 1152 -18.86 -8.92 1.08
C GLY A 1152 -18.18 -7.86 0.23
N ILE A 1153 -17.13 -8.19 -0.51
CA ILE A 1153 -16.46 -7.25 -1.45
C ILE A 1153 -17.47 -6.70 -2.45
N PHE A 1154 -18.19 -7.59 -3.14
CA PHE A 1154 -19.19 -7.20 -4.11
C PHE A 1154 -20.39 -6.50 -3.46
N ALA A 1155 -20.78 -6.94 -2.26
CA ALA A 1155 -21.86 -6.33 -1.51
C ALA A 1155 -21.52 -4.91 -1.06
N MET A 1156 -20.27 -4.64 -0.68
CA MET A 1156 -19.79 -3.31 -0.32
C MET A 1156 -19.82 -2.37 -1.53
N LEU A 1157 -19.29 -2.81 -2.68
CA LEU A 1157 -19.36 -2.05 -3.93
C LEU A 1157 -20.81 -1.78 -4.36
N ALA A 1158 -21.68 -2.79 -4.26
CA ALA A 1158 -23.09 -2.66 -4.52
C ALA A 1158 -23.78 -1.71 -3.53
N ALA A 1159 -23.41 -1.74 -2.24
CA ALA A 1159 -23.95 -0.84 -1.22
C ALA A 1159 -23.59 0.62 -1.51
N VAL A 1160 -22.33 0.91 -1.87
CA VAL A 1160 -21.91 2.24 -2.32
C VAL A 1160 -22.75 2.69 -3.51
N TRP A 1161 -22.81 1.88 -4.57
CA TRP A 1161 -23.51 2.24 -5.79
C TRP A 1161 -25.02 2.43 -5.58
N LEU A 1162 -25.68 1.48 -4.90
CA LEU A 1162 -27.12 1.49 -4.68
C LEU A 1162 -27.54 2.63 -3.76
N THR A 1163 -26.82 2.86 -2.65
CA THR A 1163 -27.19 3.92 -1.72
C THR A 1163 -27.02 5.30 -2.35
N VAL A 1164 -25.92 5.53 -3.10
CA VAL A 1164 -25.70 6.80 -3.82
C VAL A 1164 -26.72 6.99 -4.93
N LYS A 1165 -27.00 5.94 -5.72
CA LYS A 1165 -27.98 6.01 -6.83
C LYS A 1165 -29.41 6.26 -6.33
N ARG A 1166 -29.81 5.60 -5.23
CA ARG A 1166 -31.13 5.75 -4.61
C ARG A 1166 -31.23 6.98 -3.71
N ARG A 1167 -30.10 7.59 -3.37
CA ARG A 1167 -29.97 8.67 -2.38
C ARG A 1167 -30.44 8.24 -0.99
N ASP A 1168 -30.21 6.96 -0.65
CA ASP A 1168 -30.48 6.36 0.66
C ASP A 1168 -29.38 6.80 1.65
N LYS A 1169 -29.33 8.09 1.97
CA LYS A 1169 -28.25 8.70 2.76
C LYS A 1169 -28.11 8.07 4.15
N ASP A 1170 -29.22 7.65 4.75
CA ASP A 1170 -29.23 6.95 6.02
C ASP A 1170 -28.38 5.66 6.01
N LEU A 1171 -27.99 5.15 4.85
CA LEU A 1171 -27.16 3.95 4.74
C LEU A 1171 -25.70 4.27 4.41
N TYR A 1172 -25.33 5.54 4.25
CA TYR A 1172 -23.96 5.95 3.93
C TYR A 1172 -22.95 5.55 5.00
N MET A 1173 -23.39 5.49 6.27
CA MET A 1173 -22.57 4.98 7.38
C MET A 1173 -21.91 3.64 7.06
N ILE A 1174 -22.59 2.72 6.35
CA ILE A 1174 -22.06 1.38 6.03
C ILE A 1174 -20.70 1.50 5.33
N TRP A 1175 -20.63 2.26 4.23
CA TRP A 1175 -19.39 2.36 3.46
C TRP A 1175 -18.46 3.46 3.99
N ILE A 1176 -18.96 4.53 4.61
CA ILE A 1176 -18.09 5.55 5.24
C ILE A 1176 -17.29 4.90 6.36
N ALA A 1177 -17.94 4.13 7.23
CA ALA A 1177 -17.27 3.46 8.33
C ALA A 1177 -16.25 2.44 7.81
N PHE A 1178 -16.64 1.58 6.86
CA PHE A 1178 -15.73 0.62 6.22
C PHE A 1178 -14.48 1.29 5.62
N PHE A 1179 -14.66 2.29 4.73
CA PHE A 1179 -13.52 2.92 4.05
C PHE A 1179 -12.68 3.79 4.98
N SER A 1180 -13.28 4.41 6.00
CA SER A 1180 -12.51 5.16 7.00
C SER A 1180 -11.53 4.27 7.76
N GLN A 1181 -11.86 2.99 7.96
CA GLN A 1181 -10.97 2.01 8.58
C GLN A 1181 -9.99 1.41 7.58
N TYR A 1182 -10.43 1.15 6.34
CA TYR A 1182 -9.65 0.44 5.33
C TYR A 1182 -8.61 1.30 4.59
N VAL A 1183 -8.99 2.50 4.14
CA VAL A 1183 -8.14 3.34 3.29
C VAL A 1183 -6.84 3.79 3.96
N PRO A 1184 -6.80 4.14 5.27
CA PRO A 1184 -5.54 4.54 5.91
C PRO A 1184 -4.44 3.49 5.81
N TRP A 1185 -4.78 2.20 5.82
CA TRP A 1185 -3.82 1.11 5.66
C TRP A 1185 -3.11 1.09 4.30
N MET A 1186 -3.69 1.72 3.28
CA MET A 1186 -3.03 1.90 1.98
C MET A 1186 -1.80 2.80 2.06
N LEU A 1187 -1.69 3.60 3.12
CA LEU A 1187 -0.62 4.57 3.35
C LEU A 1187 0.39 4.13 4.42
N VAL A 1188 0.13 3.02 5.12
CA VAL A 1188 0.99 2.52 6.20
C VAL A 1188 2.16 1.72 5.60
N PRO A 1189 3.42 2.14 5.77
CA PRO A 1189 4.55 1.50 5.11
C PRO A 1189 5.14 0.30 5.87
N ARG A 1190 4.84 0.17 7.17
CA ARG A 1190 5.35 -0.90 8.05
C ARG A 1190 4.66 -2.24 7.79
N GLU A 1191 5.15 -3.29 8.45
CA GLU A 1191 4.49 -4.59 8.44
C GLU A 1191 3.07 -4.54 9.01
N THR A 1192 2.16 -5.25 8.36
CA THR A 1192 0.75 -5.35 8.72
C THR A 1192 0.27 -6.80 8.63
N PHE A 1193 -0.91 -7.06 9.19
CA PHE A 1193 -1.45 -8.41 9.37
C PHE A 1193 -2.94 -8.45 9.08
N LEU A 1194 -3.46 -9.63 8.70
CA LEU A 1194 -4.86 -9.84 8.30
C LEU A 1194 -5.86 -9.37 9.36
N TYR A 1195 -5.54 -9.52 10.65
CA TYR A 1195 -6.42 -9.15 11.75
C TYR A 1195 -6.75 -7.66 11.79
N HIS A 1196 -5.96 -6.78 11.16
CA HIS A 1196 -6.28 -5.35 11.06
C HIS A 1196 -7.59 -5.10 10.27
N TYR A 1197 -8.01 -6.07 9.46
CA TYR A 1197 -9.29 -6.01 8.74
C TYR A 1197 -10.51 -6.24 9.65
N PHE A 1198 -10.32 -6.66 10.91
CA PHE A 1198 -11.40 -6.96 11.84
C PHE A 1198 -12.35 -5.76 12.05
N ALA A 1199 -11.81 -4.54 12.11
CA ALA A 1199 -12.59 -3.30 12.25
C ALA A 1199 -13.56 -3.03 11.08
N MET A 1200 -13.36 -3.68 9.94
CA MET A 1200 -14.15 -3.51 8.72
C MET A 1200 -15.30 -4.52 8.66
N VAL A 1201 -15.15 -5.68 9.32
CA VAL A 1201 -16.06 -6.84 9.25
C VAL A 1201 -17.51 -6.47 9.62
N PRO A 1202 -17.80 -5.73 10.71
CA PRO A 1202 -19.20 -5.39 11.04
C PRO A 1202 -19.89 -4.62 9.90
N PHE A 1203 -19.17 -3.72 9.24
CA PHE A 1203 -19.70 -2.90 8.15
C PHE A 1203 -19.80 -3.67 6.84
N LEU A 1204 -18.89 -4.61 6.60
CA LEU A 1204 -18.95 -5.57 5.49
C LEU A 1204 -20.23 -6.42 5.57
N ILE A 1205 -20.55 -6.94 6.75
CA ILE A 1205 -21.77 -7.73 6.99
C ILE A 1205 -23.03 -6.88 6.79
N LEU A 1206 -23.04 -5.64 7.30
CA LEU A 1206 -24.15 -4.72 7.05
C LEU A 1206 -24.37 -4.47 5.54
N ALA A 1207 -23.31 -4.42 4.72
CA ALA A 1207 -23.43 -4.30 3.27
C ALA A 1207 -24.05 -5.57 2.64
N VAL A 1208 -23.62 -6.77 3.05
CA VAL A 1208 -24.23 -8.05 2.62
C VAL A 1208 -25.73 -8.07 2.94
N VAL A 1209 -26.10 -7.73 4.18
CA VAL A 1209 -27.49 -7.70 4.61
C VAL A 1209 -28.30 -6.66 3.83
N TYR A 1210 -27.72 -5.49 3.50
CA TYR A 1210 -28.39 -4.50 2.67
C TYR A 1210 -28.68 -5.05 1.26
N VAL A 1211 -27.72 -5.73 0.63
CA VAL A 1211 -27.93 -6.33 -0.69
C VAL A 1211 -29.00 -7.43 -0.64
N LEU A 1212 -28.96 -8.31 0.36
CA LEU A 1212 -29.99 -9.33 0.55
C LEU A 1212 -31.38 -8.70 0.77
N LYS A 1213 -31.48 -7.63 1.55
CA LYS A 1213 -32.72 -6.85 1.70
C LYS A 1213 -33.24 -6.31 0.36
N ILE A 1214 -32.34 -5.85 -0.53
CA ILE A 1214 -32.75 -5.38 -1.86
C ILE A 1214 -33.24 -6.54 -2.73
N LEU A 1215 -32.61 -7.71 -2.66
CA LEU A 1215 -33.04 -8.90 -3.39
C LEU A 1215 -34.41 -9.40 -2.90
N ASP A 1216 -34.63 -9.44 -1.58
CA ASP A 1216 -35.93 -9.75 -0.96
C ASP A 1216 -37.06 -8.82 -1.43
N SER A 1217 -36.74 -7.55 -1.70
CA SER A 1217 -37.73 -6.59 -2.21
C SER A 1217 -38.07 -6.77 -3.68
N LYS A 1218 -37.26 -7.51 -4.44
CA LYS A 1218 -37.38 -7.67 -5.90
C LYS A 1218 -37.86 -9.05 -6.33
N PHE A 1219 -37.47 -10.10 -5.60
CA PHE A 1219 -37.76 -11.48 -5.97
C PHE A 1219 -38.45 -12.18 -4.79
N LEU A 1220 -39.61 -12.81 -5.04
CA LEU A 1220 -40.40 -13.47 -4.00
C LEU A 1220 -39.67 -14.64 -3.34
N ASP A 1221 -38.83 -15.35 -4.10
CA ASP A 1221 -38.07 -16.52 -3.64
C ASP A 1221 -36.69 -16.18 -3.04
N ALA A 1222 -36.31 -14.89 -2.99
CA ALA A 1222 -35.04 -14.47 -2.39
C ALA A 1222 -34.94 -14.79 -0.88
N LYS A 1223 -36.05 -15.10 -0.21
CA LYS A 1223 -36.05 -15.63 1.17
C LYS A 1223 -35.23 -16.93 1.29
N TYR A 1224 -35.27 -17.80 0.28
CA TYR A 1224 -34.50 -19.05 0.28
C TYR A 1224 -33.02 -18.79 0.06
N LEU A 1225 -32.66 -17.78 -0.73
CA LEU A 1225 -31.28 -17.33 -0.88
C LEU A 1225 -30.71 -16.88 0.47
N ARG A 1226 -31.47 -16.09 1.25
CA ARG A 1226 -31.04 -15.66 2.60
C ARG A 1226 -30.83 -16.86 3.53
N TYR A 1227 -31.76 -17.82 3.54
CA TYR A 1227 -31.64 -19.02 4.38
C TYR A 1227 -30.47 -19.91 3.96
N GLY A 1228 -30.30 -20.13 2.65
CA GLY A 1228 -29.14 -20.84 2.11
C GLY A 1228 -27.83 -20.13 2.42
N TYR A 1229 -27.80 -18.79 2.39
CA TYR A 1229 -26.60 -18.01 2.68
C TYR A 1229 -26.17 -18.13 4.15
N ILE A 1230 -27.10 -17.98 5.12
CA ILE A 1230 -26.76 -18.17 6.53
C ILE A 1230 -26.42 -19.63 6.85
N ALA A 1231 -27.11 -20.59 6.23
CA ALA A 1231 -26.79 -22.02 6.38
C ALA A 1231 -25.40 -22.34 5.82
N GLY A 1232 -25.03 -21.80 4.65
CA GLY A 1232 -23.70 -21.94 4.08
C GLY A 1232 -22.61 -21.34 4.96
N ALA A 1233 -22.86 -20.15 5.53
CA ALA A 1233 -21.93 -19.53 6.48
C ALA A 1233 -21.76 -20.40 7.74
N ALA A 1234 -22.83 -21.01 8.24
CA ALA A 1234 -22.79 -21.90 9.39
C ALA A 1234 -22.07 -23.21 9.11
N ILE A 1235 -22.30 -23.83 7.93
CA ILE A 1235 -21.59 -25.04 7.50
C ILE A 1235 -20.08 -24.76 7.41
N LEU A 1236 -19.69 -23.64 6.80
CA LEU A 1236 -18.28 -23.25 6.74
C LEU A 1236 -17.70 -23.00 8.13
N PHE A 1237 -18.44 -22.36 9.03
CA PHE A 1237 -18.00 -22.18 10.41
C PHE A 1237 -17.76 -23.52 11.12
N ILE A 1238 -18.67 -24.48 10.98
CA ILE A 1238 -18.51 -25.82 11.55
C ILE A 1238 -17.30 -26.55 10.93
N LEU A 1239 -17.12 -26.44 9.61
CA LEU A 1239 -16.01 -27.06 8.88
C LEU A 1239 -14.65 -26.54 9.38
N PHE A 1240 -14.52 -25.22 9.56
CA PHE A 1240 -13.27 -24.58 10.00
C PHE A 1240 -13.13 -24.47 11.51
N TYR A 1241 -14.18 -24.74 12.30
CA TYR A 1241 -14.15 -24.67 13.77
C TYR A 1241 -12.90 -25.31 14.40
N PRO A 1242 -12.37 -26.45 13.94
CA PRO A 1242 -11.17 -27.02 14.54
C PRO A 1242 -9.96 -26.07 14.56
N VAL A 1243 -9.65 -25.46 13.41
CA VAL A 1243 -8.51 -24.53 13.27
C VAL A 1243 -8.82 -23.11 13.78
N LEU A 1244 -10.08 -22.81 14.11
CA LEU A 1244 -10.47 -21.55 14.75
C LEU A 1244 -10.47 -21.65 16.27
N SER A 1245 -10.56 -22.87 16.81
CA SER A 1245 -10.79 -23.11 18.24
C SER A 1245 -9.61 -23.74 18.98
N GLY A 1246 -8.66 -24.35 18.28
CA GLY A 1246 -7.63 -25.20 18.87
C GLY A 1246 -8.10 -26.65 19.10
N MET A 1247 -9.23 -27.05 18.50
CA MET A 1247 -9.72 -28.42 18.65
C MET A 1247 -8.83 -29.40 17.86
N GLN A 1248 -8.39 -30.45 18.54
CA GLN A 1248 -7.54 -31.47 17.97
C GLN A 1248 -8.27 -32.29 16.90
N VAL A 1249 -7.67 -32.39 15.72
CA VAL A 1249 -8.18 -33.17 14.57
C VAL A 1249 -7.06 -33.96 13.90
N ASN A 1250 -7.41 -34.86 12.96
CA ASN A 1250 -6.41 -35.55 12.16
C ASN A 1250 -5.76 -34.57 11.17
N SER A 1251 -4.43 -34.61 11.03
CA SER A 1251 -3.68 -33.69 10.17
C SER A 1251 -4.11 -33.76 8.70
N ASN A 1252 -4.57 -34.93 8.23
CA ASN A 1252 -5.09 -35.11 6.86
C ASN A 1252 -6.35 -34.26 6.61
N TYR A 1253 -7.17 -34.02 7.64
CA TYR A 1253 -8.34 -33.15 7.52
C TYR A 1253 -7.92 -31.70 7.20
N ILE A 1254 -6.90 -31.20 7.91
CA ILE A 1254 -6.36 -29.86 7.66
C ILE A 1254 -5.78 -29.76 6.25
N ILE A 1255 -4.91 -30.71 5.87
CA ILE A 1255 -4.17 -30.68 4.62
C ILE A 1255 -5.09 -30.84 3.40
N HIS A 1256 -6.07 -31.74 3.45
CA HIS A 1256 -6.88 -32.10 2.28
C HIS A 1256 -8.26 -31.45 2.22
N VAL A 1257 -8.79 -30.94 3.35
CA VAL A 1257 -10.15 -30.34 3.39
C VAL A 1257 -10.10 -28.83 3.60
N LEU A 1258 -9.24 -28.35 4.52
CA LEU A 1258 -9.24 -26.94 4.91
C LEU A 1258 -8.30 -26.07 4.07
N ARG A 1259 -7.18 -26.63 3.59
CA ARG A 1259 -6.15 -25.90 2.82
C ARG A 1259 -6.58 -25.63 1.38
N TRP A 1260 -7.45 -24.65 1.18
CA TRP A 1260 -7.95 -24.27 -0.15
C TRP A 1260 -6.93 -23.53 -1.00
N PHE A 1261 -6.00 -22.81 -0.37
CA PHE A 1261 -4.87 -22.15 -1.04
C PHE A 1261 -3.55 -22.65 -0.44
N PRO A 1262 -2.46 -22.74 -1.24
CA PRO A 1262 -1.15 -23.10 -0.72
C PRO A 1262 -0.66 -22.19 0.41
N SER A 1263 -1.06 -20.92 0.38
CA SER A 1263 -0.72 -19.91 1.39
C SER A 1263 -1.54 -20.01 2.69
N TRP A 1264 -2.58 -20.84 2.75
CA TRP A 1264 -3.34 -21.09 3.97
C TRP A 1264 -2.60 -22.11 4.82
N LEU A 1265 -1.89 -21.59 5.82
CA LEU A 1265 -1.15 -22.38 6.80
C LEU A 1265 -1.98 -22.46 8.08
N PHE A 1266 -2.09 -23.68 8.59
CA PHE A 1266 -2.83 -24.04 9.79
C PHE A 1266 -1.98 -24.99 10.61
#